data_AF-C0NL69-F1
#
_entry.id   AF-C0NL69-F1
#
_cell.length_a   1.000
_cell.length_b   1.000
_cell.length_c   1.000
_cell.angle_alpha   90.00
_cell.angle_beta   90.00
_cell.angle_gamma   90.00
#
_symmetry.space_group_name_H-M   'P 1'
#
loop_
_entity.id
_entity.type
_entity.pdbx_description
1 polymer ?
#
loop_
_entity_poly.entity_id
_entity_poly.type
_entity_poly.pdbx_seq_one_letter_code
_entity_poly.pdbx_strand_id
1 'polypeptide(L)'
;MQGRRVLVPPTLCGYMRSLDKLTFFDDDITDRDRGVFQRSYASSATRPTPGEAPSPEHRAVEQYSHCFILSGPHKLLQTIYLDDAEPSDSVLIDEASGRIAVAGGPDISIFKPCCVGDNTWKWSLCHKLRAPNDDERINVLSWGAGDELLAGSSRLVLWLLTDEPQIIWTKSVANPVKFAQFSHDASLIASTGQYDRLVKLWRRLTFSTEEVRFEVSYLPHPDVVTSMHWRQTHHPEQTMDNIFYTICADNKIRVWAPMDRTCSKSALQLWAEVDMNDAIQPRQPHNSEFAKRRYGFIIDGRDFSAATERAVQLGAAMDQDNRALEHLVEVATKSPEVCIIMDDRGHMSAWGLENVGCKARSPASVFNITHVEGLHLSFASGIPPSDDYAQFYGFAGGLSEESFTILVHYFDGRIEWLDSKVEVLFDPSPRKQRLTSRAVWSGHTGSIKKIVRNASGKILVSRTDDNKAMIWRQKASSSGPVLVRQSSLYSDLHIHRTCLIGEGKFLINLHHHSISLWDTRSFYAERIATCDFGLTSKPLCVLLIPTIETNASTVYVAAIAADMTGVAWEIDLPQEHAVVNGANGFHRPHMRQFCKFSLGVDEDIAYILPIDPAGSSMMISGFLDLFATDIALTYTYGGRVRTWTAKVDKQNEKIDWLLTSTVETGICNPSLASGASMRKAAIIDQDRTRLTIWDTYGAQLEFEEKFPQHDIIKDLDWTSTPHTQSILSVGFPHKVVLMSQLRYDYLDAGPSWTQIREISIRDLTPHPIGDSCWLGNGNLVVGSGNQLFVYDKHIELSNRLVANLRLPARQIYVDLFGVVSRLNGTLPVFHPQFLSQCILSGKSNLVHLILTSLYRKLIFYTEGDELDGFLDIPLEDIYQNEDAMKKVHWKEMPSSYGDFTTDCESSVVDETLGTALNENLMRVALPQLTSTEQFRLVNIIECVATVDKHRRSMDDNAARYLLFFRQHVLRRSQGLPEQPTVSWREIVWALHSDSHEILVDLVSRQYQGKMLWEHAKESGIFMWITDLNCLRAQLEVVARNEYTKSDEKNPIDCSLYYLALRKKSVLQGLWRMAGWNREQSATQRLLSNNFNEPRWKTAALKNAYALLGKRRFPYAAAFFLLADHLRDAVYVCMNQLQDVQLAVAIARAYEGDDGPVLKEILEERVLVDAASEGNRWMATWAFWLLNRRDIAVRTLISPIETLILSTPSSPTSPGTITLRAKSYLSHDPALVILYKQLRDKTLQTLKGASKVPARDEWEFVLRNARLYDRMGCDLLGLNLVREWEFLKPPPPPKKNQPTPLSLTPPDLRKLLKRRGSLVVADMPTSPSLQEELKHPISPHSGKREARTMFEEPDPNSLLDSFGF
;
A
#
# COMPACT_ATOMS: atom_id res chain seq x y z
N MET A 1 9.00 -31.53 12.84
CA MET A 1 9.27 -30.25 13.52
C MET A 1 10.60 -29.70 13.01
N GLN A 2 10.65 -28.83 11.98
CA GLN A 2 11.90 -28.54 11.23
C GLN A 2 12.64 -27.25 11.62
N GLY A 3 12.22 -26.56 12.69
CA GLY A 3 12.99 -25.47 13.26
C GLY A 3 13.13 -25.63 14.76
N ARG A 4 14.36 -25.77 15.25
CA ARG A 4 14.65 -25.80 16.69
C ARG A 4 14.87 -24.39 17.21
N ARG A 5 14.56 -24.17 18.49
CA ARG A 5 14.66 -22.85 19.14
C ARG A 5 15.68 -22.94 20.26
N VAL A 6 16.59 -21.99 20.30
CA VAL A 6 17.53 -21.78 21.39
C VAL A 6 17.09 -20.52 22.11
N LEU A 7 16.79 -20.66 23.40
CA LEU A 7 16.56 -19.51 24.26
C LEU A 7 17.90 -19.07 24.85
N VAL A 8 18.26 -17.81 24.66
CA VAL A 8 19.42 -17.22 25.31
C VAL A 8 18.92 -16.46 26.54
N PRO A 9 19.31 -16.88 27.76
CA PRO A 9 18.90 -16.19 28.97
C PRO A 9 19.32 -14.71 28.94
N PRO A 10 18.48 -13.77 29.43
CA PRO A 10 18.85 -12.37 29.55
C PRO A 10 20.13 -12.16 30.38
N THR A 11 20.32 -13.01 31.40
CA THR A 11 21.52 -13.04 32.24
C THR A 11 22.78 -13.32 31.43
N LEU A 12 22.73 -14.19 30.42
CA LEU A 12 23.86 -14.45 29.52
C LEU A 12 24.19 -13.20 28.69
N CYS A 13 23.19 -12.50 28.17
CA CYS A 13 23.42 -11.21 27.51
C CYS A 13 24.03 -10.17 28.46
N GLY A 14 23.65 -10.19 29.74
CA GLY A 14 24.26 -9.36 30.79
C GLY A 14 25.70 -9.76 31.13
N TYR A 15 25.97 -11.06 31.24
CA TYR A 15 27.29 -11.63 31.53
C TYR A 15 28.25 -11.37 30.36
N MET A 16 27.77 -11.50 29.12
CA MET A 16 28.49 -11.13 27.90
C MET A 16 28.82 -9.64 27.83
N ARG A 17 27.92 -8.77 28.31
CA ARG A 17 28.23 -7.34 28.48
C ARG A 17 29.26 -7.08 29.59
N SER A 18 29.36 -7.98 30.58
CA SER A 18 30.29 -7.83 31.70
C SER A 18 31.70 -8.31 31.38
N LEU A 19 31.83 -9.28 30.46
CA LEU A 19 33.13 -9.79 29.99
C LEU A 19 33.98 -8.69 29.34
N ASP A 20 33.37 -7.69 28.70
CA ASP A 20 34.09 -6.52 28.16
C ASP A 20 34.75 -5.65 29.25
N LYS A 21 34.37 -5.77 30.53
CA LYS A 21 35.02 -4.99 31.61
C LYS A 21 36.28 -5.61 32.17
N LEU A 22 36.63 -6.84 31.80
CA LEU A 22 37.75 -7.58 32.42
C LEU A 22 38.95 -7.85 31.51
N THR A 23 38.94 -7.36 30.27
CA THR A 23 40.09 -7.49 29.36
C THR A 23 40.60 -6.12 28.90
N PHE A 24 41.18 -5.37 29.83
CA PHE A 24 42.22 -4.38 29.49
C PHE A 24 43.57 -5.12 29.54
N PHE A 25 43.87 -5.89 28.49
CA PHE A 25 45.26 -6.20 28.17
C PHE A 25 45.57 -5.45 26.87
N ASP A 26 46.50 -4.49 27.01
CA ASP A 26 47.13 -3.74 25.93
C ASP A 26 47.72 -4.72 24.91
N ASP A 27 46.98 -5.02 23.85
CA ASP A 27 47.56 -5.61 22.65
C ASP A 27 47.27 -4.67 21.47
N ASP A 28 48.31 -3.91 21.12
CA ASP A 28 48.46 -3.12 19.90
C ASP A 28 48.34 -4.03 18.66
N ILE A 29 47.12 -4.45 18.31
CA ILE A 29 46.86 -5.11 17.02
C ILE A 29 46.39 -4.07 16.04
N THR A 30 47.40 -3.57 15.33
CA THR A 30 47.31 -2.71 14.16
C THR A 30 46.26 -3.17 13.13
N ASP A 31 45.46 -2.17 12.75
CA ASP A 31 44.45 -2.10 11.70
C ASP A 31 44.89 -2.76 10.38
N ARG A 32 44.60 -4.05 10.20
CA ARG A 32 44.62 -4.73 8.89
C ARG A 32 43.50 -5.76 8.80
N ASP A 33 42.91 -5.79 7.62
CA ASP A 33 41.95 -6.79 7.11
C ASP A 33 40.46 -6.58 7.46
N ARG A 34 39.95 -5.41 7.08
CA ARG A 34 38.59 -5.28 6.51
C ARG A 34 38.50 -6.03 5.17
N GLY A 35 38.60 -7.34 5.20
CA GLY A 35 38.33 -8.22 4.06
C GLY A 35 36.85 -8.55 3.99
N VAL A 36 36.03 -7.65 3.44
CA VAL A 36 34.68 -8.00 3.00
C VAL A 36 34.83 -9.06 1.90
N PHE A 37 34.61 -10.33 2.24
CA PHE A 37 34.56 -11.43 1.28
C PHE A 37 33.32 -11.26 0.38
N GLN A 38 33.44 -10.37 -0.61
CA GLN A 38 32.64 -10.43 -1.83
C GLN A 38 33.07 -11.68 -2.60
N ARG A 39 32.40 -12.81 -2.35
CA ARG A 39 32.39 -13.92 -3.32
C ARG A 39 31.67 -13.42 -4.57
N SER A 40 32.44 -12.91 -5.53
CA SER A 40 31.97 -12.67 -6.88
C SER A 40 31.67 -14.02 -7.53
N TYR A 41 30.39 -14.29 -7.75
CA TYR A 41 29.98 -15.34 -8.69
C TYR A 41 30.36 -14.85 -10.09
N ALA A 42 31.56 -15.19 -10.54
CA ALA A 42 31.96 -15.02 -11.93
C ALA A 42 31.19 -16.05 -12.79
N SER A 43 30.02 -15.66 -13.28
CA SER A 43 29.28 -16.43 -14.28
C SER A 43 30.04 -16.38 -15.60
N SER A 44 30.76 -17.46 -15.94
CA SER A 44 31.29 -17.67 -17.27
C SER A 44 30.13 -17.78 -18.26
N ALA A 45 29.91 -16.72 -19.04
CA ALA A 45 28.89 -16.65 -20.07
C ALA A 45 29.31 -17.48 -21.31
N THR A 46 29.14 -18.80 -21.25
CA THR A 46 29.10 -19.65 -22.45
C THR A 46 27.67 -19.64 -23.00
N ARG A 47 27.47 -18.89 -24.10
CA ARG A 47 26.23 -18.87 -24.89
C ARG A 47 25.79 -20.30 -25.26
N PRO A 48 24.62 -20.78 -24.83
CA PRO A 48 24.03 -21.98 -25.39
C PRO A 48 23.21 -21.61 -26.63
N THR A 49 23.35 -22.42 -27.68
CA THR A 49 22.55 -22.40 -28.91
C THR A 49 21.08 -22.76 -28.63
N PRO A 50 20.11 -22.18 -29.38
CA PRO A 50 18.68 -22.31 -29.10
C PRO A 50 18.15 -23.65 -29.62
N GLY A 51 17.74 -24.53 -28.71
CA GLY A 51 17.07 -25.78 -29.03
C GLY A 51 16.58 -26.45 -27.75
N GLU A 52 15.27 -26.62 -27.64
CA GLU A 52 14.52 -27.28 -26.56
C GLU A 52 14.46 -26.54 -25.21
N ALA A 53 13.29 -25.94 -24.96
CA ALA A 53 12.91 -25.41 -23.67
C ALA A 53 12.85 -26.56 -22.66
N PRO A 54 13.66 -26.55 -21.58
CA PRO A 54 13.53 -27.56 -20.56
C PRO A 54 12.20 -27.33 -19.84
N SER A 55 11.38 -28.39 -19.75
CA SER A 55 10.29 -28.48 -18.79
C SER A 55 10.78 -28.02 -17.41
N PRO A 56 9.96 -27.32 -16.60
CA PRO A 56 10.36 -26.86 -15.28
C PRO A 56 10.61 -28.08 -14.40
N GLU A 57 11.84 -28.58 -14.42
CA GLU A 57 12.32 -29.55 -13.45
C GLU A 57 12.09 -28.94 -12.09
N HIS A 58 11.40 -29.71 -11.26
CA HIS A 58 11.30 -29.52 -9.82
C HIS A 58 12.67 -29.09 -9.29
N ARG A 59 12.90 -27.79 -9.10
CA ARG A 59 13.91 -27.34 -8.15
C ARG A 59 13.52 -28.00 -6.85
N ALA A 60 14.29 -29.02 -6.47
CA ALA A 60 14.16 -29.66 -5.17
C ALA A 60 14.08 -28.51 -4.16
N VAL A 61 12.97 -28.43 -3.45
CA VAL A 61 12.82 -27.45 -2.37
C VAL A 61 13.93 -27.78 -1.40
N GLU A 62 14.97 -26.96 -1.37
CA GLU A 62 16.10 -27.12 -0.46
C GLU A 62 15.52 -27.16 0.96
N GLN A 63 15.41 -28.36 1.53
CA GLN A 63 14.94 -28.56 2.89
C GLN A 63 16.08 -28.13 3.82
N TYR A 64 16.13 -26.84 4.09
CA TYR A 64 17.07 -26.29 5.05
C TYR A 64 16.58 -26.55 6.47
N SER A 65 17.51 -26.96 7.34
CA SER A 65 17.32 -26.99 8.79
C SER A 65 17.55 -25.62 9.40
N HIS A 66 16.74 -25.25 10.39
CA HIS A 66 16.76 -23.92 11.00
C HIS A 66 16.93 -23.97 12.50
N CYS A 67 17.72 -23.04 13.03
CA CYS A 67 17.86 -22.79 14.46
C CYS A 67 17.50 -21.33 14.75
N PHE A 68 16.44 -21.11 15.52
CA PHE A 68 15.98 -19.78 15.91
C PHE A 68 16.53 -19.42 17.28
N ILE A 69 17.18 -18.28 17.38
CA ILE A 69 17.72 -17.77 18.65
C ILE A 69 16.79 -16.68 19.16
N LEU A 70 16.22 -16.91 20.34
CA LEU A 70 15.22 -16.05 20.96
C LEU A 70 15.76 -15.54 22.30
N SER A 71 15.44 -14.28 22.64
CA SER A 71 15.70 -13.70 23.97
C SER A 71 14.44 -13.59 24.84
N GLY A 72 13.28 -13.97 24.30
CA GLY A 72 11.99 -13.89 24.97
C GLY A 72 10.86 -14.41 24.08
N PRO A 73 9.59 -14.31 24.52
CA PRO A 73 8.45 -14.92 23.83
C PRO A 73 8.20 -14.37 22.41
N HIS A 74 8.57 -13.11 22.17
CA HIS A 74 8.31 -12.40 20.91
C HIS A 74 9.57 -11.82 20.24
N LYS A 75 10.76 -11.97 20.84
CA LYS A 75 11.99 -11.31 20.38
C LYS A 75 12.97 -12.30 19.74
N LEU A 76 12.97 -12.32 18.41
CA LEU A 76 13.95 -13.03 17.57
C LEU A 76 15.26 -12.25 17.52
N LEU A 77 16.37 -12.90 17.88
CA LEU A 77 17.72 -12.33 17.79
C LEU A 77 18.38 -12.67 16.46
N GLN A 78 18.30 -13.95 16.06
CA GLN A 78 18.91 -14.44 14.83
C GLN A 78 18.24 -15.75 14.41
N THR A 79 18.17 -15.98 13.10
CA THR A 79 17.93 -17.32 12.57
C THR A 79 19.22 -17.86 11.95
N ILE A 80 19.72 -18.96 12.48
CA ILE A 80 20.88 -19.69 11.96
C ILE A 80 20.39 -20.78 11.01
N TYR A 81 21.05 -20.86 9.86
CA TYR A 81 20.77 -21.84 8.82
C TYR A 81 21.92 -22.84 8.74
N LEU A 82 21.55 -24.11 8.61
CA LEU A 82 22.49 -25.20 8.41
C LEU A 82 22.39 -25.62 6.94
N ASP A 83 23.29 -25.09 6.12
CA ASP A 83 23.46 -25.54 4.74
C ASP A 83 23.84 -27.02 4.72
N ASP A 84 23.28 -27.78 3.77
CA ASP A 84 23.53 -29.20 3.52
C ASP A 84 23.17 -30.18 4.64
N ALA A 85 22.48 -29.73 5.69
CA ALA A 85 22.08 -30.58 6.79
C ALA A 85 20.69 -31.18 6.57
N GLU A 86 20.60 -32.52 6.66
CA GLU A 86 19.32 -33.20 6.95
C GLU A 86 18.58 -32.49 8.11
N PRO A 87 17.23 -32.61 8.22
CA PRO A 87 16.45 -32.03 9.30
C PRO A 87 17.16 -32.13 10.66
N SER A 88 17.43 -30.99 11.28
CA SER A 88 18.15 -30.91 12.55
C SER A 88 17.32 -31.51 13.69
N ASP A 89 17.82 -32.62 14.23
CA ASP A 89 17.15 -33.40 15.27
C ASP A 89 17.74 -33.15 16.66
N SER A 90 18.82 -32.36 16.83
CA SER A 90 19.26 -31.94 18.16
C SER A 90 19.91 -30.55 18.17
N VAL A 91 19.62 -29.79 19.23
CA VAL A 91 20.22 -28.49 19.50
C VAL A 91 20.55 -28.41 20.99
N LEU A 92 21.67 -27.78 21.32
CA LEU A 92 22.09 -27.59 22.69
C LEU A 92 22.82 -26.26 22.83
N ILE A 93 22.57 -25.54 23.92
CA ILE A 93 23.32 -24.34 24.31
C ILE A 93 24.18 -24.67 25.53
N ASP A 94 25.41 -24.17 25.53
CA ASP A 94 26.25 -24.14 26.72
C ASP A 94 25.95 -22.84 27.48
N GLU A 95 25.41 -22.96 28.68
CA GLU A 95 25.07 -21.81 29.53
C GLU A 95 26.29 -21.01 29.95
N ALA A 96 27.49 -21.60 30.02
CA ALA A 96 28.69 -20.90 30.46
C ALA A 96 29.32 -20.06 29.35
N SER A 97 29.52 -20.65 28.17
CA SER A 97 30.18 -19.97 27.03
C SER A 97 29.21 -19.30 26.05
N GLY A 98 27.92 -19.63 26.10
CA GLY A 98 26.93 -19.21 25.11
C GLY A 98 27.08 -19.88 23.74
N ARG A 99 27.93 -20.90 23.63
CA ARG A 99 28.10 -21.70 22.40
C ARG A 99 26.85 -22.54 22.15
N ILE A 100 26.53 -22.72 20.87
CA ILE A 100 25.38 -23.51 20.43
C ILE A 100 25.89 -24.64 19.54
N ALA A 101 25.59 -25.88 19.90
CA ALA A 101 25.80 -27.03 19.04
C ALA A 101 24.48 -27.45 18.39
N VAL A 102 24.51 -27.72 17.10
CA VAL A 102 23.35 -28.14 16.31
C VAL A 102 23.76 -29.36 15.50
N ALA A 103 23.05 -30.49 15.64
CA ALA A 103 23.25 -31.63 14.75
C ALA A 103 22.14 -31.72 13.71
N GLY A 104 22.51 -32.04 12.47
CA GLY A 104 21.60 -32.34 11.37
C GLY A 104 22.15 -33.49 10.54
N GLY A 105 21.43 -34.62 10.54
CA GLY A 105 21.96 -35.88 10.01
C GLY A 105 23.23 -36.32 10.77
N PRO A 106 24.32 -36.67 10.07
CA PRO A 106 25.59 -37.06 10.69
C PRO A 106 26.49 -35.87 11.07
N ASP A 107 26.15 -34.64 10.66
CA ASP A 107 27.01 -33.47 10.83
C ASP A 107 26.61 -32.65 12.08
N ILE A 108 27.60 -32.12 12.79
CA ILE A 108 27.43 -31.21 13.93
C ILE A 108 28.02 -29.86 13.58
N SER A 109 27.28 -28.79 13.78
CA SER A 109 27.75 -27.41 13.62
C SER A 109 27.77 -26.72 14.98
N ILE A 110 28.90 -26.09 15.31
CA ILE A 110 29.10 -25.36 16.57
C ILE A 110 29.20 -23.88 16.27
N PHE A 111 28.38 -23.08 16.93
CA PHE A 111 28.33 -21.64 16.79
C PHE A 111 28.80 -20.98 18.07
N LYS A 112 29.63 -19.93 17.94
CA LYS A 112 30.07 -19.11 19.05
C LYS A 112 29.46 -17.70 18.97
N PRO A 113 29.14 -17.08 20.10
CA PRO A 113 28.65 -15.71 20.16
C PRO A 113 29.77 -14.72 19.82
N CYS A 114 29.45 -13.73 18.98
CA CYS A 114 30.35 -12.68 18.51
C CYS A 114 29.61 -11.33 18.56
N CYS A 115 30.25 -10.29 19.09
CA CYS A 115 29.69 -8.93 19.07
C CYS A 115 29.87 -8.31 17.68
N VAL A 116 28.80 -7.76 17.10
CA VAL A 116 28.80 -7.04 15.83
C VAL A 116 28.33 -5.60 16.06
N GLY A 117 29.22 -4.63 15.86
CA GLY A 117 28.94 -3.20 16.07
C GLY A 117 28.74 -2.82 17.54
N ASP A 118 27.90 -1.82 17.81
CA ASP A 118 27.68 -1.23 19.14
C ASP A 118 26.70 -2.05 20.01
N ASN A 119 27.05 -3.30 20.36
CA ASN A 119 26.32 -4.21 21.27
C ASN A 119 25.26 -5.14 20.66
N THR A 120 25.38 -5.54 19.38
CA THR A 120 24.49 -6.57 18.81
C THR A 120 25.21 -7.91 18.74
N TRP A 121 24.77 -8.87 19.55
CA TRP A 121 25.35 -10.21 19.56
C TRP A 121 24.77 -11.07 18.44
N LYS A 122 25.65 -11.72 17.68
CA LYS A 122 25.30 -12.72 16.66
C LYS A 122 26.14 -13.97 16.86
N TRP A 123 25.61 -15.11 16.48
CA TRP A 123 26.27 -16.40 16.53
C TRP A 123 26.87 -16.71 15.16
N SER A 124 28.17 -17.00 15.14
CA SER A 124 28.93 -17.39 13.96
C SER A 124 29.41 -18.81 14.06
N LEU A 125 29.39 -19.55 12.95
CA LEU A 125 29.90 -20.91 12.86
C LEU A 125 31.40 -20.94 13.22
N CYS A 126 31.76 -21.77 14.18
CA CYS A 126 33.12 -22.00 14.67
C CYS A 126 33.68 -23.32 14.16
N HIS A 127 32.94 -24.42 14.31
CA HIS A 127 33.36 -25.75 13.84
C HIS A 127 32.22 -26.47 13.11
N LYS A 128 32.58 -27.28 12.12
CA LYS A 128 31.73 -28.35 11.57
C LYS A 128 32.42 -29.68 11.84
N LEU A 129 31.71 -30.61 12.48
CA LEU A 129 32.23 -31.91 12.88
C LEU A 129 31.45 -32.99 12.13
N ARG A 130 32.17 -34.00 11.66
CA ARG A 130 31.61 -35.24 11.13
C ARG A 130 32.49 -36.40 11.58
N ALA A 131 31.88 -37.43 12.14
CA ALA A 131 32.63 -38.62 12.53
C ALA A 131 33.11 -39.38 11.27
N PRO A 132 34.37 -39.83 11.20
CA PRO A 132 34.90 -40.54 10.04
C PRO A 132 34.21 -41.90 9.86
N ASN A 133 33.84 -42.21 8.61
CA ASN A 133 33.13 -43.43 8.21
C ASN A 133 31.80 -43.67 8.96
N ASP A 134 31.15 -42.61 9.40
CA ASP A 134 29.87 -42.67 10.11
C ASP A 134 28.88 -41.69 9.51
N ASP A 135 27.96 -42.21 8.71
CA ASP A 135 26.86 -41.46 8.11
C ASP A 135 25.57 -41.62 8.93
N GLU A 136 25.65 -42.16 10.15
CA GLU A 136 24.50 -42.28 11.02
C GLU A 136 24.04 -40.93 11.57
N ARG A 137 22.72 -40.81 11.69
CA ARG A 137 22.10 -39.63 12.27
C ARG A 137 22.41 -39.48 13.76
N ILE A 138 22.72 -38.26 14.17
CA ILE A 138 22.94 -37.87 15.56
C ILE A 138 21.60 -37.47 16.20
N ASN A 139 21.22 -38.20 17.25
CA ASN A 139 19.94 -38.02 17.94
C ASN A 139 20.05 -37.09 19.16
N VAL A 140 21.23 -36.99 19.78
CA VAL A 140 21.43 -36.25 21.02
C VAL A 140 22.83 -35.65 21.09
N LEU A 141 22.92 -34.49 21.75
CA LEU A 141 24.15 -33.78 22.07
C LEU A 141 24.19 -33.48 23.57
N SER A 142 25.38 -33.47 24.17
CA SER A 142 25.62 -33.00 25.55
C SER A 142 27.00 -32.36 25.67
N TRP A 143 27.07 -31.17 26.25
CA TRP A 143 28.33 -30.52 26.63
C TRP A 143 28.97 -31.27 27.80
N GLY A 144 30.28 -31.49 27.73
CA GLY A 144 31.11 -32.09 28.78
C GLY A 144 31.94 -31.03 29.50
N ALA A 145 33.06 -31.44 30.11
CA ALA A 145 33.95 -30.51 30.79
C ALA A 145 34.82 -29.73 29.78
N GLY A 146 34.90 -28.42 29.95
CA GLY A 146 35.70 -27.54 29.10
C GLY A 146 35.18 -27.46 27.66
N ASP A 147 35.92 -28.04 26.72
CA ASP A 147 35.65 -28.04 25.28
C ASP A 147 35.21 -29.41 24.76
N GLU A 148 34.53 -30.19 25.60
CA GLU A 148 34.06 -31.52 25.23
C GLU A 148 32.61 -31.52 24.75
N LEU A 149 32.32 -32.30 23.70
CA LEU A 149 30.96 -32.49 23.18
C LEU A 149 30.67 -33.97 22.94
N LEU A 150 29.68 -34.51 23.64
CA LEU A 150 29.16 -35.85 23.41
C LEU A 150 28.08 -35.83 22.33
N ALA A 151 28.18 -36.74 21.36
CA ALA A 151 27.17 -37.01 20.34
C ALA A 151 26.70 -38.47 20.43
N GLY A 152 25.39 -38.69 20.31
CA GLY A 152 24.79 -40.03 20.38
C GLY A 152 23.99 -40.41 19.13
N SER A 153 24.31 -41.59 18.57
CA SER A 153 23.62 -42.28 17.47
C SER A 153 23.42 -43.77 17.84
N SER A 154 23.82 -44.75 17.01
CA SER A 154 24.03 -46.14 17.47
C SER A 154 25.29 -46.31 18.33
N ARG A 155 26.06 -45.23 18.48
CA ARG A 155 27.26 -45.13 19.32
C ARG A 155 27.28 -43.80 20.07
N LEU A 156 28.06 -43.75 21.14
CA LEU A 156 28.41 -42.52 21.83
C LEU A 156 29.80 -42.10 21.37
N VAL A 157 29.94 -40.86 20.92
CA VAL A 157 31.19 -40.26 20.45
C VAL A 157 31.48 -39.01 21.27
N LEU A 158 32.65 -38.93 21.87
CA LEU A 158 33.10 -37.76 22.61
C LEU A 158 34.14 -37.00 21.78
N TRP A 159 33.83 -35.74 21.49
CA TRP A 159 34.68 -34.79 20.78
C TRP A 159 35.40 -33.88 21.77
N LEU A 160 36.64 -33.55 21.46
CA LEU A 160 37.38 -32.43 22.04
C LEU A 160 37.46 -31.31 21.00
N LEU A 161 37.02 -30.12 21.35
CA LEU A 161 36.88 -28.96 20.47
C LEU A 161 38.07 -28.01 20.59
N THR A 162 39.26 -28.55 20.33
CA THR A 162 40.45 -27.75 20.05
C THR A 162 40.34 -27.06 18.69
N ASP A 163 41.34 -26.25 18.31
CA ASP A 163 41.40 -25.60 16.99
C ASP A 163 41.20 -26.61 15.84
N GLU A 164 41.75 -27.81 16.00
CA GLU A 164 41.42 -29.00 15.22
C GLU A 164 40.60 -29.98 16.09
N PRO A 165 39.27 -30.07 15.92
CA PRO A 165 38.45 -30.97 16.71
C PRO A 165 38.76 -32.45 16.45
N GLN A 166 38.84 -33.24 17.52
CA GLN A 166 39.16 -34.66 17.43
C GLN A 166 38.26 -35.53 18.31
N ILE A 167 38.06 -36.79 17.92
CA ILE A 167 37.33 -37.78 18.72
C ILE A 167 38.30 -38.38 19.72
N ILE A 168 38.00 -38.24 21.01
CA ILE A 168 38.83 -38.79 22.11
C ILE A 168 38.26 -40.08 22.70
N TRP A 169 36.97 -40.38 22.46
CA TRP A 169 36.35 -41.62 22.89
C TRP A 169 35.18 -42.01 22.00
N THR A 170 35.01 -43.30 21.75
CA THR A 170 33.87 -43.85 21.00
C THR A 170 33.43 -45.19 21.56
N LYS A 171 32.12 -45.43 21.63
CA LYS A 171 31.56 -46.70 22.10
C LYS A 171 30.23 -47.02 21.42
N SER A 172 30.17 -48.16 20.75
CA SER A 172 28.92 -48.70 20.20
C SER A 172 27.97 -49.13 21.33
N VAL A 173 26.69 -48.81 21.18
CA VAL A 173 25.61 -49.18 22.10
C VAL A 173 24.59 -50.08 21.40
N ALA A 174 23.91 -50.94 22.16
CA ALA A 174 23.02 -51.96 21.60
C ALA A 174 21.76 -51.39 20.91
N ASN A 175 21.22 -50.29 21.45
CA ASN A 175 20.05 -49.59 20.92
C ASN A 175 20.45 -48.14 20.61
N PRO A 176 19.97 -47.55 19.50
CA PRO A 176 20.21 -46.14 19.18
C PRO A 176 19.84 -45.23 20.35
N VAL A 177 20.76 -44.34 20.68
CA VAL A 177 20.64 -43.44 21.82
C VAL A 177 19.48 -42.48 21.58
N LYS A 178 18.54 -42.44 22.51
CA LYS A 178 17.46 -41.45 22.59
C LYS A 178 17.84 -40.29 23.51
N PHE A 179 18.43 -40.62 24.66
CA PHE A 179 18.91 -39.65 25.64
C PHE A 179 20.36 -39.96 25.99
N ALA A 180 21.20 -38.93 26.03
CA ALA A 180 22.54 -38.98 26.63
C ALA A 180 22.88 -37.60 27.19
N GLN A 181 23.21 -37.52 28.48
CA GLN A 181 23.54 -36.26 29.15
C GLN A 181 24.68 -36.49 30.14
N PHE A 182 25.63 -35.55 30.16
CA PHE A 182 26.64 -35.44 31.20
C PHE A 182 26.02 -34.95 32.52
N SER A 183 26.60 -35.39 33.63
CA SER A 183 26.47 -34.69 34.91
C SER A 183 27.17 -33.33 34.85
N HIS A 184 26.84 -32.42 35.77
CA HIS A 184 27.40 -31.05 35.78
C HIS A 184 28.94 -30.99 35.82
N ASP A 185 29.58 -31.98 36.46
CA ASP A 185 31.04 -32.12 36.57
C ASP A 185 31.67 -32.99 35.47
N ALA A 186 30.85 -33.45 34.51
CA ALA A 186 31.19 -34.39 33.44
C ALA A 186 31.83 -35.71 33.90
N SER A 187 31.70 -36.09 35.18
CA SER A 187 32.23 -37.35 35.70
C SER A 187 31.34 -38.56 35.39
N LEU A 188 30.06 -38.33 35.08
CA LEU A 188 29.07 -39.33 34.71
C LEU A 188 28.38 -38.95 33.39
N ILE A 189 28.07 -39.96 32.59
CA ILE A 189 27.12 -39.85 31.47
C ILE A 189 25.96 -40.79 31.77
N ALA A 190 24.73 -40.33 31.68
CA ALA A 190 23.55 -41.19 31.65
C ALA A 190 23.07 -41.33 30.20
N SER A 191 22.84 -42.56 29.72
CA SER A 191 22.26 -42.79 28.40
C SER A 191 21.19 -43.88 28.36
N THR A 192 20.22 -43.71 27.45
CA THR A 192 19.13 -44.66 27.20
C THR A 192 18.81 -44.73 25.71
N GLY A 193 18.36 -45.90 25.24
CA GLY A 193 17.77 -46.08 23.93
C GLY A 193 16.25 -45.84 23.92
N GLN A 194 15.63 -46.00 22.75
CA GLN A 194 14.18 -45.97 22.63
C GLN A 194 13.57 -47.22 23.29
N TYR A 195 12.59 -47.01 24.17
CA TYR A 195 11.93 -48.07 24.97
C TYR A 195 12.84 -48.80 25.97
N ASP A 196 14.04 -48.28 26.23
CA ASP A 196 14.93 -48.85 27.25
C ASP A 196 14.32 -48.69 28.65
N ARG A 197 14.47 -49.76 29.44
CA ARG A 197 14.16 -49.81 30.88
C ARG A 197 15.42 -49.81 31.76
N LEU A 198 16.59 -49.73 31.13
CA LEU A 198 17.89 -49.75 31.80
C LEU A 198 18.64 -48.47 31.39
N VAL A 199 18.85 -47.57 32.34
CA VAL A 199 19.72 -46.42 32.11
C VAL A 199 21.16 -46.88 32.24
N LYS A 200 21.98 -46.59 31.23
CA LYS A 200 23.41 -46.87 31.22
C LYS A 200 24.12 -45.68 31.83
N LEU A 201 24.79 -45.89 32.95
CA LEU A 201 25.63 -44.89 33.60
C LEU A 201 27.09 -45.18 33.26
N TRP A 202 27.73 -44.24 32.58
CA TRP A 202 29.13 -44.29 32.20
C TRP A 202 29.93 -43.40 33.15
N ARG A 203 30.72 -44.01 34.02
CA ARG A 203 31.59 -43.31 34.96
C ARG A 203 32.96 -43.07 34.34
N ARG A 204 33.36 -41.81 34.24
CA ARG A 204 34.68 -41.42 33.76
C ARG A 204 35.74 -41.83 34.79
N LEU A 205 36.72 -42.62 34.35
CA LEU A 205 37.83 -43.08 35.20
C LEU A 205 39.01 -42.12 35.17
N THR A 206 39.19 -41.43 34.04
CA THR A 206 40.32 -40.55 33.75
C THR A 206 39.83 -39.29 33.02
N PHE A 207 40.28 -38.13 33.49
CA PHE A 207 40.06 -36.84 32.82
C PHE A 207 41.21 -36.45 31.88
N SER A 208 42.20 -37.34 31.68
CA SER A 208 43.21 -37.16 30.64
C SER A 208 42.56 -37.18 29.26
N THR A 209 42.96 -36.25 28.39
CA THR A 209 42.50 -36.18 27.00
C THR A 209 43.12 -37.27 26.13
N GLU A 210 44.28 -37.84 26.50
CA GLU A 210 44.95 -38.89 25.73
C GLU A 210 44.36 -40.29 25.94
N GLU A 211 43.85 -40.58 27.14
CA GLU A 211 43.32 -41.90 27.48
C GLU A 211 42.01 -41.80 28.25
N VAL A 212 40.94 -41.47 27.55
CA VAL A 212 39.59 -41.39 28.12
C VAL A 212 38.99 -42.79 28.27
N ARG A 213 38.69 -43.18 29.52
CA ARG A 213 38.04 -44.46 29.83
C ARG A 213 36.78 -44.25 30.66
N PHE A 214 35.73 -45.00 30.30
CA PHE A 214 34.48 -45.05 31.03
C PHE A 214 34.16 -46.46 31.50
N GLU A 215 33.71 -46.60 32.74
CA GLU A 215 33.12 -47.83 33.28
C GLU A 215 31.60 -47.74 33.21
N VAL A 216 30.93 -48.79 32.75
CA VAL A 216 29.46 -48.80 32.61
C VAL A 216 28.79 -49.54 33.76
N SER A 217 27.75 -48.95 34.32
CA SER A 217 26.81 -49.54 35.26
C SER A 217 25.37 -49.31 34.79
N TYR A 218 24.39 -49.98 35.39
CA TYR A 218 23.00 -49.94 34.94
C TYR A 218 22.05 -49.58 36.08
N LEU A 219 21.11 -48.66 35.81
CA LEU A 219 19.99 -48.37 36.70
C LEU A 219 18.71 -49.04 36.16
N PRO A 220 18.20 -50.08 36.84
CA PRO A 220 17.00 -50.79 36.39
C PRO A 220 15.72 -50.03 36.70
N HIS A 221 14.79 -50.04 35.74
CA HIS A 221 13.44 -49.49 35.86
C HIS A 221 12.41 -50.58 35.50
N PRO A 222 11.21 -50.55 36.10
CA PRO A 222 10.17 -51.56 35.83
C PRO A 222 9.53 -51.36 34.45
N ASP A 223 9.51 -50.12 33.94
CA ASP A 223 8.98 -49.79 32.63
C ASP A 223 9.87 -48.78 31.88
N VAL A 224 9.44 -48.35 30.70
CA VAL A 224 10.20 -47.45 29.82
C VAL A 224 10.54 -46.13 30.51
N VAL A 225 11.80 -45.71 30.41
CA VAL A 225 12.24 -44.38 30.87
C VAL A 225 11.82 -43.32 29.84
N THR A 226 11.00 -42.37 30.26
CA THR A 226 10.41 -41.35 29.39
C THR A 226 11.14 -40.02 29.44
N SER A 227 11.76 -39.68 30.58
CA SER A 227 12.57 -38.46 30.77
C SER A 227 13.70 -38.71 31.77
N MET A 228 14.75 -37.91 31.67
CA MET A 228 15.87 -37.89 32.61
C MET A 228 16.40 -36.47 32.80
N HIS A 229 16.86 -36.15 34.01
CA HIS A 229 17.37 -34.84 34.38
C HIS A 229 18.53 -34.98 35.36
N TRP A 230 19.65 -34.31 35.09
CA TRP A 230 20.73 -34.15 36.05
C TRP A 230 20.54 -32.88 36.86
N ARG A 231 20.76 -32.95 38.17
CA ARG A 231 20.83 -31.75 39.01
C ARG A 231 21.87 -30.77 38.45
N GLN A 232 21.49 -29.51 38.37
CA GLN A 232 22.35 -28.42 37.89
C GLN A 232 22.90 -27.60 39.07
N THR A 233 24.12 -27.08 38.93
CA THR A 233 24.78 -26.26 39.95
C THR A 233 24.51 -24.77 39.75
N HIS A 234 24.71 -23.98 40.81
CA HIS A 234 24.61 -22.52 40.73
C HIS A 234 25.80 -21.91 39.96
N HIS A 235 26.98 -22.50 40.15
CA HIS A 235 28.22 -22.10 39.50
C HIS A 235 28.97 -23.34 39.00
N PRO A 236 29.68 -23.27 37.86
CA PRO A 236 30.43 -24.40 37.31
C PRO A 236 31.47 -24.96 38.28
N GLU A 237 32.06 -24.11 39.12
CA GLU A 237 33.10 -24.48 40.10
C GLU A 237 32.51 -25.02 41.42
N GLN A 238 31.19 -24.98 41.59
CA GLN A 238 30.54 -25.49 42.79
C GLN A 238 30.61 -27.01 42.81
N THR A 239 31.21 -27.56 43.86
CA THR A 239 31.26 -29.01 44.07
C THR A 239 29.95 -29.48 44.70
N MET A 240 29.17 -30.29 43.98
CA MET A 240 27.93 -30.90 44.46
C MET A 240 27.90 -32.39 44.14
N ASP A 241 27.17 -33.17 44.94
CA ASP A 241 26.93 -34.58 44.61
C ASP A 241 26.05 -34.68 43.35
N ASN A 242 26.42 -35.61 42.46
CA ASN A 242 25.68 -35.89 41.23
C ASN A 242 24.35 -36.59 41.53
N ILE A 243 23.25 -35.84 41.47
CA ILE A 243 21.90 -36.36 41.61
C ILE A 243 21.24 -36.49 40.25
N PHE A 244 20.63 -37.65 40.02
CA PHE A 244 19.98 -37.98 38.76
C PHE A 244 18.51 -38.31 38.99
N TYR A 245 17.65 -37.72 38.17
CA TYR A 245 16.22 -37.95 38.21
C TYR A 245 15.77 -38.69 36.96
N THR A 246 14.95 -39.71 37.14
CA THR A 246 14.33 -40.43 36.02
C THR A 246 12.81 -40.44 36.17
N ILE A 247 12.12 -40.24 35.05
CA ILE A 247 10.67 -40.37 34.95
C ILE A 247 10.39 -41.59 34.08
N CYS A 248 9.49 -42.44 34.55
CA CYS A 248 9.18 -43.71 33.91
C CYS A 248 7.69 -43.80 33.58
N ALA A 249 7.35 -44.59 32.57
CA ALA A 249 5.98 -44.81 32.11
C ALA A 249 5.06 -45.44 33.18
N ASP A 250 5.62 -45.93 34.28
CA ASP A 250 4.90 -46.38 35.48
C ASP A 250 4.39 -45.24 36.38
N ASN A 251 4.44 -43.99 35.88
CA ASN A 251 4.06 -42.77 36.60
C ASN A 251 4.87 -42.50 37.88
N LYS A 252 6.15 -42.90 37.91
CA LYS A 252 7.02 -42.64 39.07
C LYS A 252 8.24 -41.82 38.68
N ILE A 253 8.59 -40.89 39.57
CA ILE A 253 9.82 -40.11 39.51
C ILE A 253 10.80 -40.73 40.51
N ARG A 254 11.97 -41.13 40.03
CA ARG A 254 13.01 -41.76 40.85
C ARG A 254 14.20 -40.83 41.00
N VAL A 255 14.69 -40.75 42.22
CA VAL A 255 15.82 -39.92 42.62
C VAL A 255 17.00 -40.84 42.90
N TRP A 256 18.08 -40.69 42.16
CA TRP A 256 19.29 -41.50 42.26
C TRP A 256 20.44 -40.65 42.79
N ALA A 257 21.12 -41.15 43.82
CA ALA A 257 22.15 -40.41 44.54
C ALA A 257 23.36 -41.29 44.90
N PRO A 258 24.55 -40.71 45.13
CA PRO A 258 25.73 -41.44 45.59
C PRO A 258 25.64 -41.73 47.09
N MET A 259 25.06 -42.86 47.48
CA MET A 259 24.83 -43.23 48.89
C MET A 259 26.05 -43.90 49.56
N ASP A 260 26.80 -44.72 48.81
CA ASP A 260 27.95 -45.47 49.32
C ASP A 260 29.17 -45.32 48.41
N ARG A 261 30.25 -44.74 48.96
CA ARG A 261 31.53 -44.57 48.27
C ARG A 261 32.46 -45.78 48.43
N THR A 262 32.14 -46.73 49.30
CA THR A 262 33.09 -47.76 49.76
C THR A 262 32.88 -49.17 49.18
N CYS A 263 31.67 -49.56 48.75
CA CYS A 263 31.45 -50.96 48.36
C CYS A 263 30.45 -51.23 47.23
N SER A 264 29.83 -50.21 46.61
CA SER A 264 28.86 -50.45 45.53
C SER A 264 29.52 -50.50 44.15
N LYS A 265 29.14 -51.49 43.34
CA LYS A 265 29.45 -51.55 41.91
C LYS A 265 28.74 -50.47 41.08
N SER A 266 27.67 -49.87 41.62
CA SER A 266 26.90 -48.82 40.94
C SER A 266 27.28 -47.44 41.49
N ALA A 267 27.57 -46.51 40.59
CA ALA A 267 27.91 -45.12 40.95
C ALA A 267 26.76 -44.40 41.66
N LEU A 268 25.51 -44.73 41.32
CA LEU A 268 24.29 -44.18 41.91
C LEU A 268 23.38 -45.28 42.45
N GLN A 269 22.60 -44.94 43.48
CA GLN A 269 21.63 -45.82 44.11
C GLN A 269 20.29 -45.09 44.27
N LEU A 270 19.18 -45.85 44.28
CA LEU A 270 17.85 -45.28 44.45
C LEU A 270 17.70 -44.70 45.86
N TRP A 271 17.54 -43.38 45.94
CA TRP A 271 17.39 -42.63 47.20
C TRP A 271 15.91 -42.42 47.56
N ALA A 272 15.09 -42.04 46.58
CA ALA A 272 13.66 -41.89 46.74
C ALA A 272 12.88 -42.18 45.47
N GLU A 273 11.58 -42.44 45.66
CA GLU A 273 10.60 -42.59 44.61
C GLU A 273 9.39 -41.72 44.98
N VAL A 274 8.89 -40.94 44.02
CA VAL A 274 7.67 -40.14 44.14
C VAL A 274 6.66 -40.72 43.17
N ASP A 275 5.56 -41.26 43.69
CA ASP A 275 4.44 -41.74 42.89
C ASP A 275 3.59 -40.55 42.43
N MET A 276 3.56 -40.28 41.13
CA MET A 276 2.85 -39.13 40.58
C MET A 276 1.33 -39.26 40.73
N ASN A 277 0.79 -40.48 40.90
CA ASN A 277 -0.64 -40.66 41.12
C ASN A 277 -1.03 -40.30 42.57
N ASP A 278 -0.18 -40.64 43.53
CA ASP A 278 -0.40 -40.36 44.95
C ASP A 278 -0.06 -38.90 45.33
N ALA A 279 0.90 -38.32 44.60
CA ALA A 279 1.44 -36.99 44.85
C ALA A 279 0.51 -35.84 44.45
N ILE A 280 -0.51 -36.09 43.62
CA ILE A 280 -1.47 -35.10 43.13
C ILE A 280 -2.88 -35.41 43.63
N GLN A 281 -3.69 -34.38 43.89
CA GLN A 281 -5.13 -34.53 44.15
C GLN A 281 -5.95 -33.96 42.98
N PRO A 282 -7.15 -34.52 42.71
CA PRO A 282 -7.78 -35.64 43.41
C PRO A 282 -7.11 -36.99 43.10
N ARG A 283 -6.88 -37.82 44.14
CA ARG A 283 -6.24 -39.14 44.00
C ARG A 283 -7.05 -40.13 43.16
N GLN A 284 -8.36 -39.96 43.10
CA GLN A 284 -9.24 -40.73 42.24
C GLN A 284 -9.53 -39.93 40.97
N PRO A 285 -8.79 -40.16 39.86
CA PRO A 285 -9.20 -39.60 38.58
C PRO A 285 -10.57 -40.18 38.19
N HIS A 286 -11.39 -39.40 37.51
CA HIS A 286 -12.58 -39.92 36.84
C HIS A 286 -12.21 -41.13 35.96
N ASN A 287 -13.10 -42.11 35.81
CA ASN A 287 -12.91 -43.35 35.03
C ASN A 287 -12.58 -43.19 33.52
N SER A 288 -12.28 -41.98 33.04
CA SER A 288 -11.78 -41.76 31.69
C SER A 288 -10.32 -42.18 31.59
N GLU A 289 -9.94 -42.87 30.50
CA GLU A 289 -8.54 -43.25 30.27
C GLU A 289 -7.59 -42.04 30.24
N PHE A 290 -8.07 -40.89 29.74
CA PHE A 290 -7.29 -39.64 29.69
C PHE A 290 -6.96 -39.09 31.09
N ALA A 291 -7.85 -39.28 32.06
CA ALA A 291 -7.73 -38.71 33.41
C ALA A 291 -6.58 -39.33 34.25
N LYS A 292 -5.96 -40.41 33.77
CA LYS A 292 -4.84 -41.09 34.44
C LYS A 292 -3.46 -40.51 34.12
N ARG A 293 -3.38 -39.54 33.21
CA ARG A 293 -2.10 -38.98 32.75
C ARG A 293 -1.49 -38.06 33.81
N ARG A 294 -0.17 -38.18 33.96
CA ARG A 294 0.63 -37.39 34.88
C ARG A 294 1.84 -36.86 34.15
N TYR A 295 2.14 -35.60 34.39
CA TYR A 295 3.29 -34.90 33.85
C TYR A 295 4.20 -34.53 35.02
N GLY A 296 5.48 -34.82 34.90
CA GLY A 296 6.47 -34.56 35.93
C GLY A 296 7.68 -33.83 35.36
N PHE A 297 8.22 -32.88 36.10
CA PHE A 297 9.51 -32.26 35.79
C PHE A 297 10.18 -31.72 37.07
N ILE A 298 11.48 -31.48 36.98
CA ILE A 298 12.31 -30.99 38.09
C ILE A 298 12.64 -29.53 37.81
N ILE A 299 12.54 -28.70 38.84
CA ILE A 299 13.09 -27.35 38.90
C ILE A 299 14.30 -27.43 39.83
N ASP A 300 15.47 -27.11 39.29
CA ASP A 300 16.69 -27.14 40.06
C ASP A 300 16.66 -26.11 41.20
N GLY A 301 17.28 -26.48 42.33
CA GLY A 301 17.41 -25.60 43.50
C GLY A 301 18.04 -24.25 43.15
N ARG A 302 18.88 -24.19 42.10
CA ARG A 302 19.45 -22.94 41.57
C ARG A 302 18.41 -21.94 41.08
N ASP A 303 17.45 -22.41 40.28
CA ASP A 303 16.42 -21.60 39.67
C ASP A 303 15.37 -21.21 40.71
N PHE A 304 14.99 -22.16 41.57
CA PHE A 304 14.07 -21.88 42.67
C PHE A 304 14.64 -20.84 43.65
N SER A 305 15.91 -20.97 44.05
CA SER A 305 16.57 -20.04 44.97
C SER A 305 16.74 -18.67 44.34
N ALA A 306 17.23 -18.59 43.10
CA ALA A 306 17.40 -17.31 42.40
C ALA A 306 16.07 -16.55 42.24
N ALA A 307 15.00 -17.25 41.86
CA ALA A 307 13.67 -16.64 41.77
C ALA A 307 13.16 -16.18 43.15
N THR A 308 13.38 -16.98 44.20
CA THR A 308 12.95 -16.65 45.57
C THR A 308 13.70 -15.45 46.13
N GLU A 309 15.03 -15.41 46.00
CA GLU A 309 15.85 -14.26 46.40
C GLU A 309 15.37 -12.98 45.73
N ARG A 310 15.04 -13.06 44.43
CA ARG A 310 14.52 -11.91 43.69
C ARG A 310 13.15 -11.46 44.17
N ALA A 311 12.25 -12.41 44.42
CA ALA A 311 10.93 -12.13 44.99
C ALA A 311 11.04 -11.45 46.36
N VAL A 312 12.00 -11.87 47.21
CA VAL A 312 12.25 -11.26 48.53
C VAL A 312 12.80 -9.84 48.39
N GLN A 313 13.78 -9.61 47.51
CA GLN A 313 14.35 -8.29 47.28
C GLN A 313 13.31 -7.26 46.83
N LEU A 314 12.34 -7.68 46.03
CA LEU A 314 11.27 -6.81 45.52
C LEU A 314 10.12 -6.68 46.53
N GLY A 315 9.79 -7.76 47.23
CA GLY A 315 8.79 -7.77 48.29
C GLY A 315 9.18 -6.89 49.48
N ALA A 316 10.47 -6.79 49.81
CA ALA A 316 10.97 -5.86 50.84
C ALA A 316 10.69 -4.38 50.52
N ALA A 317 10.40 -4.04 49.26
CA ALA A 317 9.97 -2.69 48.87
C ALA A 317 8.46 -2.46 49.03
N MET A 318 7.67 -3.50 49.30
CA MET A 318 6.22 -3.45 49.47
C MET A 318 5.87 -3.79 50.93
N ASP A 319 5.46 -2.80 51.73
CA ASP A 319 5.12 -2.90 53.17
C ASP A 319 3.93 -3.83 53.53
N GLN A 320 3.50 -4.73 52.64
CA GLN A 320 2.36 -5.63 52.88
C GLN A 320 2.82 -7.01 53.36
N ASP A 321 2.19 -7.51 54.43
CA ASP A 321 2.30 -8.89 54.95
C ASP A 321 2.01 -9.93 53.85
N ASN A 322 3.03 -10.28 53.06
CA ASN A 322 2.89 -11.21 51.97
C ASN A 322 3.13 -12.64 52.46
N ARG A 323 2.11 -13.25 53.07
CA ARG A 323 2.13 -14.65 53.57
C ARG A 323 2.65 -15.66 52.54
N ALA A 324 2.44 -15.41 51.24
CA ALA A 324 2.95 -16.26 50.17
C ALA A 324 4.49 -16.21 50.08
N LEU A 325 5.07 -15.03 50.29
CA LEU A 325 6.51 -14.83 50.32
C LEU A 325 7.13 -15.46 51.58
N GLU A 326 6.49 -15.33 52.75
CA GLU A 326 6.92 -15.99 53.99
C GLU A 326 6.96 -17.51 53.82
N HIS A 327 5.92 -18.09 53.23
CA HIS A 327 5.89 -19.52 52.90
C HIS A 327 7.02 -19.91 51.94
N LEU A 328 7.25 -19.11 50.90
CA LEU A 328 8.32 -19.36 49.94
C LEU A 328 9.71 -19.30 50.60
N VAL A 329 9.93 -18.35 51.51
CA VAL A 329 11.16 -18.23 52.30
C VAL A 329 11.34 -19.46 53.19
N GLU A 330 10.30 -19.91 53.90
CA GLU A 330 10.33 -21.13 54.72
C GLU A 330 10.77 -22.34 53.87
N VAL A 331 10.19 -22.49 52.67
CA VAL A 331 10.55 -23.56 51.74
C VAL A 331 12.01 -23.42 51.29
N ALA A 332 12.46 -22.22 50.93
CA ALA A 332 13.82 -21.96 50.45
C ALA A 332 14.89 -22.18 51.52
N THR A 333 14.59 -22.00 52.82
CA THR A 333 15.55 -22.29 53.91
C THR A 333 16.00 -23.76 53.96
N LYS A 334 15.22 -24.68 53.36
CA LYS A 334 15.54 -26.10 53.27
C LYS A 334 16.41 -26.45 52.05
N SER A 335 16.76 -25.45 51.23
CA SER A 335 17.44 -25.60 49.94
C SER A 335 16.92 -26.77 49.09
N PRO A 336 15.60 -26.82 48.80
CA PRO A 336 14.99 -27.96 48.16
C PRO A 336 15.26 -27.98 46.66
N GLU A 337 15.33 -29.19 46.11
CA GLU A 337 15.02 -29.42 44.71
C GLU A 337 13.52 -29.55 44.57
N VAL A 338 12.92 -28.95 43.55
CA VAL A 338 11.47 -28.91 43.44
C VAL A 338 11.00 -29.85 42.34
N CYS A 339 10.21 -30.84 42.74
CA CYS A 339 9.54 -31.78 41.85
C CYS A 339 8.11 -31.33 41.62
N ILE A 340 7.77 -31.02 40.37
CA ILE A 340 6.41 -30.61 39.97
C ILE A 340 5.71 -31.80 39.32
N ILE A 341 4.50 -32.10 39.81
CA ILE A 341 3.59 -33.08 39.22
C ILE A 341 2.31 -32.38 38.80
N MET A 342 1.86 -32.62 37.57
CA MET A 342 0.68 -31.99 36.97
C MET A 342 -0.20 -33.02 36.26
N ASP A 343 -1.47 -32.68 36.05
CA ASP A 343 -2.36 -33.43 35.18
C ASP A 343 -2.91 -32.59 34.01
N ASP A 344 -3.70 -33.21 33.15
CA ASP A 344 -4.31 -32.57 31.97
C ASP A 344 -5.49 -31.64 32.33
N ARG A 345 -5.90 -31.60 33.60
CA ARG A 345 -7.04 -30.81 34.11
C ARG A 345 -6.64 -29.55 34.87
N GLY A 346 -5.33 -29.32 35.03
CA GLY A 346 -4.82 -28.15 35.71
C GLY A 346 -4.63 -28.32 37.21
N HIS A 347 -4.53 -29.54 37.71
CA HIS A 347 -4.04 -29.79 39.05
C HIS A 347 -2.51 -29.82 39.01
N MET A 348 -1.87 -29.23 40.02
CA MET A 348 -0.43 -29.21 40.21
C MET A 348 -0.11 -29.52 41.66
N SER A 349 0.89 -30.36 41.90
CA SER A 349 1.51 -30.50 43.21
C SER A 349 3.01 -30.29 43.10
N ALA A 350 3.53 -29.43 43.97
CA ALA A 350 4.96 -29.19 44.12
C ALA A 350 5.48 -29.89 45.36
N TRP A 351 6.61 -30.60 45.22
CA TRP A 351 7.25 -31.35 46.29
C TRP A 351 8.72 -30.95 46.40
N GLY A 352 9.16 -30.63 47.62
CA GLY A 352 10.55 -30.32 47.92
C GLY A 352 11.32 -31.59 48.28
N LEU A 353 12.51 -31.74 47.71
CA LEU A 353 13.48 -32.79 48.04
C LEU A 353 14.66 -32.14 48.74
N GLU A 354 14.73 -32.31 50.05
CA GLU A 354 15.77 -31.75 50.92
C GLU A 354 16.88 -32.78 51.17
N ASN A 355 18.14 -32.32 51.19
CA ASN A 355 19.32 -33.12 51.54
C ASN A 355 19.44 -34.43 50.74
N VAL A 356 19.11 -34.38 49.44
CA VAL A 356 19.20 -35.54 48.54
C VAL A 356 20.62 -36.10 48.52
N GLY A 357 20.75 -37.41 48.75
CA GLY A 357 22.03 -38.10 48.85
C GLY A 357 22.57 -38.27 50.27
N CYS A 358 21.96 -37.62 51.27
CA CYS A 358 22.33 -37.87 52.67
C CYS A 358 22.04 -39.33 53.06
N LYS A 359 23.01 -39.97 53.75
CA LYS A 359 22.93 -41.38 54.18
C LYS A 359 21.75 -41.64 55.13
N ALA A 360 21.45 -40.69 56.02
CA ALA A 360 20.35 -40.77 56.96
C ALA A 360 19.15 -39.99 56.40
N ARG A 361 18.38 -40.62 55.50
CA ARG A 361 17.15 -40.01 54.97
C ARG A 361 16.12 -39.88 56.10
N SER A 362 15.62 -38.67 56.30
CA SER A 362 14.48 -38.45 57.18
C SER A 362 13.17 -38.64 56.39
N PRO A 363 12.05 -39.04 57.04
CA PRO A 363 10.75 -39.02 56.38
C PRO A 363 10.33 -37.61 55.92
N ALA A 364 10.92 -36.56 56.52
CA ALA A 364 10.70 -35.16 56.13
C ALA A 364 11.54 -34.71 54.93
N SER A 365 12.48 -35.52 54.44
CA SER A 365 13.35 -35.17 53.30
C SER A 365 12.59 -35.04 51.97
N VAL A 366 11.35 -35.54 51.90
CA VAL A 366 10.41 -35.28 50.82
C VAL A 366 9.17 -34.66 51.44
N PHE A 367 8.89 -33.39 51.13
CA PHE A 367 7.79 -32.65 51.72
C PHE A 367 6.95 -31.95 50.65
N ASN A 368 5.66 -31.74 50.93
CA ASN A 368 4.79 -30.99 50.03
C ASN A 368 5.06 -29.49 50.21
N ILE A 369 5.27 -28.79 49.09
CA ILE A 369 5.39 -27.32 49.07
C ILE A 369 4.00 -26.73 48.93
N THR A 370 3.31 -27.11 47.86
CA THR A 370 1.95 -26.63 47.59
C THR A 370 1.18 -27.64 46.76
N HIS A 371 -0.15 -27.59 46.90
CA HIS A 371 -1.07 -28.21 45.99
C HIS A 371 -2.03 -27.15 45.45
N VAL A 372 -2.16 -27.11 44.12
CA VAL A 372 -2.90 -26.08 43.41
C VAL A 372 -3.85 -26.72 42.42
N GLU A 373 -5.05 -26.18 42.36
CA GLU A 373 -6.07 -26.53 41.37
C GLU A 373 -6.31 -25.34 40.43
N GLY A 374 -6.81 -25.61 39.22
CA GLY A 374 -7.22 -24.58 38.27
C GLY A 374 -6.07 -23.91 37.50
N LEU A 375 -4.93 -24.58 37.32
CA LEU A 375 -3.92 -24.15 36.34
C LEU A 375 -4.46 -24.34 34.92
N HIS A 376 -4.70 -23.25 34.20
CA HIS A 376 -5.18 -23.33 32.83
C HIS A 376 -4.04 -23.67 31.86
N LEU A 377 -3.90 -24.94 31.54
CA LEU A 377 -3.01 -25.45 30.48
C LEU A 377 -3.79 -25.59 29.17
N SER A 378 -3.09 -25.42 28.05
CA SER A 378 -3.69 -25.36 26.72
C SER A 378 -3.80 -26.73 26.03
N PHE A 379 -4.11 -27.81 26.75
CA PHE A 379 -4.36 -29.12 26.13
C PHE A 379 -5.60 -29.05 25.22
N ALA A 380 -5.45 -29.44 23.95
CA ALA A 380 -6.58 -29.39 23.01
C ALA A 380 -7.38 -30.71 23.04
N SER A 381 -8.69 -30.60 22.89
CA SER A 381 -9.58 -31.76 22.78
C SER A 381 -9.50 -32.42 21.40
N GLY A 382 -9.64 -33.74 21.34
CA GLY A 382 -9.73 -34.49 20.08
C GLY A 382 -8.40 -34.69 19.36
N ILE A 383 -7.27 -34.53 20.06
CA ILE A 383 -5.93 -34.83 19.54
C ILE A 383 -5.75 -36.36 19.51
N PRO A 384 -5.08 -36.94 18.49
CA PRO A 384 -4.73 -38.35 18.46
C PRO A 384 -3.87 -38.76 19.68
N PRO A 385 -4.00 -39.98 20.21
CA PRO A 385 -3.24 -40.42 21.38
C PRO A 385 -1.71 -40.29 21.27
N SER A 386 -1.16 -40.26 20.04
CA SER A 386 0.26 -40.07 19.76
C SER A 386 0.77 -38.64 20.02
N ASP A 387 -0.10 -37.65 19.82
CA ASP A 387 0.23 -36.22 19.87
C ASP A 387 -0.23 -35.60 21.19
N ASP A 388 -1.11 -36.30 21.89
CA ASP A 388 -1.65 -35.93 23.19
C ASP A 388 -0.59 -36.23 24.27
N TYR A 389 0.47 -35.42 24.36
CA TYR A 389 1.43 -35.43 25.46
C TYR A 389 2.12 -34.07 25.55
N ALA A 390 2.77 -33.77 26.68
CA ALA A 390 3.52 -32.54 26.87
C ALA A 390 4.78 -32.76 27.71
N GLN A 391 5.81 -31.99 27.40
CA GLN A 391 7.03 -31.87 28.21
C GLN A 391 7.15 -30.44 28.74
N PHE A 392 7.68 -30.32 29.95
CA PHE A 392 7.77 -29.07 30.68
C PHE A 392 9.22 -28.74 30.99
N TYR A 393 9.54 -27.45 30.94
CA TYR A 393 10.86 -26.93 31.30
C TYR A 393 10.69 -25.62 32.06
N GLY A 394 11.08 -25.59 33.33
CA GLY A 394 10.92 -24.43 34.21
C GLY A 394 12.28 -23.83 34.57
N PHE A 395 12.40 -22.51 34.54
CA PHE A 395 13.63 -21.79 34.90
C PHE A 395 13.33 -20.38 35.42
N ALA A 396 14.28 -19.80 36.15
CA ALA A 396 14.16 -18.43 36.64
C ALA A 396 14.46 -17.39 35.56
N GLY A 397 13.68 -16.32 35.51
CA GLY A 397 13.76 -15.23 34.54
C GLY A 397 12.93 -15.48 33.28
N GLY A 398 13.36 -14.86 32.16
CA GLY A 398 12.76 -15.00 30.84
C GLY A 398 12.24 -13.68 30.27
N LEU A 399 11.10 -13.19 30.77
CA LEU A 399 10.53 -11.89 30.37
C LEU A 399 11.12 -10.71 31.13
N SER A 400 11.31 -10.93 32.43
CA SER A 400 11.90 -10.00 33.37
C SER A 400 12.75 -10.79 34.36
N GLU A 401 13.50 -10.11 35.20
CA GLU A 401 14.23 -10.78 36.29
C GLU A 401 13.28 -11.35 37.36
N GLU A 402 12.05 -10.84 37.48
CA GLU A 402 11.05 -11.34 38.45
C GLU A 402 10.28 -12.57 37.95
N SER A 403 10.41 -12.86 36.66
CA SER A 403 9.65 -13.90 35.99
C SER A 403 10.13 -15.28 36.45
N PHE A 404 9.19 -16.19 36.61
CA PHE A 404 9.44 -17.62 36.62
C PHE A 404 8.76 -18.21 35.40
N THR A 405 9.57 -18.69 34.44
CA THR A 405 9.08 -19.13 33.13
C THR A 405 8.93 -20.64 33.10
N ILE A 406 7.82 -21.12 32.54
CA ILE A 406 7.59 -22.52 32.21
C ILE A 406 7.33 -22.62 30.71
N LEU A 407 8.21 -23.32 30.00
CA LEU A 407 7.98 -23.71 28.61
C LEU A 407 7.29 -25.06 28.57
N VAL A 408 6.19 -25.13 27.82
CA VAL A 408 5.42 -26.37 27.63
C VAL A 408 5.49 -26.78 26.16
N HIS A 409 6.14 -27.89 25.86
CA HIS A 409 6.19 -28.48 24.53
C HIS A 409 5.10 -29.54 24.38
N TYR A 410 4.02 -29.18 23.71
CA TYR A 410 2.94 -30.11 23.34
C TYR A 410 3.33 -30.88 22.08
N PHE A 411 3.08 -32.19 22.09
CA PHE A 411 3.49 -33.09 21.01
C PHE A 411 2.63 -32.94 19.74
N ASP A 412 1.60 -32.12 19.81
CA ASP A 412 0.81 -31.61 18.68
C ASP A 412 1.51 -30.50 17.85
N GLY A 413 2.74 -30.16 18.21
CA GLY A 413 3.59 -29.19 17.54
C GLY A 413 3.51 -27.75 18.08
N ARG A 414 2.95 -27.56 19.28
CA ARG A 414 2.94 -26.25 19.97
C ARG A 414 3.99 -26.20 21.07
N ILE A 415 4.63 -25.03 21.22
CA ILE A 415 5.42 -24.69 22.40
C ILE A 415 4.79 -23.46 23.04
N GLU A 416 4.33 -23.56 24.27
CA GLU A 416 3.71 -22.45 25.00
C GLU A 416 4.69 -21.87 26.01
N TRP A 417 4.76 -20.55 26.05
CA TRP A 417 5.49 -19.77 27.04
C TRP A 417 4.54 -19.33 28.14
N LEU A 418 4.67 -19.93 29.32
CA LEU A 418 3.95 -19.53 30.51
C LEU A 418 4.87 -18.74 31.43
N ASP A 419 4.36 -17.64 31.98
CA ASP A 419 5.07 -16.75 32.89
C ASP A 419 4.29 -16.61 34.19
N SER A 420 5.02 -16.62 35.30
CA SER A 420 4.49 -16.44 36.65
C SER A 420 5.48 -15.66 37.51
N LYS A 421 5.09 -15.37 38.76
CA LYS A 421 6.01 -15.02 39.83
C LYS A 421 6.13 -16.23 40.75
N VAL A 422 7.33 -16.51 41.25
CA VAL A 422 7.59 -17.73 42.03
C VAL A 422 6.71 -17.80 43.29
N GLU A 423 6.53 -16.69 44.00
CA GLU A 423 5.67 -16.58 45.17
C GLU A 423 4.18 -16.70 44.84
N VAL A 424 3.78 -16.44 43.59
CA VAL A 424 2.41 -16.64 43.11
C VAL A 424 2.18 -18.08 42.68
N LEU A 425 3.16 -18.70 42.04
CA LEU A 425 3.07 -20.08 41.58
C LEU A 425 3.00 -21.07 42.76
N PHE A 426 3.83 -20.86 43.79
CA PHE A 426 3.96 -21.74 44.93
C PHE A 426 3.06 -21.38 46.13
N ASP A 427 2.26 -20.32 46.06
CA ASP A 427 1.34 -19.95 47.15
C ASP A 427 0.33 -21.09 47.44
N PRO A 428 0.21 -21.61 48.67
CA PRO A 428 -0.78 -22.62 49.03
C PRO A 428 -2.22 -22.08 49.08
N SER A 429 -2.43 -20.77 49.09
CA SER A 429 -3.77 -20.17 49.16
C SER A 429 -4.53 -20.32 47.83
N PRO A 430 -5.87 -20.51 47.83
CA PRO A 430 -6.64 -20.58 46.58
C PRO A 430 -6.51 -19.29 45.76
N ARG A 431 -5.89 -19.37 44.58
CA ARG A 431 -5.67 -18.24 43.66
C ARG A 431 -6.08 -18.61 42.24
N LYS A 432 -6.65 -17.64 41.53
CA LYS A 432 -6.90 -17.72 40.09
C LYS A 432 -5.72 -17.12 39.33
N GLN A 433 -5.52 -17.54 38.08
CA GLN A 433 -4.54 -16.96 37.14
C GLN A 433 -3.08 -16.95 37.64
N ARG A 434 -2.59 -18.10 38.14
CA ARG A 434 -1.19 -18.24 38.58
C ARG A 434 -0.20 -18.27 37.43
N LEU A 435 -0.62 -18.75 36.26
CA LEU A 435 0.17 -18.76 35.03
C LEU A 435 -0.46 -17.82 34.02
N THR A 436 0.39 -17.06 33.35
CA THR A 436 0.00 -16.21 32.23
C THR A 436 0.63 -16.75 30.95
N SER A 437 -0.19 -17.12 29.98
CA SER A 437 0.30 -17.51 28.65
C SER A 437 0.74 -16.27 27.90
N ARG A 438 2.03 -16.18 27.58
CA ARG A 438 2.67 -15.03 26.93
C ARG A 438 2.78 -15.22 25.43
N ALA A 439 3.07 -16.44 25.00
CA ALA A 439 3.11 -16.79 23.58
C ALA A 439 2.83 -18.28 23.38
N VAL A 440 2.20 -18.60 22.25
CA VAL A 440 2.13 -19.96 21.73
C VAL A 440 2.87 -19.99 20.40
N TRP A 441 3.94 -20.74 20.38
CA TRP A 441 4.76 -20.98 19.21
C TRP A 441 4.23 -22.21 18.48
N SER A 442 3.68 -21.99 17.30
CA SER A 442 3.27 -23.04 16.37
C SER A 442 3.57 -22.57 14.96
N GLY A 443 3.53 -23.46 13.98
CA GLY A 443 3.81 -23.07 12.60
C GLY A 443 4.06 -24.25 11.68
N HIS A 444 4.36 -23.91 10.43
CA HIS A 444 4.71 -24.88 9.41
C HIS A 444 6.08 -25.51 9.67
N THR A 445 6.28 -26.69 9.11
CA THR A 445 7.61 -27.29 9.05
C THR A 445 8.34 -26.88 7.77
N GLY A 446 7.61 -26.81 6.65
CA GLY A 446 8.13 -26.39 5.35
C GLY A 446 7.96 -24.90 5.09
N SER A 447 8.51 -24.46 3.96
CA SER A 447 8.42 -23.07 3.51
C SER A 447 7.00 -22.69 3.10
N ILE A 448 6.53 -21.53 3.59
CA ILE A 448 5.23 -20.95 3.29
C ILE A 448 5.27 -20.41 1.87
N LYS A 449 4.33 -20.86 1.04
CA LYS A 449 4.19 -20.47 -0.36
C LYS A 449 3.05 -19.48 -0.57
N LYS A 450 1.95 -19.65 0.14
CA LYS A 450 0.74 -18.84 -0.07
C LYS A 450 0.03 -18.57 1.24
N ILE A 451 -0.50 -17.36 1.38
CA ILE A 451 -1.37 -16.91 2.44
C ILE A 451 -2.68 -16.45 1.79
N VAL A 452 -3.80 -16.86 2.35
CA VAL A 452 -5.14 -16.45 1.89
C VAL A 452 -5.94 -16.04 3.11
N ARG A 453 -6.48 -14.83 3.11
CA ARG A 453 -7.35 -14.33 4.19
C ARG A 453 -8.83 -14.44 3.86
N ASN A 454 -9.66 -14.37 4.89
CA ASN A 454 -11.09 -14.12 4.72
C ASN A 454 -11.37 -12.62 4.54
N ALA A 455 -12.62 -12.29 4.20
CA ALA A 455 -12.99 -10.90 3.91
C ALA A 455 -12.85 -9.95 5.10
N SER A 456 -13.05 -10.42 6.33
CA SER A 456 -12.83 -9.61 7.53
C SER A 456 -11.35 -9.39 7.86
N GLY A 457 -10.43 -10.12 7.21
CA GLY A 457 -9.00 -10.08 7.49
C GLY A 457 -8.62 -10.55 8.91
N LYS A 458 -9.52 -11.21 9.62
CA LYS A 458 -9.28 -11.75 10.98
C LYS A 458 -8.76 -13.17 10.98
N ILE A 459 -8.91 -13.87 9.85
CA ILE A 459 -8.54 -15.27 9.69
C ILE A 459 -7.79 -15.43 8.40
N LEU A 460 -6.72 -16.21 8.46
CA LEU A 460 -5.90 -16.52 7.31
C LEU A 460 -5.51 -17.99 7.29
N VAL A 461 -5.31 -18.51 6.09
CA VAL A 461 -4.73 -19.81 5.81
C VAL A 461 -3.34 -19.56 5.27
N SER A 462 -2.34 -20.24 5.81
CA SER A 462 -1.01 -20.29 5.22
C SER A 462 -0.75 -21.71 4.73
N ARG A 463 -0.10 -21.84 3.57
CA ARG A 463 0.11 -23.13 2.91
C ARG A 463 1.56 -23.27 2.43
N THR A 464 2.08 -24.48 2.54
CA THR A 464 3.42 -24.88 2.09
C THR A 464 3.38 -25.61 0.75
N ASP A 465 4.56 -25.92 0.20
CA ASP A 465 4.68 -26.67 -1.08
C ASP A 465 4.15 -28.11 -1.02
N ASP A 466 4.12 -28.73 0.16
CA ASP A 466 3.66 -30.11 0.39
C ASP A 466 2.16 -30.22 0.72
N ASN A 467 1.36 -29.22 0.33
CA ASN A 467 -0.09 -29.14 0.57
C ASN A 467 -0.53 -29.18 2.05
N LYS A 468 0.38 -28.89 2.99
CA LYS A 468 -0.01 -28.61 4.38
C LYS A 468 -0.53 -27.20 4.48
N ALA A 469 -1.69 -27.04 5.12
CA ALA A 469 -2.28 -25.74 5.38
C ALA A 469 -2.59 -25.58 6.86
N MET A 470 -2.36 -24.38 7.37
CA MET A 470 -2.68 -24.00 8.75
C MET A 470 -3.58 -22.78 8.74
N ILE A 471 -4.63 -22.86 9.56
CA ILE A 471 -5.62 -21.82 9.75
C ILE A 471 -5.26 -21.06 11.01
N TRP A 472 -5.16 -19.74 10.88
CA TRP A 472 -4.75 -18.83 11.92
C TRP A 472 -5.86 -17.82 12.19
N ARG A 473 -6.14 -17.60 13.47
CA ARG A 473 -7.07 -16.59 13.94
C ARG A 473 -6.30 -15.47 14.61
N GLN A 474 -6.59 -14.25 14.20
CA GLN A 474 -6.09 -13.06 14.87
C GLN A 474 -6.76 -12.91 16.23
N LYS A 475 -5.96 -12.70 17.28
CA LYS A 475 -6.40 -12.29 18.61
C LYS A 475 -5.69 -11.01 19.02
N ALA A 476 -6.38 -10.17 19.79
CA ALA A 476 -5.75 -9.03 20.46
C ALA A 476 -4.98 -9.53 21.68
N SER A 477 -3.75 -9.05 21.85
CA SER A 477 -2.92 -9.24 23.05
C SER A 477 -2.45 -7.87 23.55
N SER A 478 -1.98 -7.80 24.80
CA SER A 478 -1.38 -6.59 25.38
C SER A 478 -0.11 -6.14 24.62
N SER A 479 0.61 -7.08 23.99
CA SER A 479 1.78 -6.84 23.14
C SER A 479 1.43 -6.49 21.69
N GLY A 480 0.14 -6.45 21.33
CA GLY A 480 -0.32 -6.21 19.96
C GLY A 480 -1.10 -7.40 19.37
N PRO A 481 -1.37 -7.39 18.06
CA PRO A 481 -2.06 -8.48 17.37
C PRO A 481 -1.21 -9.75 17.34
N VAL A 482 -1.78 -10.88 17.72
CA VAL A 482 -1.12 -12.20 17.62
C VAL A 482 -1.95 -13.16 16.78
N LEU A 483 -1.26 -14.04 16.07
CA LEU A 483 -1.89 -15.13 15.33
C LEU A 483 -1.87 -16.40 16.17
N VAL A 484 -3.04 -16.98 16.38
CA VAL A 484 -3.19 -18.26 17.08
C VAL A 484 -3.64 -19.32 16.09
N ARG A 485 -2.97 -20.47 16.09
CA ARG A 485 -3.38 -21.63 15.28
C ARG A 485 -4.78 -22.05 15.73
N GLN A 486 -5.72 -22.00 14.80
CA GLN A 486 -7.07 -22.52 14.98
C GLN A 486 -7.13 -24.00 14.58
N SER A 487 -6.57 -24.33 13.42
CA SER A 487 -6.66 -25.68 12.87
C SER A 487 -5.50 -25.95 11.90
N SER A 488 -5.24 -27.23 11.61
CA SER A 488 -4.31 -27.67 10.58
C SER A 488 -4.93 -28.74 9.71
N LEU A 489 -4.62 -28.71 8.43
CA LEU A 489 -5.06 -29.71 7.47
C LEU A 489 -3.91 -30.15 6.58
N TYR A 490 -3.96 -31.42 6.18
CA TYR A 490 -3.08 -32.00 5.18
C TYR A 490 -3.96 -32.58 4.07
N SER A 491 -3.72 -32.15 2.84
CA SER A 491 -4.41 -32.71 1.68
C SER A 491 -3.51 -33.68 0.94
N ASP A 492 -4.05 -34.88 0.73
CA ASP A 492 -3.59 -35.92 -0.18
C ASP A 492 -3.62 -35.49 -1.66
N LEU A 493 -4.48 -34.52 -2.01
CA LEU A 493 -4.61 -33.96 -3.34
C LEU A 493 -3.90 -32.61 -3.45
N HIS A 494 -3.35 -32.31 -4.63
CA HIS A 494 -2.77 -30.99 -4.89
C HIS A 494 -3.83 -29.89 -4.78
N ILE A 495 -3.53 -28.85 -4.02
CA ILE A 495 -4.42 -27.70 -3.82
C ILE A 495 -4.06 -26.61 -4.83
N HIS A 496 -4.94 -26.29 -5.77
CA HIS A 496 -4.77 -25.15 -6.66
C HIS A 496 -5.14 -23.83 -5.96
N ARG A 497 -6.29 -23.81 -5.29
CA ARG A 497 -6.83 -22.63 -4.59
C ARG A 497 -7.56 -23.04 -3.33
N THR A 498 -7.67 -22.09 -2.41
CA THR A 498 -8.38 -22.25 -1.14
C THR A 498 -9.33 -21.08 -0.96
N CYS A 499 -10.55 -21.36 -0.49
CA CYS A 499 -11.54 -20.36 -0.12
C CYS A 499 -11.99 -20.58 1.33
N LEU A 500 -11.99 -19.52 2.14
CA LEU A 500 -12.42 -19.54 3.53
C LEU A 500 -13.90 -19.18 3.65
N ILE A 501 -14.64 -19.90 4.50
CA ILE A 501 -16.09 -19.75 4.65
C ILE A 501 -16.47 -19.65 6.13
N GLY A 502 -17.48 -18.82 6.42
CA GLY A 502 -18.11 -18.73 7.75
C GLY A 502 -17.14 -18.30 8.86
N GLU A 503 -16.36 -17.25 8.63
CA GLU A 503 -15.28 -16.82 9.54
C GLU A 503 -14.35 -17.99 9.90
N GLY A 504 -13.89 -18.69 8.86
CA GLY A 504 -12.87 -19.75 8.93
C GLY A 504 -13.31 -20.98 9.74
N LYS A 505 -14.61 -21.19 9.91
CA LYS A 505 -15.15 -22.45 10.43
C LYS A 505 -15.09 -23.57 9.38
N PHE A 506 -15.17 -23.19 8.11
CA PHE A 506 -15.09 -24.10 6.99
C PHE A 506 -14.13 -23.59 5.94
N LEU A 507 -13.60 -24.51 5.15
CA LEU A 507 -12.64 -24.24 4.12
C LEU A 507 -12.91 -25.11 2.91
N ILE A 508 -12.72 -24.54 1.73
CA ILE A 508 -12.81 -25.26 0.46
C ILE A 508 -11.47 -25.26 -0.23
N ASN A 509 -11.05 -26.44 -0.70
CA ASN A 509 -9.90 -26.60 -1.57
C ASN A 509 -10.34 -27.00 -2.97
N LEU A 510 -9.82 -26.29 -3.97
CA LEU A 510 -9.94 -26.63 -5.37
C LEU A 510 -8.78 -27.53 -5.78
N HIS A 511 -9.10 -28.72 -6.28
CA HIS A 511 -8.15 -29.68 -6.84
C HIS A 511 -8.27 -29.72 -8.37
N HIS A 512 -7.55 -30.65 -9.00
CA HIS A 512 -7.51 -30.76 -10.46
C HIS A 512 -8.87 -31.18 -11.07
N HIS A 513 -9.57 -32.12 -10.43
CA HIS A 513 -10.85 -32.69 -10.91
C HIS A 513 -11.97 -32.67 -9.86
N SER A 514 -11.72 -32.09 -8.69
CA SER A 514 -12.65 -32.13 -7.57
C SER A 514 -12.51 -30.91 -6.66
N ILE A 515 -13.53 -30.72 -5.85
CA ILE A 515 -13.55 -29.74 -4.77
C ILE A 515 -13.75 -30.47 -3.44
N SER A 516 -13.03 -30.08 -2.41
CA SER A 516 -13.19 -30.66 -1.07
C SER A 516 -13.58 -29.60 -0.04
N LEU A 517 -14.54 -29.96 0.82
CA LEU A 517 -15.05 -29.16 1.92
C LEU A 517 -14.48 -29.70 3.24
N TRP A 518 -13.96 -28.81 4.06
CA TRP A 518 -13.30 -29.11 5.33
C TRP A 518 -13.94 -28.36 6.49
N ASP A 519 -14.06 -29.05 7.63
CA ASP A 519 -14.38 -28.46 8.93
C ASP A 519 -13.08 -28.07 9.64
N THR A 520 -12.90 -26.79 9.91
CA THR A 520 -11.69 -26.25 10.54
C THR A 520 -11.95 -25.75 11.97
N ARG A 521 -13.04 -26.20 12.60
CA ARG A 521 -13.37 -25.89 14.00
C ARG A 521 -12.55 -26.71 14.99
N SER A 522 -12.19 -27.93 14.61
CA SER A 522 -11.29 -28.82 15.37
C SER A 522 -9.82 -28.48 15.13
N PHE A 523 -8.95 -28.86 16.06
CA PHE A 523 -7.51 -28.62 15.97
C PHE A 523 -6.87 -29.26 14.72
N TYR A 524 -7.33 -30.47 14.39
CA TYR A 524 -7.11 -31.09 13.09
C TYR A 524 -8.37 -30.96 12.25
N ALA A 525 -8.26 -30.40 11.05
CA ALA A 525 -9.42 -30.21 10.19
C ALA A 525 -9.90 -31.56 9.64
N GLU A 526 -11.21 -31.70 9.50
CA GLU A 526 -11.82 -32.92 8.96
C GLU A 526 -12.37 -32.67 7.56
N ARG A 527 -12.03 -33.54 6.61
CA ARG A 527 -12.60 -33.50 5.26
C ARG A 527 -14.02 -34.06 5.31
N ILE A 528 -14.98 -33.18 5.13
CA ILE A 528 -16.40 -33.49 5.26
C ILE A 528 -16.97 -34.10 3.98
N ALA A 529 -16.64 -33.49 2.84
CA ALA A 529 -17.19 -33.85 1.55
C ALA A 529 -16.18 -33.60 0.44
N THR A 530 -16.27 -34.40 -0.62
CA THR A 530 -15.55 -34.22 -1.87
C THR A 530 -16.56 -34.37 -3.01
N CYS A 531 -16.53 -33.46 -3.98
CA CYS A 531 -17.36 -33.54 -5.18
C CYS A 531 -16.47 -33.42 -6.40
N ASP A 532 -16.55 -34.41 -7.28
CA ASP A 532 -15.87 -34.37 -8.57
C ASP A 532 -16.63 -33.43 -9.53
N PHE A 533 -15.91 -32.85 -10.48
CA PHE A 533 -16.49 -32.03 -11.54
C PHE A 533 -15.80 -32.27 -12.87
N GLY A 534 -16.57 -32.12 -13.96
CA GLY A 534 -16.04 -32.10 -15.33
C GLY A 534 -16.00 -30.67 -15.86
N LEU A 535 -14.88 -29.99 -15.66
CA LEU A 535 -14.51 -28.75 -16.35
C LEU A 535 -13.74 -29.12 -17.61
N THR A 536 -14.00 -28.41 -18.71
CA THR A 536 -13.38 -28.63 -20.03
C THR A 536 -11.96 -28.09 -20.12
N SER A 537 -11.58 -27.19 -19.21
CA SER A 537 -10.27 -26.56 -19.15
C SER A 537 -9.73 -26.50 -17.72
N LYS A 538 -8.50 -25.99 -17.57
CA LYS A 538 -7.80 -25.93 -16.29
C LYS A 538 -8.55 -25.03 -15.29
N PRO A 539 -8.86 -25.48 -14.07
CA PRO A 539 -9.46 -24.64 -13.04
C PRO A 539 -8.47 -23.57 -12.55
N LEU A 540 -8.87 -22.29 -12.61
CA LEU A 540 -8.01 -21.16 -12.26
C LEU A 540 -8.40 -20.46 -10.96
N CYS A 541 -9.69 -20.49 -10.61
CA CYS A 541 -10.23 -19.74 -9.49
C CYS A 541 -11.29 -20.55 -8.73
N VAL A 542 -11.38 -20.32 -7.41
CA VAL A 542 -12.54 -20.68 -6.59
C VAL A 542 -12.88 -19.49 -5.71
N LEU A 543 -14.15 -19.13 -5.63
CA LEU A 543 -14.61 -17.98 -4.87
C LEU A 543 -16.01 -18.20 -4.28
N LEU A 544 -16.28 -17.50 -3.18
CA LEU A 544 -17.59 -17.45 -2.55
C LEU A 544 -18.47 -16.45 -3.32
N ILE A 545 -19.67 -16.85 -3.70
CA ILE A 545 -20.64 -15.97 -4.36
C ILE A 545 -21.47 -15.27 -3.28
N PRO A 546 -21.50 -13.93 -3.24
CA PRO A 546 -22.31 -13.20 -2.28
C PRO A 546 -23.81 -13.54 -2.37
N THR A 547 -24.46 -13.67 -1.22
CA THR A 547 -25.92 -13.78 -1.09
C THR A 547 -26.48 -12.78 -0.09
N ILE A 548 -27.70 -12.30 -0.33
CA ILE A 548 -28.37 -11.28 0.51
C ILE A 548 -28.65 -11.81 1.93
N GLU A 549 -28.79 -13.13 2.08
CA GLU A 549 -29.13 -13.80 3.33
C GLU A 549 -27.88 -13.96 4.22
N THR A 550 -27.63 -12.99 5.11
CA THR A 550 -26.45 -12.99 5.99
C THR A 550 -26.43 -14.14 7.01
N ASN A 551 -27.58 -14.74 7.32
CA ASN A 551 -27.72 -15.78 8.35
C ASN A 551 -28.07 -17.17 7.78
N ALA A 552 -27.99 -17.37 6.46
CA ALA A 552 -28.23 -18.68 5.89
C ALA A 552 -27.10 -19.66 6.22
N SER A 553 -27.46 -20.89 6.60
CA SER A 553 -26.51 -22.01 6.64
C SER A 553 -26.00 -22.38 5.26
N THR A 554 -26.72 -21.99 4.21
CA THR A 554 -26.42 -22.32 2.82
C THR A 554 -25.53 -21.25 2.19
N VAL A 555 -24.42 -21.68 1.61
CA VAL A 555 -23.48 -20.83 0.88
C VAL A 555 -23.29 -21.33 -0.55
N TYR A 556 -22.91 -20.43 -1.45
CA TYR A 556 -22.67 -20.77 -2.86
C TYR A 556 -21.22 -20.50 -3.22
N VAL A 557 -20.58 -21.50 -3.80
CA VAL A 557 -19.16 -21.43 -4.18
C VAL A 557 -19.04 -21.78 -5.64
N ALA A 558 -18.23 -21.03 -6.36
CA ALA A 558 -18.02 -21.22 -7.79
C ALA A 558 -16.54 -21.49 -8.09
N ALA A 559 -16.27 -22.45 -8.96
CA ALA A 559 -14.97 -22.66 -9.56
C ALA A 559 -15.03 -22.29 -11.05
N ILE A 560 -14.02 -21.56 -11.52
CA ILE A 560 -13.97 -21.02 -12.89
C ILE A 560 -12.68 -21.49 -13.55
N ALA A 561 -12.81 -21.98 -14.78
CA ALA A 561 -11.74 -22.52 -15.59
C ALA A 561 -11.21 -21.50 -16.62
N ALA A 562 -10.10 -21.83 -17.27
CA ALA A 562 -9.40 -20.95 -18.22
C ALA A 562 -10.24 -20.54 -19.44
N ASP A 563 -11.15 -21.41 -19.87
CA ASP A 563 -12.11 -21.18 -20.97
C ASP A 563 -13.38 -20.42 -20.54
N MET A 564 -13.35 -19.76 -19.36
CA MET A 564 -14.48 -18.99 -18.81
C MET A 564 -15.74 -19.81 -18.52
N THR A 565 -15.63 -21.14 -18.49
CA THR A 565 -16.68 -22.02 -17.98
C THR A 565 -16.48 -22.26 -16.50
N GLY A 566 -17.57 -22.53 -15.78
CA GLY A 566 -17.52 -22.76 -14.35
C GLY A 566 -18.60 -23.70 -13.85
N VAL A 567 -18.37 -24.19 -12.64
CA VAL A 567 -19.31 -25.00 -11.88
C VAL A 567 -19.55 -24.31 -10.54
N ALA A 568 -20.81 -24.26 -10.13
CA ALA A 568 -21.21 -23.74 -8.82
C ALA A 568 -21.76 -24.86 -7.96
N TRP A 569 -21.53 -24.75 -6.65
CA TRP A 569 -22.06 -25.65 -5.64
C TRP A 569 -22.89 -24.87 -4.63
N GLU A 570 -23.99 -25.50 -4.22
CA GLU A 570 -24.78 -25.12 -3.07
C GLU A 570 -24.34 -26.00 -1.89
N ILE A 571 -23.98 -25.37 -0.78
CA ILE A 571 -23.40 -26.04 0.37
C ILE A 571 -24.18 -25.67 1.62
N ASP A 572 -24.83 -26.65 2.22
CA ASP A 572 -25.49 -26.51 3.52
C ASP A 572 -24.47 -26.77 4.64
N LEU A 573 -24.07 -25.70 5.33
CA LEU A 573 -23.12 -25.77 6.44
C LEU A 573 -23.82 -26.23 7.72
N PRO A 574 -23.18 -27.10 8.52
CA PRO A 574 -23.77 -27.60 9.76
C PRO A 574 -23.86 -26.48 10.82
N GLN A 575 -25.00 -26.39 11.50
CA GLN A 575 -25.23 -25.43 12.58
C GLN A 575 -24.38 -25.74 13.83
N GLU A 576 -24.18 -24.71 14.66
CA GLU A 576 -23.56 -24.83 15.99
C GLU A 576 -24.53 -25.52 16.97
N HIS A 577 -24.06 -26.57 17.65
CA HIS A 577 -24.62 -27.11 18.92
C HIS A 577 -26.06 -27.67 18.92
N ALA A 578 -26.46 -28.50 17.96
CA ALA A 578 -27.60 -29.40 18.18
C ALA A 578 -27.20 -30.66 18.98
N VAL A 579 -26.65 -30.49 20.19
CA VAL A 579 -26.66 -31.57 21.20
C VAL A 579 -27.99 -31.47 21.94
N VAL A 580 -29.09 -31.69 21.23
CA VAL A 580 -30.41 -31.82 21.85
C VAL A 580 -30.73 -33.32 21.87
N ASN A 581 -30.72 -33.89 23.08
CA ASN A 581 -31.34 -35.18 23.40
C ASN A 581 -30.75 -36.45 22.76
N GLY A 582 -29.43 -36.59 22.63
CA GLY A 582 -28.79 -37.90 22.38
C GLY A 582 -29.15 -38.61 21.07
N ALA A 583 -30.00 -37.98 20.24
CA ALA A 583 -30.20 -38.35 18.86
C ALA A 583 -29.08 -37.68 18.05
N ASN A 584 -28.28 -38.49 17.36
CA ASN A 584 -27.19 -38.06 16.47
C ASN A 584 -27.70 -37.28 15.24
N GLY A 585 -28.48 -36.22 15.45
CA GLY A 585 -28.96 -35.27 14.45
C GLY A 585 -27.82 -34.36 13.99
N PHE A 586 -26.67 -34.93 13.64
CA PHE A 586 -25.71 -34.22 12.82
C PHE A 586 -26.44 -33.93 11.51
N HIS A 587 -26.85 -32.68 11.28
CA HIS A 587 -27.16 -32.22 9.93
C HIS A 587 -25.93 -32.56 9.09
N ARG A 588 -26.01 -33.65 8.33
CA ARG A 588 -24.91 -34.08 7.48
C ARG A 588 -24.77 -32.99 6.43
N PRO A 589 -23.66 -32.23 6.42
CA PRO A 589 -23.45 -31.20 5.40
C PRO A 589 -23.67 -31.78 4.02
N HIS A 590 -24.45 -31.06 3.24
CA HIS A 590 -24.80 -31.44 1.88
C HIS A 590 -24.12 -30.46 0.93
N MET A 591 -23.23 -30.97 0.09
CA MET A 591 -22.65 -30.22 -1.02
C MET A 591 -23.18 -30.83 -2.30
N ARG A 592 -23.97 -30.06 -3.06
CA ARG A 592 -24.46 -30.46 -4.37
C ARG A 592 -23.98 -29.50 -5.45
N GLN A 593 -23.79 -30.02 -6.66
CA GLN A 593 -23.61 -29.16 -7.82
C GLN A 593 -24.92 -28.38 -8.04
N PHE A 594 -24.83 -27.06 -7.99
CA PHE A 594 -25.96 -26.16 -8.20
C PHE A 594 -26.20 -25.94 -9.69
N CYS A 595 -25.17 -25.47 -10.42
CA CYS A 595 -25.28 -25.24 -11.86
C CYS A 595 -23.90 -25.28 -12.56
N LYS A 596 -23.93 -25.39 -13.89
CA LYS A 596 -22.79 -25.02 -14.74
C LYS A 596 -23.09 -23.67 -15.39
N PHE A 597 -22.08 -22.85 -15.62
CA PHE A 597 -22.24 -21.53 -16.22
C PHE A 597 -21.06 -21.20 -17.16
N SER A 598 -21.24 -20.16 -17.97
CA SER A 598 -20.20 -19.55 -18.79
C SER A 598 -20.29 -18.04 -18.64
N LEU A 599 -19.15 -17.35 -18.52
CA LEU A 599 -19.11 -15.88 -18.47
C LEU A 599 -19.33 -15.23 -19.85
N GLY A 600 -19.46 -16.03 -20.92
CA GLY A 600 -19.87 -15.55 -22.25
C GLY A 600 -18.81 -14.76 -23.02
N VAL A 601 -17.52 -14.95 -22.70
CA VAL A 601 -16.40 -14.27 -23.39
C VAL A 601 -15.44 -15.33 -23.91
N ASP A 602 -15.24 -15.35 -25.23
CA ASP A 602 -14.31 -16.24 -25.93
C ASP A 602 -12.98 -15.51 -26.16
N GLU A 603 -12.09 -15.58 -25.17
CA GLU A 603 -10.77 -14.96 -25.21
C GLU A 603 -9.72 -15.85 -24.55
N ASP A 604 -8.46 -15.69 -24.98
CA ASP A 604 -7.33 -16.39 -24.40
C ASP A 604 -6.90 -15.73 -23.07
N ILE A 605 -7.55 -16.17 -22.00
CA ILE A 605 -7.35 -15.64 -20.65
C ILE A 605 -6.11 -16.27 -20.01
N ALA A 606 -5.27 -15.42 -19.45
CA ALA A 606 -4.11 -15.86 -18.69
C ALA A 606 -4.50 -16.28 -17.26
N TYR A 607 -5.37 -15.51 -16.60
CA TYR A 607 -5.82 -15.84 -15.23
C TYR A 607 -7.17 -15.26 -14.82
N ILE A 608 -7.73 -15.86 -13.77
CA ILE A 608 -8.96 -15.44 -13.08
C ILE A 608 -8.67 -15.43 -11.58
N LEU A 609 -8.96 -14.31 -10.92
CA LEU A 609 -8.64 -14.07 -9.51
C LEU A 609 -9.89 -13.61 -8.74
N PRO A 610 -10.06 -14.03 -7.48
CA PRO A 610 -11.02 -13.36 -6.61
C PRO A 610 -10.54 -11.93 -6.34
N ILE A 611 -11.50 -11.02 -6.17
CA ILE A 611 -11.17 -9.64 -5.78
C ILE A 611 -10.90 -9.56 -4.29
N ASP A 612 -9.87 -8.80 -3.96
CA ASP A 612 -9.51 -8.52 -2.58
C ASP A 612 -10.57 -7.60 -1.94
N PRO A 613 -11.22 -8.02 -0.85
CA PRO A 613 -12.19 -7.18 -0.15
C PRO A 613 -11.54 -5.96 0.52
N ALA A 614 -10.21 -5.94 0.67
CA ALA A 614 -9.43 -4.83 1.17
C ALA A 614 -9.95 -4.28 2.52
N GLY A 615 -10.43 -5.17 3.40
CA GLY A 615 -11.00 -4.82 4.71
C GLY A 615 -12.47 -4.38 4.70
N SER A 616 -13.08 -4.18 3.53
CA SER A 616 -14.51 -3.89 3.42
C SER A 616 -15.36 -5.16 3.54
N SER A 617 -16.44 -5.11 4.31
CA SER A 617 -17.48 -6.14 4.21
C SER A 617 -18.12 -6.03 2.83
N MET A 618 -18.10 -7.12 2.06
CA MET A 618 -18.70 -7.17 0.73
C MET A 618 -20.15 -6.69 0.79
N MET A 619 -20.43 -5.51 0.22
CA MET A 619 -21.79 -4.98 0.14
C MET A 619 -22.52 -5.70 -0.98
N ILE A 620 -23.70 -6.24 -0.64
CA ILE A 620 -24.53 -6.99 -1.56
C ILE A 620 -25.76 -6.14 -1.84
N SER A 621 -25.77 -5.50 -3.01
CA SER A 621 -27.02 -4.99 -3.57
C SER A 621 -27.88 -6.20 -3.94
N GLY A 622 -29.16 -6.18 -3.59
CA GLY A 622 -30.10 -7.21 -4.06
C GLY A 622 -30.27 -7.23 -5.58
N PHE A 623 -29.69 -6.25 -6.28
CA PHE A 623 -29.70 -6.09 -7.72
C PHE A 623 -28.30 -6.31 -8.31
N LEU A 624 -28.26 -7.00 -9.44
CA LEU A 624 -27.05 -7.15 -10.26
C LEU A 624 -26.91 -5.88 -11.11
N ASP A 625 -26.25 -4.86 -10.57
CA ASP A 625 -26.03 -3.58 -11.25
C ASP A 625 -24.54 -3.20 -11.28
N LEU A 626 -24.23 -2.09 -11.95
CA LEU A 626 -22.87 -1.58 -12.08
C LEU A 626 -22.32 -0.99 -10.78
N PHE A 627 -23.10 -0.91 -9.70
CA PHE A 627 -22.68 -0.42 -8.38
C PHE A 627 -22.35 -1.56 -7.41
N ALA A 628 -22.81 -2.78 -7.70
CA ALA A 628 -22.45 -3.97 -6.97
C ALA A 628 -20.93 -4.13 -6.86
N THR A 629 -20.51 -4.73 -5.75
CA THR A 629 -19.09 -5.00 -5.48
C THR A 629 -18.58 -6.04 -6.49
N ASP A 630 -17.44 -5.76 -7.11
CA ASP A 630 -16.78 -6.72 -7.97
C ASP A 630 -16.25 -7.89 -7.11
N ILE A 631 -16.43 -9.13 -7.59
CA ILE A 631 -16.01 -10.35 -6.87
C ILE A 631 -14.89 -11.10 -7.59
N ALA A 632 -14.71 -10.87 -8.88
CA ALA A 632 -13.70 -11.53 -9.69
C ALA A 632 -13.05 -10.57 -10.69
N LEU A 633 -11.76 -10.81 -10.95
CA LEU A 633 -10.95 -10.12 -11.95
C LEU A 633 -10.38 -11.14 -12.93
N THR A 634 -10.47 -10.86 -14.22
CA THR A 634 -9.88 -11.70 -15.28
C THR A 634 -8.92 -10.87 -16.12
N TYR A 635 -7.82 -11.47 -16.57
CA TYR A 635 -6.91 -10.79 -17.49
C TYR A 635 -6.37 -11.71 -18.57
N THR A 636 -6.20 -11.16 -19.78
CA THR A 636 -5.67 -11.88 -20.95
C THR A 636 -4.15 -11.73 -21.08
N TYR A 637 -3.53 -12.55 -21.93
CA TYR A 637 -2.13 -12.37 -22.32
C TYR A 637 -1.86 -11.02 -23.02
N GLY A 638 -2.88 -10.40 -23.62
CA GLY A 638 -2.78 -9.05 -24.20
C GLY A 638 -2.86 -7.90 -23.18
N GLY A 639 -3.07 -8.20 -21.89
CA GLY A 639 -3.22 -7.18 -20.85
C GLY A 639 -4.60 -6.55 -20.77
N ARG A 640 -5.63 -7.16 -21.36
CA ARG A 640 -7.01 -6.73 -21.16
C ARG A 640 -7.49 -7.24 -19.81
N VAL A 641 -7.93 -6.34 -18.94
CA VAL A 641 -8.48 -6.66 -17.62
C VAL A 641 -9.98 -6.47 -17.61
N ARG A 642 -10.70 -7.38 -16.97
CA ARG A 642 -12.15 -7.26 -16.71
C ARG A 642 -12.48 -7.58 -15.27
N THR A 643 -13.50 -6.90 -14.78
CA THR A 643 -14.06 -7.11 -13.45
C THR A 643 -15.49 -7.62 -13.56
N TRP A 644 -15.88 -8.46 -12.62
CA TRP A 644 -17.14 -9.19 -12.67
C TRP A 644 -17.81 -9.20 -11.31
N THR A 645 -19.13 -9.11 -11.33
CA THR A 645 -19.99 -9.37 -10.17
C THR A 645 -20.97 -10.49 -10.53
N ALA A 646 -21.53 -11.15 -9.52
CA ALA A 646 -22.46 -12.26 -9.72
C ALA A 646 -23.58 -12.27 -8.68
N LYS A 647 -24.73 -12.80 -9.09
CA LYS A 647 -25.90 -13.01 -8.23
C LYS A 647 -26.40 -14.43 -8.37
N VAL A 648 -26.73 -15.05 -7.24
CA VAL A 648 -27.39 -16.35 -7.21
C VAL A 648 -28.88 -16.18 -7.51
N ASP A 649 -29.34 -16.86 -8.57
CA ASP A 649 -30.76 -17.02 -8.86
C ASP A 649 -31.21 -18.42 -8.42
N LYS A 650 -31.75 -18.48 -7.21
CA LYS A 650 -32.26 -19.72 -6.60
C LYS A 650 -33.46 -20.30 -7.35
N GLN A 651 -34.27 -19.47 -8.00
CA GLN A 651 -35.51 -19.93 -8.65
C GLN A 651 -35.20 -20.71 -9.92
N ASN A 652 -34.21 -20.26 -10.69
CA ASN A 652 -33.82 -20.87 -11.96
C ASN A 652 -32.56 -21.76 -11.84
N GLU A 653 -32.10 -22.04 -10.61
CA GLU A 653 -30.87 -22.78 -10.32
C GLU A 653 -29.67 -22.33 -11.18
N LYS A 654 -29.41 -21.03 -11.22
CA LYS A 654 -28.33 -20.44 -12.03
C LYS A 654 -27.61 -19.32 -11.31
N ILE A 655 -26.45 -18.95 -11.83
CA ILE A 655 -25.71 -17.76 -11.41
C ILE A 655 -25.69 -16.77 -12.57
N ASP A 656 -26.22 -15.58 -12.32
CA ASP A 656 -26.16 -14.47 -13.26
C ASP A 656 -24.87 -13.68 -13.05
N TRP A 657 -24.05 -13.58 -14.10
CA TRP A 657 -22.79 -12.83 -14.11
C TRP A 657 -22.96 -11.50 -14.84
N LEU A 658 -22.36 -10.45 -14.32
CA LEU A 658 -22.30 -9.13 -14.96
C LEU A 658 -20.86 -8.67 -15.08
N LEU A 659 -20.44 -8.36 -16.30
CA LEU A 659 -19.21 -7.64 -16.60
C LEU A 659 -19.38 -6.19 -16.14
N THR A 660 -18.62 -5.78 -15.12
CA THR A 660 -18.76 -4.44 -14.52
C THR A 660 -17.79 -3.43 -15.13
N SER A 661 -16.58 -3.83 -15.51
CA SER A 661 -15.69 -2.97 -16.29
C SER A 661 -14.69 -3.74 -17.17
N THR A 662 -14.13 -3.04 -18.16
CA THR A 662 -13.08 -3.54 -19.06
C THR A 662 -12.00 -2.47 -19.22
N VAL A 663 -10.74 -2.85 -19.00
CA VAL A 663 -9.58 -1.96 -19.05
C VAL A 663 -8.54 -2.56 -19.99
N GLU A 664 -8.16 -1.81 -21.01
CA GLU A 664 -7.06 -2.19 -21.92
C GLU A 664 -5.75 -1.63 -21.40
N THR A 665 -4.89 -2.46 -20.81
CA THR A 665 -3.69 -1.92 -20.14
C THR A 665 -2.50 -1.78 -21.09
N GLY A 666 -2.49 -2.56 -22.17
CA GLY A 666 -1.35 -2.65 -23.09
C GLY A 666 -0.12 -3.37 -22.50
N ILE A 667 -0.26 -4.00 -21.33
CA ILE A 667 0.80 -4.78 -20.69
C ILE A 667 0.69 -6.22 -21.16
N CYS A 668 1.52 -6.60 -22.11
CA CYS A 668 1.56 -7.97 -22.62
C CYS A 668 2.13 -8.94 -21.57
N ASN A 669 1.61 -10.16 -21.56
CA ASN A 669 1.99 -11.28 -20.68
C ASN A 669 2.12 -10.87 -19.20
N PRO A 670 1.07 -10.29 -18.59
CA PRO A 670 1.14 -9.87 -17.20
C PRO A 670 1.44 -11.05 -16.29
N SER A 671 2.46 -10.90 -15.43
CA SER A 671 2.94 -11.99 -14.58
C SER A 671 2.13 -12.16 -13.29
N LEU A 672 1.60 -11.04 -12.77
CA LEU A 672 0.74 -10.95 -11.61
C LEU A 672 -0.30 -9.85 -11.82
N ALA A 673 -1.48 -10.04 -11.26
CA ALA A 673 -2.46 -8.98 -11.11
C ALA A 673 -3.17 -9.14 -9.75
N SER A 674 -3.72 -8.05 -9.24
CA SER A 674 -4.56 -8.08 -8.04
C SER A 674 -5.60 -6.97 -8.11
N GLY A 675 -6.87 -7.30 -7.91
CA GLY A 675 -7.98 -6.35 -7.93
C GLY A 675 -8.53 -6.12 -6.52
N ALA A 676 -8.99 -4.90 -6.24
CA ALA A 676 -9.60 -4.51 -4.97
C ALA A 676 -11.08 -4.12 -5.15
N SER A 677 -11.89 -4.35 -4.12
CA SER A 677 -13.33 -4.00 -4.09
C SER A 677 -13.62 -2.52 -4.36
N MET A 678 -12.66 -1.64 -4.07
CA MET A 678 -12.68 -0.20 -4.36
C MET A 678 -12.35 0.16 -5.82
N ARG A 679 -12.48 -0.79 -6.75
CA ARG A 679 -12.29 -0.61 -8.20
C ARG A 679 -10.88 -0.18 -8.60
N LYS A 680 -9.90 -0.81 -7.97
CA LYS A 680 -8.48 -0.69 -8.33
C LYS A 680 -7.93 -2.02 -8.80
N ALA A 681 -7.00 -1.97 -9.74
CA ALA A 681 -6.27 -3.15 -10.20
C ALA A 681 -4.78 -2.82 -10.31
N ALA A 682 -3.95 -3.64 -9.69
CA ALA A 682 -2.49 -3.60 -9.83
C ALA A 682 -2.09 -4.70 -10.80
N ILE A 683 -1.20 -4.38 -11.74
CA ILE A 683 -0.75 -5.29 -12.79
C ILE A 683 0.75 -5.17 -12.91
N ILE A 684 1.40 -6.33 -12.97
CA ILE A 684 2.84 -6.47 -13.12
C ILE A 684 3.16 -7.00 -14.50
N ASP A 685 4.18 -6.42 -15.13
CA ASP A 685 4.70 -6.87 -16.41
C ASP A 685 5.31 -8.29 -16.37
N GLN A 686 5.63 -8.81 -17.55
CA GLN A 686 6.22 -10.14 -17.71
C GLN A 686 7.51 -10.32 -16.91
N ASP A 687 8.34 -9.28 -16.84
CA ASP A 687 9.66 -9.31 -16.19
C ASP A 687 9.59 -9.13 -14.66
N ARG A 688 8.41 -8.86 -14.10
CA ARG A 688 8.18 -8.60 -12.67
C ARG A 688 8.90 -7.37 -12.13
N THR A 689 9.16 -6.39 -12.99
CA THR A 689 9.90 -5.16 -12.63
C THR A 689 9.05 -3.91 -12.76
N ARG A 690 7.93 -3.95 -13.47
CA ARG A 690 7.06 -2.79 -13.66
C ARG A 690 5.72 -3.00 -12.98
N LEU A 691 5.40 -2.13 -12.04
CA LEU A 691 4.09 -2.03 -11.41
C LEU A 691 3.26 -0.96 -12.11
N THR A 692 2.01 -1.29 -12.41
CA THR A 692 1.00 -0.31 -12.81
C THR A 692 -0.25 -0.44 -11.97
N ILE A 693 -0.86 0.69 -11.60
CA ILE A 693 -2.12 0.73 -10.85
C ILE A 693 -3.16 1.46 -11.69
N TRP A 694 -4.32 0.82 -11.82
CA TRP A 694 -5.41 1.24 -12.69
C TRP A 694 -6.67 1.50 -11.89
N ASP A 695 -7.36 2.58 -12.24
CA ASP A 695 -8.76 2.77 -11.89
C ASP A 695 -9.63 1.96 -12.85
N THR A 696 -10.27 0.90 -12.35
CA THR A 696 -11.04 0.00 -13.20
C THR A 696 -12.38 0.60 -13.63
N TYR A 697 -12.89 1.58 -12.90
CA TYR A 697 -14.12 2.28 -13.29
C TYR A 697 -13.88 3.17 -14.51
N GLY A 698 -12.90 4.08 -14.44
CA GLY A 698 -12.57 5.02 -15.51
C GLY A 698 -11.66 4.45 -16.60
N ALA A 699 -11.15 3.23 -16.43
CA ALA A 699 -10.11 2.63 -17.27
C ALA A 699 -8.86 3.52 -17.40
N GLN A 700 -8.48 4.16 -16.28
CA GLN A 700 -7.38 5.13 -16.23
C GLN A 700 -6.15 4.54 -15.55
N LEU A 701 -4.97 4.90 -16.06
CA LEU A 701 -3.70 4.62 -15.39
C LEU A 701 -3.50 5.68 -14.30
N GLU A 702 -3.47 5.24 -13.04
CA GLU A 702 -3.16 6.12 -11.92
C GLU A 702 -1.66 6.19 -11.69
N PHE A 703 -0.98 5.05 -11.67
CA PHE A 703 0.41 4.95 -11.26
C PHE A 703 1.21 3.98 -12.11
N GLU A 704 2.47 4.31 -12.35
CA GLU A 704 3.44 3.44 -13.00
C GLU A 704 4.82 3.64 -12.34
N GLU A 705 5.46 2.55 -11.96
CA GLU A 705 6.83 2.54 -11.44
C GLU A 705 7.61 1.35 -11.99
N LYS A 706 8.89 1.56 -12.29
CA LYS A 706 9.82 0.52 -12.73
C LYS A 706 10.90 0.33 -11.67
N PHE A 707 10.96 -0.88 -11.15
CA PHE A 707 11.94 -1.34 -10.17
C PHE A 707 13.17 -1.94 -10.86
N PRO A 708 14.33 -1.93 -10.20
CA PRO A 708 15.53 -2.61 -10.69
C PRO A 708 15.32 -4.12 -10.85
N GLN A 709 16.08 -4.77 -11.74
CA GLN A 709 15.97 -6.22 -12.02
C GLN A 709 16.20 -7.15 -10.82
N HIS A 710 16.89 -6.70 -9.77
CA HIS A 710 17.07 -7.50 -8.55
C HIS A 710 15.88 -7.42 -7.58
N ASP A 711 14.98 -6.45 -7.76
CA ASP A 711 13.77 -6.24 -6.98
C ASP A 711 12.56 -6.79 -7.75
N ILE A 712 12.53 -8.11 -7.92
CA ILE A 712 11.40 -8.79 -8.59
C ILE A 712 10.15 -8.80 -7.71
N ILE A 713 9.02 -8.35 -8.26
CA ILE A 713 7.75 -8.34 -7.55
C ILE A 713 7.21 -9.79 -7.46
N LYS A 714 6.91 -10.22 -6.23
CA LYS A 714 6.42 -11.57 -5.90
C LYS A 714 4.96 -11.60 -5.50
N ASP A 715 4.47 -10.55 -4.85
CA ASP A 715 3.15 -10.53 -4.22
C ASP A 715 2.51 -9.13 -4.22
N LEU A 716 1.18 -9.10 -4.22
CA LEU A 716 0.32 -7.91 -4.21
C LEU A 716 -0.94 -8.18 -3.36
N ASP A 717 -1.12 -7.42 -2.28
CA ASP A 717 -2.30 -7.53 -1.39
C ASP A 717 -2.82 -6.13 -1.04
N TRP A 718 -4.14 -5.99 -1.01
CA TRP A 718 -4.80 -4.69 -0.82
C TRP A 718 -5.32 -4.53 0.60
N THR A 719 -5.41 -3.30 1.06
CA THR A 719 -6.24 -2.96 2.22
C THR A 719 -6.80 -1.56 2.06
N SER A 720 -7.72 -1.18 2.93
CA SER A 720 -8.21 0.19 2.98
C SER A 720 -8.35 0.69 4.40
N THR A 721 -8.30 2.01 4.53
CA THR A 721 -8.73 2.68 5.76
C THR A 721 -10.24 2.47 5.94
N PRO A 722 -10.78 2.67 7.17
CA PRO A 722 -12.23 2.65 7.39
C PRO A 722 -13.03 3.64 6.52
N HIS A 723 -12.36 4.65 5.97
CA HIS A 723 -12.92 5.64 5.05
C HIS A 723 -12.68 5.26 3.57
N THR A 724 -12.43 3.98 3.27
CA THR A 724 -12.28 3.42 1.91
C THR A 724 -11.11 3.97 1.10
N GLN A 725 -10.02 4.36 1.76
CA GLN A 725 -8.82 4.85 1.09
C GLN A 725 -7.83 3.71 0.83
N SER A 726 -7.39 3.59 -0.42
CA SER A 726 -6.63 2.45 -0.93
C SER A 726 -5.18 2.40 -0.41
N ILE A 727 -4.75 1.22 0.02
CA ILE A 727 -3.37 0.90 0.37
C ILE A 727 -2.99 -0.42 -0.32
N LEU A 728 -1.81 -0.47 -0.93
CA LEU A 728 -1.27 -1.65 -1.62
C LEU A 728 0.04 -2.06 -0.95
N SER A 729 0.20 -3.34 -0.62
CA SER A 729 1.51 -3.91 -0.29
C SER A 729 2.11 -4.57 -1.52
N VAL A 730 3.36 -4.22 -1.82
CA VAL A 730 4.15 -4.79 -2.91
C VAL A 730 5.27 -5.63 -2.31
N GLY A 731 5.16 -6.94 -2.45
CA GLY A 731 6.12 -7.90 -1.91
C GLY A 731 7.28 -8.17 -2.88
N PHE A 732 8.50 -8.04 -2.38
CA PHE A 732 9.76 -8.40 -3.05
C PHE A 732 10.38 -9.62 -2.35
N PRO A 733 11.54 -10.15 -2.80
CA PRO A 733 12.14 -11.30 -2.15
C PRO A 733 12.43 -11.07 -0.67
N HIS A 734 12.91 -9.90 -0.24
CA HIS A 734 13.26 -9.68 1.18
C HIS A 734 12.76 -8.36 1.75
N LYS A 735 11.81 -7.72 1.07
CA LYS A 735 11.18 -6.50 1.55
C LYS A 735 9.73 -6.41 1.11
N VAL A 736 8.92 -5.67 1.84
CA VAL A 736 7.58 -5.26 1.42
C VAL A 736 7.50 -3.74 1.43
N VAL A 737 7.00 -3.18 0.34
CA VAL A 737 6.78 -1.75 0.18
C VAL A 737 5.29 -1.47 0.33
N LEU A 738 4.92 -0.55 1.22
CA LEU A 738 3.53 -0.16 1.44
C LEU A 738 3.28 1.17 0.71
N MET A 739 2.34 1.13 -0.21
CA MET A 739 1.96 2.27 -1.05
C MET A 739 0.59 2.78 -0.64
N SER A 740 0.46 4.10 -0.51
CA SER A 740 -0.80 4.78 -0.27
C SER A 740 -1.24 5.49 -1.54
N GLN A 741 -2.53 5.42 -1.82
CA GLN A 741 -3.15 6.34 -2.75
C GLN A 741 -3.05 7.76 -2.20
N LEU A 742 -2.82 8.74 -3.08
CA LEU A 742 -2.76 10.17 -2.79
C LEU A 742 -3.93 10.88 -3.45
N ARG A 743 -4.21 12.11 -3.01
CA ARG A 743 -5.09 13.01 -3.77
C ARG A 743 -4.51 13.28 -5.16
N TYR A 744 -5.37 13.46 -6.14
CA TYR A 744 -4.95 14.02 -7.43
C TYR A 744 -4.59 15.49 -7.24
N ASP A 745 -3.38 15.84 -7.66
CA ASP A 745 -2.90 17.21 -7.68
C ASP A 745 -2.68 17.63 -9.14
N TYR A 746 -3.70 18.29 -9.70
CA TYR A 746 -3.64 18.86 -11.04
C TYR A 746 -2.85 20.17 -11.11
N LEU A 747 -2.51 20.76 -9.96
CA LEU A 747 -1.70 21.98 -9.90
C LEU A 747 -0.20 21.64 -10.01
N ASP A 748 0.23 20.53 -9.43
CA ASP A 748 1.62 20.07 -9.43
C ASP A 748 1.90 18.90 -10.39
N ALA A 749 0.85 18.31 -10.97
CA ALA A 749 0.95 17.02 -11.67
C ALA A 749 1.64 15.96 -10.79
N GLY A 750 1.33 15.98 -9.49
CA GLY A 750 1.94 15.11 -8.50
C GLY A 750 1.63 13.62 -8.75
N PRO A 751 2.35 12.70 -8.12
CA PRO A 751 2.02 11.29 -8.22
C PRO A 751 0.67 11.01 -7.53
N SER A 752 -0.10 10.07 -8.06
CA SER A 752 -1.38 9.63 -7.47
C SER A 752 -1.20 8.56 -6.38
N TRP A 753 0.03 8.07 -6.20
CA TRP A 753 0.41 7.04 -5.25
C TRP A 753 1.83 7.32 -4.74
N THR A 754 2.12 6.97 -3.48
CA THR A 754 3.47 7.09 -2.93
C THR A 754 3.77 6.00 -1.91
N GLN A 755 5.06 5.75 -1.68
CA GLN A 755 5.52 4.84 -0.65
C GLN A 755 5.45 5.52 0.73
N ILE A 756 4.82 4.84 1.68
CA ILE A 756 4.67 5.34 3.07
C ILE A 756 5.42 4.50 4.10
N ARG A 757 5.79 3.27 3.75
CA ARG A 757 6.61 2.39 4.62
C ARG A 757 7.37 1.37 3.79
N GLU A 758 8.54 0.99 4.29
CA GLU A 758 9.30 -0.17 3.84
C GLU A 758 9.52 -1.11 5.01
N ILE A 759 9.32 -2.41 4.78
CA ILE A 759 9.56 -3.47 5.75
C ILE A 759 10.62 -4.39 5.16
N SER A 760 11.82 -4.42 5.74
CA SER A 760 12.88 -5.36 5.36
C SER A 760 12.86 -6.55 6.30
N ILE A 761 13.00 -7.77 5.75
CA ILE A 761 13.10 -9.00 6.55
C ILE A 761 14.52 -9.57 6.60
N ARG A 762 15.48 -8.98 5.87
CA ARG A 762 16.85 -9.52 5.73
C ARG A 762 17.58 -9.67 7.07
N ASP A 763 17.27 -8.81 8.03
CA ASP A 763 17.90 -8.84 9.35
C ASP A 763 17.35 -9.97 10.24
N LEU A 764 16.18 -10.52 9.89
CA LEU A 764 15.49 -11.59 10.63
C LEU A 764 15.69 -12.96 9.97
N THR A 765 15.68 -13.00 8.63
CA THR A 765 15.81 -14.21 7.83
C THR A 765 16.38 -13.92 6.42
N PRO A 766 17.24 -14.81 5.88
CA PRO A 766 17.67 -14.80 4.49
C PRO A 766 16.65 -15.46 3.55
N HIS A 767 15.56 -16.07 4.05
CA HIS A 767 14.56 -16.67 3.17
C HIS A 767 13.83 -15.58 2.39
N PRO A 768 13.45 -15.87 1.14
CA PRO A 768 12.57 -14.98 0.44
C PRO A 768 11.17 -14.99 1.06
N ILE A 769 10.44 -13.89 0.91
CA ILE A 769 9.01 -13.82 1.15
C ILE A 769 8.34 -14.79 0.18
N GLY A 770 7.55 -15.70 0.74
CA GLY A 770 6.67 -16.57 -0.03
C GLY A 770 5.38 -15.85 -0.39
N ASP A 771 4.77 -15.18 0.59
CA ASP A 771 3.55 -14.38 0.41
C ASP A 771 3.39 -13.39 1.58
N SER A 772 2.63 -12.32 1.35
CA SER A 772 2.23 -11.38 2.39
C SER A 772 0.72 -11.13 2.34
N CYS A 773 0.14 -10.69 3.46
CA CYS A 773 -1.30 -10.43 3.51
C CYS A 773 -1.65 -9.47 4.65
N TRP A 774 -2.56 -8.54 4.40
CA TRP A 774 -3.07 -7.59 5.39
C TRP A 774 -4.06 -8.25 6.34
N LEU A 775 -4.01 -7.86 7.61
CA LEU A 775 -5.07 -8.13 8.58
C LEU A 775 -6.11 -7.00 8.55
N GLY A 776 -7.33 -7.31 8.99
CA GLY A 776 -8.45 -6.37 8.97
C GLY A 776 -8.26 -5.13 9.84
N ASN A 777 -7.25 -5.12 10.72
CA ASN A 777 -6.90 -3.98 11.57
C ASN A 777 -5.69 -3.18 11.07
N GLY A 778 -5.19 -3.42 9.85
CA GLY A 778 -4.09 -2.67 9.24
C GLY A 778 -2.69 -3.17 9.58
N ASN A 779 -2.56 -4.34 10.21
CA ASN A 779 -1.27 -4.99 10.40
C ASN A 779 -0.95 -5.88 9.21
N LEU A 780 0.34 -6.10 8.92
CA LEU A 780 0.76 -6.91 7.78
C LEU A 780 1.39 -8.23 8.26
N VAL A 781 0.95 -9.33 7.68
CA VAL A 781 1.57 -10.65 7.88
C VAL A 781 2.48 -10.96 6.71
N VAL A 782 3.73 -11.35 6.99
CA VAL A 782 4.71 -11.76 5.99
C VAL A 782 5.12 -13.20 6.27
N GLY A 783 4.85 -14.09 5.31
CA GLY A 783 5.30 -15.48 5.34
C GLY A 783 6.65 -15.63 4.66
N SER A 784 7.67 -16.05 5.40
CA SER A 784 9.00 -16.30 4.86
C SER A 784 9.63 -17.52 5.53
N GLY A 785 10.17 -18.44 4.72
CA GLY A 785 10.52 -19.77 5.20
C GLY A 785 9.31 -20.40 5.91
N ASN A 786 9.50 -20.96 7.09
CA ASN A 786 8.42 -21.51 7.92
C ASN A 786 7.88 -20.52 8.99
N GLN A 787 8.21 -19.23 8.88
CA GLN A 787 7.83 -18.20 9.86
C GLN A 787 6.75 -17.27 9.31
N LEU A 788 5.85 -16.83 10.19
CA LEU A 788 4.90 -15.74 9.96
C LEU A 788 5.31 -14.56 10.83
N PHE A 789 5.72 -13.46 10.21
CA PHE A 789 6.01 -12.20 10.89
C PHE A 789 4.77 -11.30 10.85
N VAL A 790 4.39 -10.74 11.99
CA VAL A 790 3.28 -9.77 12.09
C VAL A 790 3.87 -8.40 12.35
N TYR A 791 3.75 -7.50 11.38
CA TYR A 791 4.21 -6.11 11.48
C TYR A 791 3.07 -5.21 11.91
N ASP A 792 3.32 -4.45 12.98
CA ASP A 792 2.38 -3.49 13.54
C ASP A 792 2.14 -2.32 12.57
N LYS A 793 0.93 -1.76 12.58
CA LYS A 793 0.49 -0.61 11.78
C LYS A 793 1.11 0.72 12.22
N HIS A 794 1.62 0.81 13.45
CA HIS A 794 2.28 2.02 13.91
C HIS A 794 3.62 2.22 13.17
N ILE A 795 3.88 3.44 12.73
CA ILE A 795 5.10 3.83 12.01
C ILE A 795 5.84 4.85 12.84
N GLU A 796 7.14 4.65 13.01
CA GLU A 796 7.99 5.60 13.71
C GLU A 796 8.11 6.90 12.91
N LEU A 797 7.93 8.05 13.56
CA LEU A 797 7.97 9.37 12.93
C LEU A 797 9.36 9.75 12.40
N SER A 798 10.42 9.13 12.94
CA SER A 798 11.79 9.25 12.43
C SER A 798 11.97 8.64 11.05
N ASN A 799 11.00 7.82 10.58
CA ASN A 799 11.04 7.24 9.25
C ASN A 799 11.03 8.35 8.20
N ARG A 800 12.04 8.35 7.33
CA ARG A 800 12.22 9.38 6.28
C ARG A 800 10.98 9.59 5.40
N LEU A 801 10.22 8.52 5.13
CA LEU A 801 9.01 8.59 4.31
C LEU A 801 7.89 9.38 5.02
N VAL A 802 7.85 9.30 6.35
CA VAL A 802 6.81 9.90 7.20
C VAL A 802 7.20 11.27 7.74
N ALA A 803 8.49 11.47 8.06
CA ALA A 803 9.02 12.74 8.56
C ALA A 803 8.71 13.93 7.64
N ASN A 804 8.69 13.68 6.33
CA ASN A 804 8.37 14.69 5.32
C ASN A 804 6.87 15.06 5.25
N LEU A 805 6.00 14.30 5.92
CA LEU A 805 4.54 14.49 5.89
C LEU A 805 4.01 15.50 6.93
N ARG A 806 4.89 16.06 7.78
CA ARG A 806 4.56 17.04 8.84
C ARG A 806 3.39 16.62 9.74
N LEU A 807 3.39 15.36 10.16
CA LEU A 807 2.44 14.86 11.14
C LEU A 807 2.70 15.50 12.52
N PRO A 808 1.71 15.52 13.43
CA PRO A 808 1.84 16.18 14.73
C PRO A 808 3.07 15.70 15.50
N ALA A 809 3.99 16.61 15.83
CA ALA A 809 5.31 16.29 16.41
C ALA A 809 5.27 15.76 17.86
N ARG A 810 4.08 15.57 18.46
CA ARG A 810 3.94 15.20 19.88
C ARG A 810 4.00 13.69 20.15
N GLN A 811 4.12 12.86 19.11
CA GLN A 811 4.17 11.40 19.25
C GLN A 811 5.48 10.86 18.68
N ILE A 812 5.86 9.64 19.09
CA ILE A 812 7.01 8.90 18.51
C ILE A 812 6.55 8.04 17.33
N TYR A 813 5.31 7.56 17.40
CA TYR A 813 4.69 6.72 16.38
C TYR A 813 3.40 7.34 15.88
N VAL A 814 3.06 7.08 14.62
CA VAL A 814 1.75 7.42 14.03
C VAL A 814 1.09 6.19 13.47
N ASP A 815 -0.23 6.13 13.60
CA ASP A 815 -1.05 5.09 12.99
C ASP A 815 -1.07 5.18 11.45
N LEU A 816 -0.81 4.07 10.78
CA LEU A 816 -0.81 3.94 9.32
C LEU A 816 -2.07 4.55 8.66
N PHE A 817 -3.26 4.25 9.19
CA PHE A 817 -4.50 4.76 8.61
C PHE A 817 -4.66 6.25 8.85
N GLY A 818 -4.19 6.77 9.99
CA GLY A 818 -4.09 8.21 10.23
C GLY A 818 -3.23 8.92 9.18
N VAL A 819 -2.08 8.35 8.81
CA VAL A 819 -1.21 8.88 7.74
C VAL A 819 -1.95 8.88 6.40
N VAL A 820 -2.56 7.76 6.02
CA VAL A 820 -3.27 7.61 4.74
C VAL A 820 -4.47 8.55 4.67
N SER A 821 -5.24 8.70 5.75
CA SER A 821 -6.35 9.64 5.83
C SER A 821 -5.92 11.09 5.67
N ARG A 822 -4.74 11.46 6.19
CA ARG A 822 -4.16 12.79 5.95
C ARG A 822 -3.79 13.00 4.49
N LEU A 823 -3.25 11.98 3.82
CA LEU A 823 -2.78 12.04 2.43
C LEU A 823 -3.88 11.96 1.36
N ASN A 824 -5.00 11.29 1.65
CA ASN A 824 -6.04 10.99 0.67
C ASN A 824 -7.47 11.33 1.15
N GLY A 825 -7.63 12.06 2.26
CA GLY A 825 -8.95 12.42 2.81
C GLY A 825 -9.53 13.70 2.22
N THR A 826 -10.66 14.17 2.73
CA THR A 826 -11.20 15.49 2.35
C THR A 826 -10.22 16.61 2.74
N LEU A 827 -10.10 17.63 1.90
CA LEU A 827 -9.30 18.81 2.17
C LEU A 827 -10.09 19.82 3.02
N PRO A 828 -9.41 20.59 3.89
CA PRO A 828 -10.07 21.72 4.53
C PRO A 828 -10.43 22.77 3.49
N VAL A 829 -11.48 23.55 3.77
CA VAL A 829 -12.04 24.53 2.82
C VAL A 829 -11.04 25.65 2.47
N PHE A 830 -10.11 25.95 3.37
CA PHE A 830 -9.03 26.92 3.16
C PHE A 830 -7.82 26.34 2.43
N HIS A 831 -7.81 25.06 2.08
CA HIS A 831 -6.70 24.48 1.32
C HIS A 831 -6.59 25.15 -0.06
N PRO A 832 -5.38 25.49 -0.55
CA PRO A 832 -5.20 26.18 -1.83
C PRO A 832 -5.85 25.43 -3.00
N GLN A 833 -5.76 24.09 -3.02
CA GLN A 833 -6.44 23.29 -4.05
C GLN A 833 -7.97 23.49 -4.03
N PHE A 834 -8.60 23.51 -2.86
CA PHE A 834 -10.05 23.68 -2.73
C PHE A 834 -10.49 25.08 -3.16
N LEU A 835 -9.76 26.11 -2.71
CA LEU A 835 -10.01 27.50 -3.10
C LEU A 835 -9.85 27.70 -4.62
N SER A 836 -8.78 27.14 -5.21
CA SER A 836 -8.59 27.19 -6.67
C SER A 836 -9.75 26.52 -7.42
N GLN A 837 -10.27 25.39 -6.92
CA GLN A 837 -11.46 24.75 -7.51
C GLN A 837 -12.75 25.57 -7.29
N CYS A 838 -12.87 26.29 -6.18
CA CYS A 838 -13.97 27.24 -5.96
C CYS A 838 -13.90 28.40 -6.97
N ILE A 839 -12.71 28.95 -7.23
CA ILE A 839 -12.51 30.00 -8.22
C ILE A 839 -12.80 29.48 -9.64
N LEU A 840 -12.32 28.28 -9.98
CA LEU A 840 -12.64 27.62 -11.25
C LEU A 840 -14.15 27.42 -11.41
N SER A 841 -14.86 26.99 -10.37
CA SER A 841 -16.32 26.82 -10.40
C SER A 841 -17.12 28.13 -10.38
N GLY A 842 -16.48 29.29 -10.25
CA GLY A 842 -17.12 30.61 -10.22
C GLY A 842 -17.76 30.97 -8.88
N LYS A 843 -17.40 30.27 -7.80
CA LYS A 843 -17.93 30.48 -6.45
C LYS A 843 -17.14 31.56 -5.68
N SER A 844 -17.06 32.77 -6.22
CA SER A 844 -16.28 33.88 -5.62
C SER A 844 -16.76 34.25 -4.21
N ASN A 845 -18.08 34.29 -4.00
CA ASN A 845 -18.67 34.57 -2.68
C ASN A 845 -18.26 33.54 -1.62
N LEU A 846 -18.19 32.25 -1.99
CA LEU A 846 -17.72 31.19 -1.08
C LEU A 846 -16.23 31.37 -0.75
N VAL A 847 -15.41 31.76 -1.73
CA VAL A 847 -13.98 32.07 -1.50
C VAL A 847 -13.84 33.22 -0.52
N HIS A 848 -14.60 34.32 -0.70
CA HIS A 848 -14.59 35.43 0.25
C HIS A 848 -15.07 35.01 1.65
N LEU A 849 -16.12 34.19 1.74
CA LEU A 849 -16.61 33.65 3.01
C LEU A 849 -15.54 32.81 3.71
N ILE A 850 -14.89 31.88 3.00
CA ILE A 850 -13.84 31.03 3.56
C ILE A 850 -12.68 31.87 4.08
N LEU A 851 -12.20 32.84 3.29
CA LEU A 851 -11.05 33.67 3.65
C LEU A 851 -11.36 34.65 4.79
N THR A 852 -12.56 35.24 4.82
CA THR A 852 -12.99 36.10 5.93
C THR A 852 -13.23 35.30 7.22
N SER A 853 -13.81 34.11 7.14
CA SER A 853 -13.91 33.18 8.28
C SER A 853 -12.54 32.73 8.78
N LEU A 854 -11.60 32.44 7.88
CA LEU A 854 -10.23 32.10 8.25
C LEU A 854 -9.56 33.27 8.97
N TYR A 855 -9.69 34.49 8.45
CA TYR A 855 -9.17 35.69 9.09
C TYR A 855 -9.69 35.85 10.52
N ARG A 856 -11.02 35.76 10.73
CA ARG A 856 -11.64 35.84 12.06
C ARG A 856 -11.09 34.80 13.04
N LYS A 857 -10.84 33.58 12.58
CA LYS A 857 -10.23 32.52 13.40
C LYS A 857 -8.76 32.81 13.72
N LEU A 858 -8.00 33.35 12.77
CA LEU A 858 -6.57 33.63 12.94
C LEU A 858 -6.26 34.86 13.79
N ILE A 859 -7.18 35.81 13.93
CA ILE A 859 -7.01 36.96 14.83
C ILE A 859 -6.76 36.50 16.28
N PHE A 860 -7.49 35.48 16.72
CA PHE A 860 -7.43 34.94 18.09
C PHE A 860 -6.68 33.61 18.20
N TYR A 861 -6.05 33.13 17.12
CA TYR A 861 -5.40 31.82 17.09
C TYR A 861 -4.11 31.80 17.92
N THR A 862 -4.01 30.82 18.81
CA THR A 862 -2.80 30.50 19.57
C THR A 862 -2.27 29.10 19.21
N GLU A 863 -0.98 28.89 19.39
CA GLU A 863 -0.34 27.62 19.02
C GLU A 863 -0.88 26.47 19.89
N GLY A 864 -1.53 25.50 19.24
CA GLY A 864 -2.17 24.36 19.90
C GLY A 864 -3.70 24.38 19.82
N ASP A 865 -4.31 25.49 19.40
CA ASP A 865 -5.75 25.55 19.15
C ASP A 865 -6.15 24.62 17.99
N GLU A 866 -7.25 23.91 18.17
CA GLU A 866 -7.85 23.10 17.11
C GLU A 866 -8.50 24.02 16.07
N LEU A 867 -8.07 23.89 14.82
CA LEU A 867 -8.66 24.61 13.69
C LEU A 867 -9.57 23.66 12.92
N ASP A 868 -10.88 23.90 12.98
CA ASP A 868 -11.86 23.16 12.19
C ASP A 868 -11.57 23.31 10.69
N GLY A 869 -11.56 22.19 9.98
CA GLY A 869 -11.32 22.15 8.54
C GLY A 869 -12.41 22.82 7.71
N PHE A 870 -13.61 23.03 8.27
CA PHE A 870 -14.72 23.75 7.65
C PHE A 870 -14.89 25.18 8.17
N LEU A 871 -14.06 25.62 9.11
CA LEU A 871 -14.09 26.96 9.72
C LEU A 871 -15.46 27.30 10.35
N ASP A 872 -16.17 26.30 10.88
CA ASP A 872 -17.55 26.39 11.37
C ASP A 872 -18.58 26.88 10.33
N ILE A 873 -18.24 26.81 9.04
CA ILE A 873 -19.18 27.11 7.96
C ILE A 873 -20.12 25.90 7.79
N PRO A 874 -21.45 26.10 7.83
CA PRO A 874 -22.40 25.02 7.55
C PRO A 874 -22.10 24.34 6.21
N LEU A 875 -22.08 23.00 6.18
CA LEU A 875 -21.74 22.25 4.96
C LEU A 875 -22.64 22.63 3.78
N GLU A 876 -23.91 22.92 4.08
CA GLU A 876 -24.93 23.43 3.15
C GLU A 876 -24.45 24.65 2.36
N ASP A 877 -23.77 25.59 3.01
CA ASP A 877 -23.35 26.85 2.40
C ASP A 877 -22.20 26.64 1.41
N ILE A 878 -21.44 25.54 1.58
CA ILE A 878 -20.31 25.20 0.73
C ILE A 878 -20.79 24.55 -0.58
N TYR A 879 -21.74 23.61 -0.48
CA TYR A 879 -22.22 22.86 -1.65
C TYR A 879 -23.47 23.45 -2.32
N GLN A 880 -24.13 24.48 -1.78
CA GLN A 880 -25.25 25.16 -2.45
C GLN A 880 -24.79 26.27 -3.43
N ASN A 881 -25.68 26.67 -4.34
CA ASN A 881 -25.46 27.78 -5.28
C ASN A 881 -26.09 29.10 -4.78
N GLU A 882 -25.63 30.23 -5.31
CA GLU A 882 -25.95 31.60 -4.87
C GLU A 882 -27.44 31.95 -4.74
N ASP A 883 -28.31 31.37 -5.58
CA ASP A 883 -29.77 31.59 -5.52
C ASP A 883 -30.33 31.30 -4.11
N ALA A 884 -29.66 30.44 -3.33
CA ALA A 884 -29.97 30.16 -1.94
C ALA A 884 -29.27 31.12 -0.95
N MET A 885 -28.00 31.48 -1.15
CA MET A 885 -27.28 32.40 -0.25
C MET A 885 -27.92 33.80 -0.20
N LYS A 886 -28.45 34.31 -1.32
CA LYS A 886 -29.19 35.59 -1.32
C LYS A 886 -30.47 35.57 -0.47
N LYS A 887 -31.02 34.39 -0.16
CA LYS A 887 -32.17 34.27 0.75
C LYS A 887 -31.77 34.29 2.22
N VAL A 888 -30.50 34.07 2.54
CA VAL A 888 -29.97 34.20 3.90
C VAL A 888 -29.35 35.60 4.02
N HIS A 889 -30.21 36.60 4.20
CA HIS A 889 -29.77 37.85 4.79
C HIS A 889 -29.14 37.51 6.15
N TRP A 890 -27.85 37.79 6.33
CA TRP A 890 -27.15 37.76 7.63
C TRP A 890 -27.66 38.88 8.56
N LYS A 891 -28.97 38.96 8.74
CA LYS A 891 -29.60 39.75 9.80
C LYS A 891 -29.48 38.95 11.10
N GLU A 892 -28.61 39.45 11.97
CA GLU A 892 -28.87 39.62 13.40
C GLU A 892 -29.54 38.41 14.08
N MET A 893 -28.72 37.48 14.56
CA MET A 893 -29.11 36.68 15.71
C MET A 893 -28.36 37.24 16.93
N PRO A 894 -28.96 38.17 17.70
CA PRO A 894 -28.33 38.73 18.88
C PRO A 894 -28.27 37.64 19.97
N SER A 895 -27.10 37.01 20.12
CA SER A 895 -26.76 36.37 21.38
C SER A 895 -26.49 37.49 22.38
N SER A 896 -27.37 37.61 23.37
CA SER A 896 -27.47 38.71 24.35
C SER A 896 -26.26 38.90 25.29
N TYR A 897 -25.09 38.31 25.02
CA TYR A 897 -23.89 38.45 25.86
C TYR A 897 -22.64 38.46 25.00
N GLY A 898 -22.23 39.64 24.56
CA GLY A 898 -21.04 39.85 23.74
C GLY A 898 -20.91 41.29 23.26
N ASP A 899 -21.06 42.26 24.16
CA ASP A 899 -20.58 43.62 23.93
C ASP A 899 -19.09 43.56 23.56
N PHE A 900 -18.65 44.41 22.62
CA PHE A 900 -17.33 44.48 21.97
C PHE A 900 -17.12 43.63 20.70
N THR A 901 -18.04 43.65 19.73
CA THR A 901 -17.66 43.34 18.34
C THR A 901 -17.21 44.63 17.66
N THR A 902 -15.90 44.70 17.39
CA THR A 902 -15.23 45.70 16.56
C THR A 902 -15.98 45.98 15.26
N ASP A 903 -15.97 47.25 14.88
CA ASP A 903 -16.65 47.87 13.76
C ASP A 903 -16.69 47.02 12.47
N CYS A 904 -17.91 46.74 12.00
CA CYS A 904 -18.25 46.62 10.58
C CYS A 904 -17.28 45.81 9.69
N GLU A 905 -16.96 44.56 10.05
CA GLU A 905 -16.06 43.74 9.22
C GLU A 905 -16.67 43.40 7.85
N SER A 906 -15.98 43.77 6.78
CA SER A 906 -16.38 43.53 5.40
C SER A 906 -16.59 42.02 5.12
N SER A 907 -17.64 41.69 4.36
CA SER A 907 -17.87 40.32 3.86
C SER A 907 -17.01 39.96 2.64
N VAL A 908 -16.07 40.83 2.27
CA VAL A 908 -15.29 40.77 1.03
C VAL A 908 -13.82 40.97 1.38
N VAL A 909 -12.96 40.22 0.69
CA VAL A 909 -11.50 40.28 0.84
C VAL A 909 -10.97 41.36 -0.08
N ASP A 910 -10.79 42.56 0.46
CA ASP A 910 -10.14 43.67 -0.23
C ASP A 910 -8.61 43.64 -0.04
N GLU A 911 -7.88 44.61 -0.61
CA GLU A 911 -6.42 44.71 -0.44
C GLU A 911 -5.99 44.86 1.04
N THR A 912 -6.82 45.45 1.89
CA THR A 912 -6.50 45.67 3.31
C THR A 912 -6.68 44.40 4.15
N LEU A 913 -7.79 43.68 3.95
CA LEU A 913 -8.04 42.40 4.61
C LEU A 913 -7.08 41.34 4.07
N GLY A 914 -6.84 41.31 2.75
CA GLY A 914 -5.91 40.37 2.13
C GLY A 914 -4.48 40.51 2.66
N THR A 915 -4.00 41.74 2.85
CA THR A 915 -2.67 41.99 3.45
C THR A 915 -2.63 41.58 4.92
N ALA A 916 -3.62 41.95 5.73
CA ALA A 916 -3.69 41.55 7.13
C ALA A 916 -3.79 40.02 7.33
N LEU A 917 -4.54 39.32 6.48
CA LEU A 917 -4.63 37.86 6.50
C LEU A 917 -3.29 37.22 6.12
N ASN A 918 -2.62 37.74 5.10
CA ASN A 918 -1.29 37.26 4.71
C ASN A 918 -0.25 37.49 5.82
N GLU A 919 -0.29 38.61 6.53
CA GLU A 919 0.57 38.85 7.71
C GLU A 919 0.31 37.82 8.81
N ASN A 920 -0.94 37.47 9.08
CA ASN A 920 -1.30 36.39 10.01
C ASN A 920 -0.75 35.03 9.55
N LEU A 921 -0.87 34.70 8.26
CA LEU A 921 -0.32 33.47 7.69
C LEU A 921 1.22 33.44 7.65
N MET A 922 1.90 34.58 7.73
CA MET A 922 3.36 34.59 7.89
C MET A 922 3.79 34.35 9.35
N ARG A 923 2.91 34.68 10.31
CA ARG A 923 3.14 34.48 11.76
C ARG A 923 2.73 33.09 12.25
N VAL A 924 1.67 32.50 11.68
CA VAL A 924 1.05 31.26 12.16
C VAL A 924 1.22 30.15 11.13
N ALA A 925 1.82 29.02 11.51
CA ALA A 925 1.87 27.81 10.67
C ALA A 925 0.57 27.01 10.84
N LEU A 926 -0.17 26.80 9.74
CA LEU A 926 -1.44 26.07 9.81
C LEU A 926 -1.18 24.55 9.90
N PRO A 927 -1.69 23.83 10.92
CA PRO A 927 -1.38 22.41 11.12
C PRO A 927 -1.88 21.52 9.97
N GLN A 928 -2.88 21.98 9.22
CA GLN A 928 -3.47 21.26 8.10
C GLN A 928 -2.84 21.59 6.73
N LEU A 929 -1.83 22.46 6.66
CA LEU A 929 -1.12 22.80 5.41
C LEU A 929 0.38 22.54 5.51
N THR A 930 0.99 22.12 4.40
CA THR A 930 2.44 22.17 4.22
C THR A 930 2.93 23.60 3.99
N SER A 931 4.22 23.90 4.15
CA SER A 931 4.73 25.26 3.91
C SER A 931 4.54 25.69 2.45
N THR A 932 4.63 24.74 1.53
CA THR A 932 4.37 24.98 0.10
C THR A 932 2.89 25.29 -0.14
N GLU A 933 1.98 24.56 0.50
CA GLU A 933 0.53 24.86 0.43
C GLU A 933 0.19 26.20 1.08
N GLN A 934 0.76 26.51 2.24
CA GLN A 934 0.52 27.77 2.95
C GLN A 934 1.04 28.97 2.15
N PHE A 935 2.20 28.85 1.51
CA PHE A 935 2.70 29.88 0.59
C PHE A 935 1.78 30.06 -0.63
N ARG A 936 1.16 28.98 -1.14
CA ARG A 936 0.16 29.07 -2.22
C ARG A 936 -1.13 29.74 -1.75
N LEU A 937 -1.56 29.47 -0.53
CA LEU A 937 -2.72 30.13 0.06
C LEU A 937 -2.50 31.66 0.12
N VAL A 938 -1.32 32.11 0.54
CA VAL A 938 -0.93 33.53 0.54
C VAL A 938 -1.05 34.16 -0.85
N ASN A 939 -0.60 33.47 -1.89
CA ASN A 939 -0.73 33.94 -3.28
C ASN A 939 -2.20 33.99 -3.74
N ILE A 940 -3.00 32.95 -3.44
CA ILE A 940 -4.43 32.94 -3.78
C ILE A 940 -5.13 34.15 -3.14
N ILE A 941 -4.81 34.48 -1.88
CA ILE A 941 -5.36 35.65 -1.17
C ILE A 941 -4.98 36.95 -1.89
N GLU A 942 -3.72 37.13 -2.26
CA GLU A 942 -3.26 38.31 -3.01
C GLU A 942 -3.96 38.44 -4.38
N CYS A 943 -4.13 37.31 -5.09
CA CYS A 943 -4.85 37.26 -6.35
C CYS A 943 -6.33 37.61 -6.18
N VAL A 944 -7.01 37.05 -5.17
CA VAL A 944 -8.42 37.35 -4.86
C VAL A 944 -8.60 38.83 -4.54
N ALA A 945 -7.70 39.43 -3.74
CA ALA A 945 -7.74 40.87 -3.45
C ALA A 945 -7.51 41.74 -4.70
N THR A 946 -6.59 41.34 -5.58
CA THR A 946 -6.34 42.03 -6.86
C THR A 946 -7.55 41.93 -7.79
N VAL A 947 -8.22 40.77 -7.81
CA VAL A 947 -9.42 40.54 -8.61
C VAL A 947 -10.58 41.40 -8.11
N ASP A 948 -10.75 41.49 -6.78
CA ASP A 948 -11.81 42.30 -6.17
C ASP A 948 -11.69 43.80 -6.51
N LYS A 949 -10.47 44.33 -6.55
CA LYS A 949 -10.18 45.72 -6.99
C LYS A 949 -10.74 46.03 -8.38
N HIS A 950 -10.73 45.06 -9.28
CA HIS A 950 -11.21 45.18 -10.66
C HIS A 950 -12.56 44.47 -10.89
N ARG A 951 -13.26 44.07 -9.83
CA ARG A 951 -14.48 43.24 -9.89
C ARG A 951 -15.59 43.80 -10.79
N ARG A 952 -15.74 45.13 -10.84
CA ARG A 952 -16.80 45.77 -11.65
C ARG A 952 -16.54 45.70 -13.15
N SER A 953 -15.29 45.51 -13.56
CA SER A 953 -14.87 45.58 -14.96
C SER A 953 -14.34 44.24 -15.47
N MET A 954 -14.30 43.21 -14.63
CA MET A 954 -13.71 41.91 -14.94
C MET A 954 -14.73 40.78 -14.74
N ASP A 955 -14.82 39.89 -15.73
CA ASP A 955 -15.60 38.68 -15.66
C ASP A 955 -14.87 37.49 -14.99
N ASP A 956 -15.61 36.44 -14.68
CA ASP A 956 -15.06 35.25 -14.01
C ASP A 956 -13.97 34.55 -14.84
N ASN A 957 -14.04 34.62 -16.17
CA ASN A 957 -13.05 33.96 -17.04
C ASN A 957 -11.71 34.69 -17.01
N ALA A 958 -11.73 36.02 -16.95
CA ALA A 958 -10.55 36.83 -16.69
C ALA A 958 -9.99 36.57 -15.28
N ALA A 959 -10.84 36.44 -14.26
CA ALA A 959 -10.40 36.09 -12.91
C ALA A 959 -9.70 34.71 -12.87
N ARG A 960 -10.27 33.71 -13.55
CA ARG A 960 -9.66 32.37 -13.71
C ARG A 960 -8.28 32.47 -14.35
N TYR A 961 -8.16 33.14 -15.50
CA TYR A 961 -6.87 33.30 -16.18
C TYR A 961 -5.84 34.00 -15.29
N LEU A 962 -6.22 35.12 -14.66
CA LEU A 962 -5.29 35.94 -13.87
C LEU A 962 -4.70 35.19 -12.68
N LEU A 963 -5.54 34.43 -11.95
CA LEU A 963 -5.08 33.61 -10.82
C LEU A 963 -3.98 32.64 -11.24
N PHE A 964 -4.26 31.82 -12.26
CA PHE A 964 -3.34 30.78 -12.68
C PHE A 964 -2.13 31.33 -13.46
N PHE A 965 -2.28 32.45 -14.19
CA PHE A 965 -1.16 33.16 -14.79
C PHE A 965 -0.20 33.70 -13.72
N ARG A 966 -0.71 34.31 -12.64
CA ARG A 966 0.14 34.76 -11.53
C ARG A 966 0.81 33.60 -10.80
N GLN A 967 0.07 32.51 -10.58
CA GLN A 967 0.65 31.29 -10.00
C GLN A 967 1.80 30.76 -10.87
N HIS A 968 1.66 30.76 -12.20
CA HIS A 968 2.71 30.35 -13.14
C HIS A 968 3.95 31.24 -13.05
N VAL A 969 3.78 32.57 -13.10
CA VAL A 969 4.91 33.52 -13.01
C VAL A 969 5.68 33.36 -11.70
N LEU A 970 4.98 33.14 -10.58
CA LEU A 970 5.61 32.95 -9.27
C LEU A 970 6.45 31.68 -9.22
N ARG A 971 5.94 30.55 -9.72
CA ARG A 971 6.68 29.28 -9.73
C ARG A 971 7.97 29.36 -10.55
N ARG A 972 7.91 30.05 -11.69
CA ARG A 972 9.12 30.29 -12.49
C ARG A 972 10.14 31.14 -11.74
N SER A 973 9.72 32.16 -11.00
CA SER A 973 10.63 32.98 -10.18
C SER A 973 11.32 32.19 -9.06
N GLN A 974 10.71 31.08 -8.61
CA GLN A 974 11.28 30.15 -7.62
C GLN A 974 12.23 29.11 -8.21
N GLY A 975 12.41 29.08 -9.54
CA GLY A 975 13.26 28.12 -10.23
C GLY A 975 12.71 26.69 -10.26
N LEU A 976 11.41 26.50 -10.01
CA LEU A 976 10.78 25.19 -10.11
C LEU A 976 10.75 24.72 -11.58
N PRO A 977 11.09 23.45 -11.88
CA PRO A 977 11.07 22.92 -13.23
C PRO A 977 9.62 22.80 -13.73
N GLU A 978 9.17 23.76 -14.52
CA GLU A 978 7.84 23.75 -15.13
C GLU A 978 7.88 24.01 -16.64
N GLN A 979 6.72 23.82 -17.27
CA GLN A 979 6.52 24.16 -18.68
C GLN A 979 6.82 25.65 -18.91
N PRO A 980 7.43 26.03 -20.05
CA PRO A 980 7.84 27.41 -20.30
C PRO A 980 6.67 28.40 -20.51
N THR A 981 5.43 27.92 -20.52
CA THR A 981 4.23 28.70 -20.83
C THR A 981 3.06 28.29 -19.94
N VAL A 982 2.07 29.18 -19.78
CA VAL A 982 0.77 28.81 -19.22
C VAL A 982 0.14 27.68 -20.03
N SER A 983 -0.73 26.90 -19.38
CA SER A 983 -1.37 25.77 -20.06
C SER A 983 -2.48 26.26 -21.00
N TRP A 984 -2.89 25.38 -21.91
CA TRP A 984 -4.02 25.63 -22.81
C TRP A 984 -5.33 25.90 -22.05
N ARG A 985 -5.47 25.43 -20.81
CA ARG A 985 -6.64 25.75 -19.98
C ARG A 985 -6.75 27.25 -19.73
N GLU A 986 -5.66 27.86 -19.24
CA GLU A 986 -5.63 29.29 -18.95
C GLU A 986 -5.86 30.10 -20.23
N ILE A 987 -5.22 29.71 -21.34
CA ILE A 987 -5.45 30.34 -22.65
C ILE A 987 -6.93 30.32 -23.04
N VAL A 988 -7.61 29.19 -22.88
CA VAL A 988 -9.04 29.07 -23.21
C VAL A 988 -9.92 29.90 -22.28
N TRP A 989 -9.56 30.04 -21.00
CA TRP A 989 -10.27 30.96 -20.11
C TRP A 989 -10.17 32.39 -20.60
N ALA A 990 -8.97 32.87 -20.90
CA ALA A 990 -8.79 34.21 -21.44
C ALA A 990 -9.51 34.40 -22.79
N LEU A 991 -9.50 33.38 -23.66
CA LEU A 991 -10.18 33.43 -24.97
C LEU A 991 -11.69 33.67 -24.83
N HIS A 992 -12.30 33.09 -23.78
CA HIS A 992 -13.73 33.20 -23.51
C HIS A 992 -14.10 34.32 -22.52
N SER A 993 -13.14 35.13 -22.11
CA SER A 993 -13.40 36.36 -21.35
C SER A 993 -13.90 37.45 -22.29
N ASP A 994 -14.83 38.27 -21.81
CA ASP A 994 -15.24 39.51 -22.48
C ASP A 994 -14.35 40.70 -22.03
N SER A 995 -13.48 40.50 -21.03
CA SER A 995 -12.65 41.51 -20.36
C SER A 995 -11.21 41.59 -20.91
N HIS A 996 -11.02 41.45 -22.23
CA HIS A 996 -9.70 41.37 -22.87
C HIS A 996 -8.80 42.59 -22.62
N GLU A 997 -9.35 43.81 -22.59
CA GLU A 997 -8.56 45.04 -22.41
C GLU A 997 -7.81 45.05 -21.08
N ILE A 998 -8.50 44.62 -20.00
CA ILE A 998 -7.93 44.55 -18.65
C ILE A 998 -6.92 43.41 -18.56
N LEU A 999 -7.19 42.26 -19.16
CA LEU A 999 -6.23 41.16 -19.21
C LEU A 999 -4.93 41.58 -19.90
N VAL A 1000 -5.03 42.25 -21.05
CA VAL A 1000 -3.87 42.76 -21.80
C VAL A 1000 -3.08 43.76 -20.96
N ASP A 1001 -3.75 44.71 -20.29
CA ASP A 1001 -3.10 45.69 -19.42
C ASP A 1001 -2.41 45.02 -18.21
N LEU A 1002 -3.08 44.08 -17.53
CA LEU A 1002 -2.51 43.35 -16.40
C LEU A 1002 -1.31 42.50 -16.78
N VAL A 1003 -1.37 41.77 -17.90
CA VAL A 1003 -0.25 40.99 -18.42
C VAL A 1003 0.90 41.92 -18.82
N SER A 1004 0.62 43.06 -19.45
CA SER A 1004 1.65 44.06 -19.80
C SER A 1004 2.34 44.65 -18.55
N ARG A 1005 1.57 44.96 -17.50
CA ARG A 1005 2.10 45.46 -16.22
C ARG A 1005 2.99 44.45 -15.51
N GLN A 1006 2.69 43.15 -15.61
CA GLN A 1006 3.52 42.09 -15.02
C GLN A 1006 4.96 42.14 -15.53
N TYR A 1007 5.17 42.57 -16.78
CA TYR A 1007 6.48 42.74 -17.40
C TYR A 1007 6.90 44.21 -17.53
N GLN A 1008 6.32 45.12 -16.73
CA GLN A 1008 6.64 46.55 -16.71
C GLN A 1008 6.56 47.22 -18.10
N GLY A 1009 5.67 46.74 -18.97
CA GLY A 1009 5.53 47.20 -20.35
C GLY A 1009 6.65 46.74 -21.32
N LYS A 1010 7.66 46.01 -20.83
CA LYS A 1010 8.79 45.47 -21.61
C LYS A 1010 8.54 44.01 -22.04
N MET A 1011 7.34 43.73 -22.55
CA MET A 1011 6.98 42.41 -23.04
C MET A 1011 7.82 41.99 -24.26
N LEU A 1012 8.68 40.99 -24.09
CA LEU A 1012 9.42 40.28 -25.13
C LEU A 1012 8.59 39.11 -25.69
N TRP A 1013 9.03 38.48 -26.79
CA TRP A 1013 8.34 37.31 -27.34
C TRP A 1013 8.24 36.17 -26.33
N GLU A 1014 9.29 35.95 -25.55
CA GLU A 1014 9.29 34.92 -24.49
C GLU A 1014 8.19 35.16 -23.44
N HIS A 1015 7.94 36.42 -23.06
CA HIS A 1015 6.89 36.80 -22.11
C HIS A 1015 5.48 36.69 -22.74
N ALA A 1016 5.36 37.06 -24.01
CA ALA A 1016 4.13 36.91 -24.76
C ALA A 1016 3.75 35.43 -24.98
N LYS A 1017 4.74 34.58 -25.28
CA LYS A 1017 4.59 33.13 -25.38
C LYS A 1017 4.24 32.52 -24.04
N GLU A 1018 4.86 33.00 -22.96
CA GLU A 1018 4.59 32.55 -21.59
C GLU A 1018 3.12 32.79 -21.21
N SER A 1019 2.62 34.01 -21.43
CA SER A 1019 1.24 34.40 -21.10
C SER A 1019 0.19 33.84 -22.08
N GLY A 1020 0.61 33.34 -23.24
CA GLY A 1020 -0.27 32.89 -24.31
C GLY A 1020 -1.07 34.03 -24.96
N ILE A 1021 -0.66 35.29 -24.80
CA ILE A 1021 -1.43 36.50 -25.19
C ILE A 1021 -1.95 36.45 -26.63
N PHE A 1022 -1.13 35.97 -27.57
CA PHE A 1022 -1.49 35.87 -28.97
C PHE A 1022 -2.44 34.72 -29.30
N MET A 1023 -2.66 33.79 -28.37
CA MET A 1023 -3.57 32.65 -28.55
C MET A 1023 -4.99 32.98 -28.08
N TRP A 1024 -5.15 33.93 -27.15
CA TRP A 1024 -6.46 34.27 -26.58
C TRP A 1024 -7.01 35.63 -27.00
N ILE A 1025 -6.19 36.59 -27.46
CA ILE A 1025 -6.73 37.85 -28.02
C ILE A 1025 -7.62 37.54 -29.23
N THR A 1026 -8.86 38.03 -29.19
CA THR A 1026 -9.83 37.87 -30.27
C THR A 1026 -9.82 39.05 -31.27
N ASP A 1027 -9.64 40.29 -30.80
CA ASP A 1027 -9.55 41.46 -31.69
C ASP A 1027 -8.19 41.52 -32.41
N LEU A 1028 -8.22 41.38 -33.74
CA LEU A 1028 -7.04 41.45 -34.60
C LEU A 1028 -6.33 42.81 -34.55
N ASN A 1029 -7.02 43.91 -34.25
CA ASN A 1029 -6.37 45.22 -34.12
C ASN A 1029 -5.54 45.28 -32.83
N CYS A 1030 -6.12 44.87 -31.71
CA CYS A 1030 -5.41 44.69 -30.44
C CYS A 1030 -4.23 43.72 -30.59
N LEU A 1031 -4.43 42.57 -31.27
CA LEU A 1031 -3.37 41.60 -31.54
C LEU A 1031 -2.18 42.24 -32.26
N ARG A 1032 -2.45 42.99 -33.34
CA ARG A 1032 -1.40 43.66 -34.11
C ARG A 1032 -0.70 44.76 -33.30
N ALA A 1033 -1.44 45.48 -32.46
CA ALA A 1033 -0.86 46.48 -31.56
C ALA A 1033 0.09 45.83 -30.54
N GLN A 1034 -0.29 44.70 -29.94
CA GLN A 1034 0.58 43.97 -29.00
C GLN A 1034 1.80 43.36 -29.70
N LEU A 1035 1.64 42.85 -30.92
CA LEU A 1035 2.79 42.36 -31.70
C LEU A 1035 3.78 43.48 -32.05
N GLU A 1036 3.30 44.70 -32.22
CA GLU A 1036 4.17 45.87 -32.41
C GLU A 1036 4.89 46.26 -31.12
N VAL A 1037 4.24 46.13 -29.96
CA VAL A 1037 4.91 46.29 -28.64
C VAL A 1037 6.06 45.30 -28.52
N VAL A 1038 5.81 44.02 -28.82
CA VAL A 1038 6.84 42.97 -28.83
C VAL A 1038 7.95 43.33 -29.82
N ALA A 1039 7.61 43.76 -31.04
CA ALA A 1039 8.61 44.16 -32.05
C ALA A 1039 9.52 45.29 -31.56
N ARG A 1040 8.96 46.31 -30.89
CA ARG A 1040 9.75 47.41 -30.30
C ARG A 1040 10.64 46.90 -29.17
N ASN A 1041 10.10 46.08 -28.28
CA ASN A 1041 10.84 45.58 -27.12
C ASN A 1041 11.96 44.62 -27.53
N GLU A 1042 11.74 43.77 -28.53
CA GLU A 1042 12.74 42.89 -29.12
C GLU A 1042 13.86 43.68 -29.81
N TYR A 1043 13.54 44.82 -30.42
CA TYR A 1043 14.55 45.74 -30.93
C TYR A 1043 15.37 46.41 -29.82
N THR A 1044 14.76 46.72 -28.67
CA THR A 1044 15.40 47.44 -27.56
C THR A 1044 15.94 46.55 -26.44
N LYS A 1045 15.88 45.22 -26.58
CA LYS A 1045 16.30 44.29 -25.51
C LYS A 1045 17.80 44.33 -25.21
N SER A 1046 18.61 44.74 -26.19
CA SER A 1046 20.06 44.90 -26.07
C SER A 1046 20.48 46.34 -26.40
N ASP A 1047 21.61 46.76 -25.86
CA ASP A 1047 22.15 48.12 -26.09
C ASP A 1047 22.50 48.38 -27.56
N GLU A 1048 22.93 47.35 -28.29
CA GLU A 1048 23.24 47.44 -29.73
C GLU A 1048 22.00 47.77 -30.58
N LYS A 1049 20.80 47.43 -30.09
CA LYS A 1049 19.51 47.57 -30.77
C LYS A 1049 19.51 46.95 -32.17
N ASN A 1050 19.55 45.63 -32.22
CA ASN A 1050 19.71 44.88 -33.47
C ASN A 1050 18.38 44.78 -34.26
N PRO A 1051 18.29 45.36 -35.48
CA PRO A 1051 17.07 45.24 -36.30
C PRO A 1051 16.72 43.81 -36.69
N ILE A 1052 17.68 42.88 -36.65
CA ILE A 1052 17.44 41.45 -36.95
C ILE A 1052 16.40 40.87 -35.99
N ASP A 1053 16.48 41.22 -34.70
CA ASP A 1053 15.64 40.64 -33.64
C ASP A 1053 14.17 41.03 -33.80
N CYS A 1054 13.90 42.22 -34.33
CA CYS A 1054 12.53 42.70 -34.57
C CYS A 1054 11.99 42.45 -36.00
N SER A 1055 12.83 41.96 -36.91
CA SER A 1055 12.51 41.87 -38.35
C SER A 1055 11.29 41.01 -38.63
N LEU A 1056 11.17 39.86 -37.95
CA LEU A 1056 10.06 38.92 -38.13
C LEU A 1056 8.72 39.58 -37.79
N TYR A 1057 8.65 40.24 -36.63
CA TYR A 1057 7.42 40.85 -36.12
C TYR A 1057 6.97 42.05 -36.96
N TYR A 1058 7.88 42.95 -37.34
CA TYR A 1058 7.51 44.09 -38.20
C TYR A 1058 7.05 43.65 -39.60
N LEU A 1059 7.64 42.60 -40.16
CA LEU A 1059 7.22 42.06 -41.46
C LEU A 1059 5.90 41.29 -41.36
N ALA A 1060 5.64 40.61 -40.24
CA ALA A 1060 4.31 40.03 -39.95
C ALA A 1060 3.22 41.10 -39.91
N LEU A 1061 3.55 42.30 -39.42
CA LEU A 1061 2.66 43.48 -39.42
C LEU A 1061 2.63 44.25 -40.75
N ARG A 1062 3.34 43.77 -41.79
CA ARG A 1062 3.52 44.46 -43.09
C ARG A 1062 4.15 45.87 -42.98
N LYS A 1063 4.88 46.16 -41.89
CA LYS A 1063 5.54 47.46 -41.62
C LYS A 1063 6.98 47.51 -42.13
N LYS A 1064 7.20 47.21 -43.42
CA LYS A 1064 8.53 47.24 -44.07
C LYS A 1064 9.25 48.59 -43.93
N SER A 1065 8.51 49.69 -44.00
CA SER A 1065 9.04 51.06 -43.90
C SER A 1065 9.69 51.32 -42.53
N VAL A 1066 9.08 50.82 -41.44
CA VAL A 1066 9.63 50.92 -40.09
C VAL A 1066 10.95 50.15 -40.02
N LEU A 1067 10.97 48.91 -40.51
CA LEU A 1067 12.18 48.09 -40.52
C LEU A 1067 13.32 48.73 -41.34
N GLN A 1068 13.01 49.33 -42.49
CA GLN A 1068 13.99 50.08 -43.30
C GLN A 1068 14.59 51.27 -42.51
N GLY A 1069 13.77 51.95 -41.72
CA GLY A 1069 14.20 53.01 -40.80
C GLY A 1069 15.15 52.50 -39.71
N LEU A 1070 14.82 51.38 -39.08
CA LEU A 1070 15.67 50.77 -38.05
C LEU A 1070 17.03 50.31 -38.60
N TRP A 1071 17.05 49.74 -39.80
CA TRP A 1071 18.30 49.42 -40.49
C TRP A 1071 19.13 50.67 -40.84
N ARG A 1072 18.55 51.87 -40.92
CA ARG A 1072 19.31 53.11 -41.10
C ARG A 1072 20.13 53.47 -39.86
N MET A 1073 19.60 53.14 -38.68
CA MET A 1073 20.23 53.43 -37.40
C MET A 1073 21.29 52.38 -37.02
N ALA A 1074 21.21 51.16 -37.56
CA ALA A 1074 22.14 50.07 -37.27
C ALA A 1074 23.46 50.13 -38.07
N GLY A 1075 24.14 51.28 -38.08
CA GLY A 1075 25.39 51.48 -38.84
C GLY A 1075 26.54 50.55 -38.44
N TRP A 1076 26.51 50.01 -37.22
CA TRP A 1076 27.47 49.02 -36.72
C TRP A 1076 27.31 47.64 -37.37
N ASN A 1077 26.13 47.32 -37.92
CA ASN A 1077 25.85 46.00 -38.48
C ASN A 1077 26.36 45.89 -39.92
N ARG A 1078 27.22 44.92 -40.20
CA ARG A 1078 27.79 44.68 -41.54
C ARG A 1078 26.73 44.44 -42.62
N GLU A 1079 25.58 43.88 -42.25
CA GLU A 1079 24.48 43.62 -43.18
C GLU A 1079 23.67 44.87 -43.53
N GLN A 1080 23.92 46.00 -42.85
CA GLN A 1080 23.15 47.22 -42.97
C GLN A 1080 23.00 47.70 -44.40
N SER A 1081 24.11 47.89 -45.11
CA SER A 1081 24.09 48.50 -46.44
C SER A 1081 23.43 47.60 -47.49
N ALA A 1082 23.59 46.27 -47.36
CA ALA A 1082 22.94 45.30 -48.25
C ALA A 1082 21.44 45.21 -47.96
N THR A 1083 21.04 45.09 -46.69
CA THR A 1083 19.64 45.00 -46.27
C THR A 1083 18.88 46.28 -46.59
N GLN A 1084 19.48 47.47 -46.41
CA GLN A 1084 18.86 48.73 -46.77
C GLN A 1084 18.56 48.84 -48.27
N ARG A 1085 19.55 48.51 -49.12
CA ARG A 1085 19.36 48.50 -50.58
C ARG A 1085 18.32 47.49 -51.02
N LEU A 1086 18.18 46.37 -50.31
CA LEU A 1086 17.14 45.39 -50.57
C LEU A 1086 15.77 45.93 -50.15
N LEU A 1087 15.64 46.46 -48.93
CA LEU A 1087 14.39 46.98 -48.37
C LEU A 1087 13.89 48.25 -49.06
N SER A 1088 14.73 49.00 -49.78
CA SER A 1088 14.29 50.16 -50.57
C SER A 1088 13.45 49.77 -51.80
N ASN A 1089 13.47 48.51 -52.22
CA ASN A 1089 12.72 48.05 -53.38
C ASN A 1089 11.23 47.82 -53.08
N ASN A 1090 10.43 47.75 -54.15
CA ASN A 1090 9.00 47.46 -54.08
C ASN A 1090 8.75 45.93 -54.16
N PHE A 1091 8.40 45.31 -53.02
CA PHE A 1091 8.14 43.87 -52.94
C PHE A 1091 6.75 43.44 -53.43
N ASN A 1092 5.97 44.37 -53.99
CA ASN A 1092 4.81 44.00 -54.80
C ASN A 1092 5.24 43.48 -56.19
N GLU A 1093 6.46 43.79 -56.64
CA GLU A 1093 7.00 43.30 -57.90
C GLU A 1093 7.58 41.88 -57.75
N PRO A 1094 7.31 40.97 -58.71
CA PRO A 1094 7.74 39.57 -58.62
C PRO A 1094 9.26 39.40 -58.55
N ARG A 1095 10.03 40.26 -59.24
CA ARG A 1095 11.50 40.23 -59.23
C ARG A 1095 12.07 40.35 -57.81
N TRP A 1096 11.51 41.24 -56.99
CA TRP A 1096 11.99 41.48 -55.63
C TRP A 1096 11.47 40.44 -54.64
N LYS A 1097 10.26 39.89 -54.85
CA LYS A 1097 9.79 38.70 -54.11
C LYS A 1097 10.73 37.52 -54.31
N THR A 1098 11.14 37.22 -55.55
CA THR A 1098 12.13 36.16 -55.83
C THR A 1098 13.49 36.44 -55.18
N ALA A 1099 13.93 37.70 -55.15
CA ALA A 1099 15.18 38.07 -54.47
C ALA A 1099 15.10 37.86 -52.95
N ALA A 1100 13.99 38.26 -52.32
CA ALA A 1100 13.74 37.99 -50.89
C ALA A 1100 13.69 36.48 -50.60
N LEU A 1101 13.02 35.70 -51.44
CA LEU A 1101 12.92 34.25 -51.31
C LEU A 1101 14.27 33.54 -51.42
N LYS A 1102 15.12 33.93 -52.37
CA LYS A 1102 16.51 33.39 -52.45
C LYS A 1102 17.32 33.73 -51.20
N ASN A 1103 17.17 34.94 -50.67
CA ASN A 1103 17.81 35.34 -49.42
C ASN A 1103 17.25 34.55 -48.22
N ALA A 1104 15.94 34.26 -48.19
CA ALA A 1104 15.32 33.43 -47.16
C ALA A 1104 15.94 32.03 -47.12
N TYR A 1105 16.06 31.34 -48.27
CA TYR A 1105 16.71 30.03 -48.34
C TYR A 1105 18.20 30.09 -47.98
N ALA A 1106 18.92 31.15 -48.36
CA ALA A 1106 20.31 31.34 -47.97
C ALA A 1106 20.46 31.53 -46.45
N LEU A 1107 19.54 32.26 -45.80
CA LEU A 1107 19.51 32.43 -44.35
C LEU A 1107 19.11 31.14 -43.61
N LEU A 1108 18.20 30.37 -44.20
CA LEU A 1108 17.79 29.05 -43.70
C LEU A 1108 19.01 28.10 -43.67
N GLY A 1109 19.78 28.06 -44.76
CA GLY A 1109 21.04 27.29 -44.83
C GLY A 1109 22.11 27.75 -43.83
N LYS A 1110 22.12 29.03 -43.46
CA LYS A 1110 22.99 29.59 -42.41
C LYS A 1110 22.46 29.39 -40.98
N ARG A 1111 21.36 28.64 -40.81
CA ARG A 1111 20.69 28.38 -39.52
C ARG A 1111 20.22 29.65 -38.78
N ARG A 1112 19.99 30.75 -39.50
CA ARG A 1112 19.44 32.00 -38.94
C ARG A 1112 17.93 32.02 -39.09
N PHE A 1113 17.27 31.11 -38.37
CA PHE A 1113 15.85 30.78 -38.60
C PHE A 1113 14.86 31.95 -38.41
N PRO A 1114 14.92 32.77 -37.34
CA PRO A 1114 13.98 33.88 -37.18
C PRO A 1114 14.08 34.89 -38.33
N TYR A 1115 15.30 35.13 -38.79
CA TYR A 1115 15.59 36.06 -39.89
C TYR A 1115 15.23 35.45 -41.25
N ALA A 1116 15.41 34.15 -41.44
CA ALA A 1116 14.93 33.43 -42.63
C ALA A 1116 13.39 33.51 -42.74
N ALA A 1117 12.66 33.28 -41.64
CA ALA A 1117 11.21 33.44 -41.58
C ALA A 1117 10.79 34.87 -41.93
N ALA A 1118 11.52 35.88 -41.44
CA ALA A 1118 11.28 37.28 -41.77
C ALA A 1118 11.40 37.54 -43.28
N PHE A 1119 12.42 36.97 -43.94
CA PHE A 1119 12.59 37.11 -45.39
C PHE A 1119 11.56 36.35 -46.21
N PHE A 1120 11.03 35.22 -45.72
CA PHE A 1120 9.88 34.57 -46.34
C PHE A 1120 8.64 35.46 -46.29
N LEU A 1121 8.39 36.17 -45.18
CA LEU A 1121 7.31 37.18 -45.11
C LEU A 1121 7.55 38.34 -46.08
N LEU A 1122 8.80 38.81 -46.22
CA LEU A 1122 9.15 39.85 -47.21
C LEU A 1122 8.88 39.40 -48.65
N ALA A 1123 9.04 38.09 -48.92
CA ALA A 1123 8.71 37.48 -50.20
C ALA A 1123 7.22 37.19 -50.38
N ASP A 1124 6.37 37.48 -49.38
CA ASP A 1124 4.94 37.14 -49.33
C ASP A 1124 4.66 35.63 -49.30
N HIS A 1125 5.60 34.86 -48.74
CA HIS A 1125 5.52 33.41 -48.54
C HIS A 1125 5.22 33.10 -47.07
N LEU A 1126 3.99 33.37 -46.64
CA LEU A 1126 3.58 33.12 -45.25
C LEU A 1126 3.75 31.66 -44.85
N ARG A 1127 3.32 30.72 -45.72
CA ARG A 1127 3.39 29.28 -45.46
C ARG A 1127 4.82 28.87 -45.09
N ASP A 1128 5.81 29.19 -45.91
CA ASP A 1128 7.22 28.87 -45.62
C ASP A 1128 7.71 29.51 -44.30
N ALA A 1129 7.34 30.76 -44.02
CA ALA A 1129 7.72 31.44 -42.77
C ALA A 1129 7.17 30.73 -41.53
N VAL A 1130 5.90 30.32 -41.58
CA VAL A 1130 5.23 29.57 -40.52
C VAL A 1130 5.89 28.20 -40.33
N TYR A 1131 6.16 27.45 -41.39
CA TYR A 1131 6.84 26.16 -41.29
C TYR A 1131 8.23 26.27 -40.66
N VAL A 1132 8.95 27.37 -40.91
CA VAL A 1132 10.23 27.65 -40.22
C VAL A 1132 10.02 27.83 -38.71
N CYS A 1133 8.98 28.56 -38.31
CA CYS A 1133 8.64 28.74 -36.91
C CYS A 1133 8.24 27.42 -36.22
N MET A 1134 7.46 26.58 -36.91
CA MET A 1134 7.03 25.30 -36.35
C MET A 1134 8.14 24.27 -36.28
N ASN A 1135 8.92 24.09 -37.36
CA ASN A 1135 9.83 22.97 -37.49
C ASN A 1135 11.24 23.29 -36.98
N GLN A 1136 11.77 24.48 -37.29
CA GLN A 1136 13.13 24.86 -36.89
C GLN A 1136 13.16 25.62 -35.55
N LEU A 1137 12.18 26.47 -35.27
CA LEU A 1137 12.07 27.17 -33.98
C LEU A 1137 11.30 26.38 -32.92
N GLN A 1138 10.57 25.32 -33.30
CA GLN A 1138 9.72 24.53 -32.41
C GLN A 1138 8.73 25.41 -31.62
N ASP A 1139 8.22 26.47 -32.28
CA ASP A 1139 7.35 27.46 -31.67
C ASP A 1139 6.03 27.59 -32.45
N VAL A 1140 5.06 26.76 -32.08
CA VAL A 1140 3.72 26.75 -32.67
C VAL A 1140 2.97 28.04 -32.33
N GLN A 1141 3.16 28.61 -31.13
CA GLN A 1141 2.53 29.88 -30.76
C GLN A 1141 3.04 31.02 -31.65
N LEU A 1142 4.34 31.04 -31.98
CA LEU A 1142 4.91 32.03 -32.89
C LEU A 1142 4.34 31.89 -34.30
N ALA A 1143 4.26 30.65 -34.79
CA ALA A 1143 3.68 30.33 -36.09
C ALA A 1143 2.23 30.82 -36.22
N VAL A 1144 1.41 30.54 -35.20
CA VAL A 1144 0.01 31.00 -35.14
C VAL A 1144 -0.06 32.52 -35.04
N ALA A 1145 0.71 33.16 -34.15
CA ALA A 1145 0.70 34.62 -33.98
C ALA A 1145 1.04 35.36 -35.28
N ILE A 1146 2.04 34.87 -36.04
CA ILE A 1146 2.43 35.43 -37.33
C ILE A 1146 1.33 35.23 -38.38
N ALA A 1147 0.75 34.04 -38.47
CA ALA A 1147 -0.33 33.76 -39.42
C ALA A 1147 -1.54 34.69 -39.16
N ARG A 1148 -1.99 34.77 -37.90
CA ARG A 1148 -3.08 35.67 -37.47
C ARG A 1148 -2.79 37.14 -37.79
N ALA A 1149 -1.57 37.61 -37.51
CA ALA A 1149 -1.20 39.00 -37.78
C ALA A 1149 -1.14 39.31 -39.29
N TYR A 1150 -0.62 38.38 -40.11
CA TYR A 1150 -0.29 38.58 -41.52
C TYR A 1150 -1.48 38.44 -42.48
N GLU A 1151 -2.31 37.39 -42.30
CA GLU A 1151 -3.46 37.10 -43.16
C GLU A 1151 -4.83 37.19 -42.44
N GLY A 1152 -4.86 37.23 -41.11
CA GLY A 1152 -6.09 37.22 -40.32
C GLY A 1152 -6.53 35.81 -39.91
N ASP A 1153 -7.61 35.74 -39.12
CA ASP A 1153 -8.09 34.47 -38.54
C ASP A 1153 -8.80 33.54 -39.55
N ASP A 1154 -9.30 34.09 -40.66
CA ASP A 1154 -9.93 33.33 -41.76
C ASP A 1154 -8.92 32.87 -42.84
N GLY A 1155 -7.63 33.01 -42.56
CA GLY A 1155 -6.55 32.72 -43.50
C GLY A 1155 -6.33 31.23 -43.79
N PRO A 1156 -5.98 30.84 -45.03
CA PRO A 1156 -5.78 29.45 -45.40
C PRO A 1156 -4.58 28.79 -44.69
N VAL A 1157 -3.51 29.55 -44.41
CA VAL A 1157 -2.31 29.00 -43.76
C VAL A 1157 -2.59 28.73 -42.28
N LEU A 1158 -3.30 29.64 -41.59
CA LEU A 1158 -3.73 29.40 -40.22
C LEU A 1158 -4.60 28.14 -40.11
N LYS A 1159 -5.58 27.98 -41.00
CA LYS A 1159 -6.45 26.81 -41.05
C LYS A 1159 -5.65 25.51 -41.23
N GLU A 1160 -4.70 25.49 -42.16
CA GLU A 1160 -3.82 24.34 -42.41
C GLU A 1160 -3.05 23.92 -41.15
N ILE A 1161 -2.44 24.86 -40.43
CA ILE A 1161 -1.70 24.59 -39.17
C ILE A 1161 -2.61 23.96 -38.11
N LEU A 1162 -3.82 24.52 -37.95
CA LEU A 1162 -4.76 24.07 -36.94
C LEU A 1162 -5.24 22.64 -37.23
N GLU A 1163 -5.56 22.34 -38.48
CA GLU A 1163 -6.08 21.03 -38.91
C GLU A 1163 -4.98 19.95 -38.96
N GLU A 1164 -3.81 20.25 -39.54
CA GLU A 1164 -2.78 19.23 -39.81
C GLU A 1164 -1.78 19.02 -38.67
N ARG A 1165 -1.62 20.00 -37.76
CA ARG A 1165 -0.66 19.91 -36.65
C ARG A 1165 -1.32 20.02 -35.29
N VAL A 1166 -2.01 21.13 -35.00
CA VAL A 1166 -2.50 21.42 -33.65
C VAL A 1166 -3.54 20.38 -33.21
N LEU A 1167 -4.52 20.05 -34.06
CA LEU A 1167 -5.54 19.04 -33.73
C LEU A 1167 -4.94 17.63 -33.63
N VAL A 1168 -3.95 17.30 -34.46
CA VAL A 1168 -3.25 16.01 -34.43
C VAL A 1168 -2.46 15.86 -33.12
N ASP A 1169 -1.70 16.90 -32.75
CA ASP A 1169 -0.93 16.92 -31.50
C ASP A 1169 -1.90 16.84 -30.30
N ALA A 1170 -2.99 17.62 -30.31
CA ALA A 1170 -4.00 17.60 -29.26
C ALA A 1170 -4.68 16.23 -29.10
N ALA A 1171 -4.96 15.52 -30.19
CA ALA A 1171 -5.49 14.16 -30.12
C ALA A 1171 -4.45 13.16 -29.60
N SER A 1172 -3.19 13.27 -30.06
CA SER A 1172 -2.12 12.37 -29.62
C SER A 1172 -1.81 12.47 -28.12
N GLU A 1173 -1.96 13.68 -27.56
CA GLU A 1173 -1.74 13.99 -26.14
C GLU A 1173 -3.02 13.86 -25.30
N GLY A 1174 -4.19 13.77 -25.92
CA GLY A 1174 -5.48 13.84 -25.23
C GLY A 1174 -5.82 15.24 -24.67
N ASN A 1175 -5.22 16.30 -25.22
CA ASN A 1175 -5.37 17.67 -24.74
C ASN A 1175 -6.67 18.33 -25.24
N ARG A 1176 -7.75 18.19 -24.46
CA ARG A 1176 -9.07 18.74 -24.78
C ARG A 1176 -9.10 20.27 -24.86
N TRP A 1177 -8.29 20.96 -24.06
CA TRP A 1177 -8.19 22.43 -24.05
C TRP A 1177 -7.58 22.96 -25.34
N MET A 1178 -6.49 22.34 -25.81
CA MET A 1178 -5.89 22.68 -27.10
C MET A 1178 -6.83 22.37 -28.27
N ALA A 1179 -7.53 21.23 -28.22
CA ALA A 1179 -8.46 20.85 -29.28
C ALA A 1179 -9.70 21.76 -29.34
N THR A 1180 -10.29 22.13 -28.19
CA THR A 1180 -11.43 23.06 -28.18
C THR A 1180 -11.03 24.46 -28.66
N TRP A 1181 -9.84 24.95 -28.26
CA TRP A 1181 -9.26 26.19 -28.76
C TRP A 1181 -9.11 26.17 -30.30
N ALA A 1182 -8.53 25.10 -30.84
CA ALA A 1182 -8.30 24.98 -32.28
C ALA A 1182 -9.62 24.95 -33.07
N PHE A 1183 -10.61 24.15 -32.65
CA PHE A 1183 -11.92 24.13 -33.30
C PHE A 1183 -12.68 25.46 -33.16
N TRP A 1184 -12.48 26.18 -32.05
CA TRP A 1184 -13.05 27.50 -31.86
C TRP A 1184 -12.48 28.51 -32.84
N LEU A 1185 -11.15 28.53 -33.01
CA LEU A 1185 -10.46 29.41 -33.95
C LEU A 1185 -10.79 29.06 -35.42
N LEU A 1186 -11.07 27.78 -35.72
CA LEU A 1186 -11.61 27.33 -37.02
C LEU A 1186 -13.09 27.70 -37.24
N ASN A 1187 -13.72 28.42 -36.30
CA ASN A 1187 -15.15 28.77 -36.30
C ASN A 1187 -16.09 27.55 -36.39
N ARG A 1188 -15.63 26.36 -35.94
CA ARG A 1188 -16.41 25.12 -35.86
C ARG A 1188 -16.91 24.92 -34.43
N ARG A 1189 -17.75 25.86 -33.97
CA ARG A 1189 -18.21 25.94 -32.57
C ARG A 1189 -19.01 24.72 -32.13
N ASP A 1190 -19.70 24.06 -33.07
CA ASP A 1190 -20.43 22.83 -32.79
C ASP A 1190 -19.50 21.67 -32.45
N ILE A 1191 -18.28 21.64 -32.98
CA ILE A 1191 -17.26 20.63 -32.65
C ILE A 1191 -16.48 21.04 -31.43
N ALA A 1192 -16.11 22.32 -31.30
CA ALA A 1192 -15.37 22.84 -30.14
C ALA A 1192 -16.02 22.44 -28.80
N VAL A 1193 -17.35 22.50 -28.71
CA VAL A 1193 -18.10 22.08 -27.51
C VAL A 1193 -18.19 20.57 -27.37
N ARG A 1194 -18.31 19.82 -28.47
CA ARG A 1194 -18.34 18.34 -28.43
C ARG A 1194 -17.01 17.77 -27.94
N THR A 1195 -15.89 18.37 -28.31
CA THR A 1195 -14.54 17.95 -27.90
C THR A 1195 -14.33 17.95 -26.38
N LEU A 1196 -15.12 18.73 -25.63
CA LEU A 1196 -15.07 18.74 -24.17
C LEU A 1196 -15.55 17.41 -23.55
N ILE A 1197 -16.42 16.68 -24.25
CA ILE A 1197 -17.04 15.44 -23.79
C ILE A 1197 -16.59 14.25 -24.64
N SER A 1198 -16.83 14.31 -25.95
CA SER A 1198 -16.56 13.22 -26.89
C SER A 1198 -15.05 12.99 -27.09
N PRO A 1199 -14.60 11.77 -27.43
CA PRO A 1199 -13.20 11.50 -27.77
C PRO A 1199 -12.73 12.33 -28.96
N ILE A 1200 -11.55 12.94 -28.86
CA ILE A 1200 -11.05 13.93 -29.83
C ILE A 1200 -10.87 13.29 -31.21
N GLU A 1201 -10.41 12.04 -31.24
CA GLU A 1201 -10.09 11.29 -32.46
C GLU A 1201 -11.33 11.07 -33.33
N THR A 1202 -12.52 10.98 -32.71
CA THR A 1202 -13.80 10.80 -33.41
C THR A 1202 -14.29 12.07 -34.11
N LEU A 1203 -13.66 13.22 -33.81
CA LEU A 1203 -14.05 14.54 -34.31
C LEU A 1203 -13.10 15.07 -35.39
N ILE A 1204 -11.91 14.49 -35.52
CA ILE A 1204 -10.92 14.85 -36.54
C ILE A 1204 -11.21 14.02 -37.80
N LEU A 1205 -11.25 14.68 -38.96
CA LEU A 1205 -11.38 13.99 -40.25
C LEU A 1205 -10.06 13.25 -40.55
N SER A 1206 -10.14 11.97 -40.93
CA SER A 1206 -8.97 11.19 -41.34
C SER A 1206 -8.31 11.85 -42.57
N THR A 1207 -7.11 12.38 -42.41
CA THR A 1207 -6.27 12.88 -43.51
C THR A 1207 -5.20 11.84 -43.86
N PRO A 1208 -4.65 11.82 -45.10
CA PRO A 1208 -3.56 10.90 -45.46
C PRO A 1208 -2.30 11.05 -44.60
N SER A 1209 -2.10 12.23 -43.98
CA SER A 1209 -0.98 12.52 -43.06
C SER A 1209 -1.20 11.97 -41.64
N SER A 1210 -2.42 11.58 -41.28
CA SER A 1210 -2.80 11.14 -39.94
C SER A 1210 -3.58 9.82 -40.01
N PRO A 1211 -2.91 8.65 -40.06
CA PRO A 1211 -3.60 7.38 -39.88
C PRO A 1211 -4.02 7.31 -38.41
N THR A 1212 -5.24 7.74 -38.11
CA THR A 1212 -5.89 7.48 -36.82
C THR A 1212 -6.21 6.00 -36.78
N SER A 1213 -5.18 5.15 -36.65
CA SER A 1213 -5.36 3.73 -36.43
C SER A 1213 -5.94 3.56 -35.03
N PRO A 1214 -7.17 3.03 -34.86
CA PRO A 1214 -7.70 2.71 -33.54
C PRO A 1214 -6.78 1.66 -32.92
N GLY A 1215 -5.96 2.05 -31.94
CA GLY A 1215 -5.02 1.15 -31.28
C GLY A 1215 -3.74 1.79 -30.78
N THR A 1216 -3.31 2.93 -31.33
CA THR A 1216 -2.11 3.65 -30.86
C THR A 1216 -2.43 4.69 -29.78
N ILE A 1217 -3.36 4.37 -28.88
CA ILE A 1217 -3.59 5.20 -27.69
C ILE A 1217 -2.37 5.03 -26.80
N THR A 1218 -1.50 6.03 -26.80
CA THR A 1218 -0.33 6.04 -25.91
C THR A 1218 -0.81 5.91 -24.46
N LEU A 1219 -0.05 5.22 -23.61
CA LEU A 1219 -0.36 5.11 -22.17
C LEU A 1219 -0.59 6.50 -21.52
N ARG A 1220 0.03 7.54 -22.07
CA ARG A 1220 -0.17 8.94 -21.64
C ARG A 1220 -1.61 9.43 -21.80
N ALA A 1221 -2.28 9.08 -22.90
CA ALA A 1221 -3.68 9.46 -23.09
C ALA A 1221 -4.63 8.79 -22.07
N LYS A 1222 -4.21 7.65 -21.50
CA LYS A 1222 -4.93 6.95 -20.42
C LYS A 1222 -4.56 7.44 -19.02
N SER A 1223 -3.60 8.35 -18.90
CA SER A 1223 -3.26 8.96 -17.61
C SER A 1223 -4.47 9.71 -17.06
N TYR A 1224 -4.68 9.63 -15.75
CA TYR A 1224 -5.70 10.45 -15.09
C TYR A 1224 -5.49 11.97 -15.31
N LEU A 1225 -4.25 12.40 -15.60
CA LEU A 1225 -3.88 13.79 -15.91
C LEU A 1225 -4.41 14.28 -17.27
N SER A 1226 -4.87 13.39 -18.17
CA SER A 1226 -5.52 13.80 -19.43
C SER A 1226 -6.94 14.34 -19.24
N HIS A 1227 -7.46 14.25 -18.01
CA HIS A 1227 -8.79 14.73 -17.63
C HIS A 1227 -8.66 15.95 -16.72
N ASP A 1228 -9.62 16.88 -16.80
CA ASP A 1228 -9.61 18.08 -15.98
C ASP A 1228 -11.05 18.43 -15.54
N PRO A 1229 -11.37 18.51 -14.23
CA PRO A 1229 -12.70 18.86 -13.74
C PRO A 1229 -13.17 20.24 -14.21
N ALA A 1230 -12.26 21.15 -14.55
CA ALA A 1230 -12.59 22.47 -15.04
C ALA A 1230 -13.25 22.45 -16.44
N LEU A 1231 -13.13 21.35 -17.19
CA LEU A 1231 -13.83 21.14 -18.47
C LEU A 1231 -15.35 21.17 -18.30
N VAL A 1232 -15.86 20.74 -17.14
CA VAL A 1232 -17.30 20.78 -16.84
C VAL A 1232 -17.82 22.21 -16.80
N ILE A 1233 -17.04 23.09 -16.18
CA ILE A 1233 -17.37 24.51 -16.10
C ILE A 1233 -17.38 25.12 -17.50
N LEU A 1234 -16.35 24.81 -18.31
CA LEU A 1234 -16.29 25.31 -19.69
C LEU A 1234 -17.47 24.79 -20.53
N TYR A 1235 -17.80 23.50 -20.42
CA TYR A 1235 -18.95 22.93 -21.13
C TYR A 1235 -20.26 23.61 -20.72
N LYS A 1236 -20.46 23.85 -19.41
CA LYS A 1236 -21.62 24.57 -18.89
C LYS A 1236 -21.72 26.00 -19.47
N GLN A 1237 -20.60 26.70 -19.64
CA GLN A 1237 -20.57 28.04 -20.24
C GLN A 1237 -20.80 28.04 -21.75
N LEU A 1238 -20.26 27.05 -22.48
CA LEU A 1238 -20.31 27.06 -23.94
C LEU A 1238 -21.58 26.43 -24.52
N ARG A 1239 -22.19 25.44 -23.83
CA ARG A 1239 -23.31 24.64 -24.37
C ARG A 1239 -24.50 25.46 -24.87
N ASP A 1240 -24.78 26.62 -24.30
CA ASP A 1240 -25.90 27.50 -24.64
C ASP A 1240 -25.44 28.92 -25.03
N LYS A 1241 -24.14 29.12 -25.28
CA LYS A 1241 -23.58 30.42 -25.72
C LYS A 1241 -24.10 30.84 -27.09
N THR A 1242 -24.18 29.91 -28.05
CA THR A 1242 -24.59 30.20 -29.43
C THR A 1242 -25.45 29.08 -30.02
N LEU A 1243 -26.14 29.34 -31.14
CA LEU A 1243 -26.93 28.31 -31.81
C LEU A 1243 -26.04 27.19 -32.35
N GLN A 1244 -24.84 27.49 -32.83
CA GLN A 1244 -23.87 26.46 -33.22
C GLN A 1244 -23.42 25.60 -32.04
N THR A 1245 -23.08 26.20 -30.89
CA THR A 1245 -22.64 25.42 -29.72
C THR A 1245 -23.77 24.56 -29.17
N LEU A 1246 -25.00 25.09 -29.13
CA LEU A 1246 -26.19 24.35 -28.73
C LEU A 1246 -26.49 23.20 -29.70
N LYS A 1247 -26.31 23.40 -31.00
CA LYS A 1247 -26.38 22.33 -32.01
C LYS A 1247 -25.31 21.26 -31.74
N GLY A 1248 -24.08 21.67 -31.42
CA GLY A 1248 -22.99 20.77 -31.03
C GLY A 1248 -23.33 19.94 -29.79
N ALA A 1249 -23.75 20.60 -28.72
CA ALA A 1249 -24.15 19.98 -27.45
C ALA A 1249 -25.33 19.01 -27.66
N SER A 1250 -26.32 19.37 -28.49
CA SER A 1250 -27.46 18.49 -28.78
C SER A 1250 -27.09 17.19 -29.51
N LYS A 1251 -25.90 17.14 -30.14
CA LYS A 1251 -25.35 15.92 -30.76
C LYS A 1251 -24.60 15.03 -29.76
N VAL A 1252 -24.39 15.47 -28.51
CA VAL A 1252 -23.79 14.64 -27.46
C VAL A 1252 -24.88 13.73 -26.89
N PRO A 1253 -24.71 12.40 -26.92
CA PRO A 1253 -25.64 11.48 -26.28
C PRO A 1253 -25.80 11.79 -24.78
N ALA A 1254 -27.03 11.72 -24.26
CA ALA A 1254 -27.29 12.00 -22.85
C ALA A 1254 -26.51 11.08 -21.88
N ARG A 1255 -26.20 9.85 -22.32
CA ARG A 1255 -25.35 8.91 -21.57
C ARG A 1255 -23.91 9.42 -21.43
N ASP A 1256 -23.34 9.94 -22.51
CA ASP A 1256 -21.97 10.45 -22.52
C ASP A 1256 -21.86 11.72 -21.65
N GLU A 1257 -22.88 12.59 -21.69
CA GLU A 1257 -22.96 13.74 -20.79
C GLU A 1257 -23.08 13.30 -19.33
N TRP A 1258 -23.91 12.30 -19.04
CA TRP A 1258 -24.06 11.75 -17.69
C TRP A 1258 -22.76 11.15 -17.15
N GLU A 1259 -22.05 10.38 -17.97
CA GLU A 1259 -20.76 9.79 -17.61
C GLU A 1259 -19.68 10.86 -17.45
N PHE A 1260 -19.71 11.91 -18.28
CA PHE A 1260 -18.85 13.07 -18.13
C PHE A 1260 -19.06 13.77 -16.78
N VAL A 1261 -20.30 14.01 -16.36
CA VAL A 1261 -20.60 14.63 -15.06
C VAL A 1261 -20.11 13.76 -13.91
N LEU A 1262 -20.43 12.46 -13.92
CA LEU A 1262 -20.01 11.55 -12.86
C LEU A 1262 -18.49 11.39 -12.79
N ARG A 1263 -17.81 11.31 -13.93
CA ARG A 1263 -16.35 11.24 -13.98
C ARG A 1263 -15.73 12.44 -13.29
N ASN A 1264 -16.20 13.65 -13.61
CA ASN A 1264 -15.66 14.86 -13.00
C ASN A 1264 -16.06 15.04 -11.52
N ALA A 1265 -17.24 14.55 -11.11
CA ALA A 1265 -17.60 14.48 -9.69
C ALA A 1265 -16.62 13.59 -8.91
N ARG A 1266 -16.20 12.45 -9.50
CA ARG A 1266 -15.14 11.61 -8.93
C ARG A 1266 -13.77 12.28 -8.96
N LEU A 1267 -13.45 13.07 -9.98
CA LEU A 1267 -12.20 13.82 -9.96
C LEU A 1267 -12.17 14.80 -8.78
N TYR A 1268 -13.27 15.49 -8.48
CA TYR A 1268 -13.35 16.33 -7.28
C TYR A 1268 -13.14 15.53 -6.00
N ASP A 1269 -13.78 14.38 -5.86
CA ASP A 1269 -13.55 13.44 -4.74
C ASP A 1269 -12.08 13.02 -4.64
N ARG A 1270 -11.46 12.62 -5.76
CA ARG A 1270 -10.02 12.28 -5.82
C ARG A 1270 -9.10 13.44 -5.49
N MET A 1271 -9.53 14.70 -5.66
CA MET A 1271 -8.79 15.90 -5.24
C MET A 1271 -9.02 16.27 -3.76
N GLY A 1272 -9.88 15.53 -3.04
CA GLY A 1272 -10.34 15.89 -1.69
C GLY A 1272 -11.28 17.09 -1.66
N CYS A 1273 -11.95 17.39 -2.77
CA CYS A 1273 -12.90 18.48 -2.95
C CYS A 1273 -14.35 17.95 -3.01
N ASP A 1274 -14.68 17.00 -2.15
CA ASP A 1274 -15.91 16.19 -2.15
C ASP A 1274 -17.18 17.05 -2.28
N LEU A 1275 -17.24 18.18 -1.56
CA LEU A 1275 -18.38 19.09 -1.54
C LEU A 1275 -18.61 19.79 -2.88
N LEU A 1276 -17.56 19.99 -3.68
CA LEU A 1276 -17.69 20.49 -5.06
C LEU A 1276 -18.19 19.40 -6.00
N GLY A 1277 -17.79 18.14 -5.78
CA GLY A 1277 -18.35 16.99 -6.47
C GLY A 1277 -19.86 16.82 -6.19
N LEU A 1278 -20.27 16.96 -4.92
CA LEU A 1278 -21.67 16.92 -4.52
C LEU A 1278 -22.48 18.07 -5.13
N ASN A 1279 -21.95 19.30 -5.10
CA ASN A 1279 -22.56 20.45 -5.76
C ASN A 1279 -22.78 20.18 -7.26
N LEU A 1280 -21.77 19.63 -7.94
CA LEU A 1280 -21.85 19.32 -9.36
C LEU A 1280 -23.02 18.37 -9.65
N VAL A 1281 -23.08 17.22 -8.98
CA VAL A 1281 -24.14 16.22 -9.27
C VAL A 1281 -25.53 16.72 -8.89
N ARG A 1282 -25.64 17.47 -7.77
CA ARG A 1282 -26.92 18.01 -7.29
C ARG A 1282 -27.50 19.08 -8.23
N GLU A 1283 -26.66 19.94 -8.76
CA GLU A 1283 -27.07 21.15 -9.47
C GLU A 1283 -26.91 21.04 -11.01
N TRP A 1284 -26.42 19.91 -11.53
CA TRP A 1284 -26.30 19.72 -12.98
C TRP A 1284 -27.66 19.61 -13.66
N GLU A 1285 -27.89 20.46 -14.67
CA GLU A 1285 -29.10 20.44 -15.49
C GLU A 1285 -28.81 19.87 -16.88
N PHE A 1286 -29.33 18.67 -17.18
CA PHE A 1286 -29.30 18.07 -18.53
C PHE A 1286 -30.25 18.79 -19.51
N LEU A 1287 -29.89 18.79 -20.79
CA LEU A 1287 -30.77 19.26 -21.89
C LEU A 1287 -32.06 18.43 -21.95
N LYS A 1288 -33.19 19.09 -22.25
CA LYS A 1288 -34.46 18.38 -22.47
C LYS A 1288 -34.34 17.50 -23.73
N PRO A 1289 -34.96 16.30 -23.74
CA PRO A 1289 -35.03 15.50 -24.95
C PRO A 1289 -35.81 16.26 -26.04
N PRO A 1290 -35.45 16.10 -27.33
CA PRO A 1290 -36.23 16.66 -28.42
C PRO A 1290 -37.66 16.09 -28.40
N PRO A 1291 -38.68 16.89 -28.78
CA PRO A 1291 -40.06 16.43 -28.77
C PRO A 1291 -40.23 15.23 -29.71
N PRO A 1292 -41.03 14.21 -29.34
CA PRO A 1292 -41.25 13.04 -30.18
C PRO A 1292 -41.86 13.46 -31.53
N PRO A 1293 -41.50 12.78 -32.64
CA PRO A 1293 -42.14 13.04 -33.93
C PRO A 1293 -43.63 12.79 -33.80
N LYS A 1294 -44.45 13.82 -34.06
CA LYS A 1294 -45.92 13.71 -34.04
C LYS A 1294 -46.34 12.69 -35.10
N LYS A 1295 -46.84 11.53 -34.69
CA LYS A 1295 -47.19 10.41 -35.58
C LYS A 1295 -48.30 10.71 -36.62
N ASN A 1296 -49.03 11.83 -36.52
CA ASN A 1296 -50.23 12.07 -37.33
C ASN A 1296 -50.19 13.37 -38.17
N GLN A 1297 -49.02 13.84 -38.62
CA GLN A 1297 -48.97 14.86 -39.67
C GLN A 1297 -48.34 14.30 -40.94
N PRO A 1298 -49.07 14.27 -42.08
CA PRO A 1298 -48.49 13.93 -43.37
C PRO A 1298 -47.44 14.99 -43.67
N THR A 1299 -46.18 14.56 -43.78
CA THR A 1299 -44.99 15.37 -44.05
C THR A 1299 -45.28 16.60 -44.91
N PRO A 1300 -45.47 17.79 -44.32
CA PRO A 1300 -45.22 19.02 -45.05
C PRO A 1300 -43.71 19.21 -45.01
N LEU A 1301 -43.11 19.52 -46.15
CA LEU A 1301 -41.71 19.95 -46.32
C LEU A 1301 -41.43 21.28 -45.59
N SER A 1302 -41.85 21.42 -44.33
CA SER A 1302 -41.49 22.55 -43.48
C SER A 1302 -40.02 22.39 -43.09
N LEU A 1303 -39.15 22.88 -43.96
CA LEU A 1303 -37.70 23.03 -43.83
C LEU A 1303 -37.26 23.90 -42.63
N THR A 1304 -38.17 24.30 -41.75
CA THR A 1304 -37.84 25.05 -40.54
C THR A 1304 -37.11 24.13 -39.56
N PRO A 1305 -35.81 24.35 -39.31
CA PRO A 1305 -35.08 23.57 -38.31
C PRO A 1305 -35.77 23.73 -36.94
N PRO A 1306 -35.79 22.66 -36.11
CA PRO A 1306 -36.36 22.76 -34.77
C PRO A 1306 -35.67 23.89 -34.00
N ASP A 1307 -36.47 24.72 -33.33
CA ASP A 1307 -35.95 25.75 -32.44
C ASP A 1307 -35.22 25.09 -31.27
N LEU A 1308 -33.90 25.02 -31.37
CA LEU A 1308 -33.01 24.37 -30.41
C LEU A 1308 -33.11 25.00 -29.01
N ARG A 1309 -33.54 26.26 -28.90
CA ARG A 1309 -33.73 26.95 -27.61
C ARG A 1309 -34.77 26.26 -26.74
N LYS A 1310 -35.68 25.46 -27.32
CA LYS A 1310 -36.67 24.66 -26.59
C LYS A 1310 -36.06 23.49 -25.80
N LEU A 1311 -34.83 23.09 -26.13
CA LEU A 1311 -34.09 22.07 -25.38
C LEU A 1311 -33.65 22.57 -23.99
N LEU A 1312 -33.59 23.90 -23.79
CA LEU A 1312 -33.21 24.48 -22.51
C LEU A 1312 -34.35 24.35 -21.48
N LYS A 1313 -34.01 23.98 -20.23
CA LYS A 1313 -35.00 23.86 -19.14
C LYS A 1313 -35.53 25.21 -18.73
N ARG A 1314 -34.63 26.12 -18.36
CA ARG A 1314 -34.91 27.55 -18.14
C ARG A 1314 -35.00 28.24 -19.51
N ARG A 1315 -35.75 29.35 -19.60
CA ARG A 1315 -35.58 30.31 -20.71
C ARG A 1315 -34.20 30.92 -20.54
N GLY A 1316 -33.17 30.17 -20.95
CA GLY A 1316 -31.78 30.57 -20.87
C GLY A 1316 -31.59 31.88 -21.61
N SER A 1317 -30.68 32.68 -21.08
CA SER A 1317 -30.12 33.91 -21.61
C SER A 1317 -29.84 33.89 -23.12
N LEU A 1318 -29.62 35.09 -23.65
CA LEU A 1318 -29.35 35.47 -25.04
C LEU A 1318 -28.50 34.46 -25.85
N VAL A 1319 -29.09 33.37 -26.39
CA VAL A 1319 -28.38 32.45 -27.30
C VAL A 1319 -28.10 33.17 -28.62
N VAL A 1320 -26.82 33.47 -28.88
CA VAL A 1320 -26.38 34.20 -30.07
C VAL A 1320 -26.71 33.40 -31.34
N ALA A 1321 -27.35 34.06 -32.31
CA ALA A 1321 -27.71 33.44 -33.59
C ALA A 1321 -26.55 33.53 -34.58
N ASP A 1322 -25.73 32.48 -34.63
CA ASP A 1322 -24.51 32.37 -35.45
C ASP A 1322 -24.56 31.23 -36.48
N MET A 1323 -25.76 30.71 -36.76
CA MET A 1323 -25.95 29.67 -37.78
C MET A 1323 -25.75 30.25 -39.19
N PRO A 1324 -25.03 29.55 -40.09
CA PRO A 1324 -24.98 29.94 -41.50
C PRO A 1324 -26.40 29.99 -42.08
N THR A 1325 -26.78 31.11 -42.70
CA THR A 1325 -28.04 31.21 -43.44
C THR A 1325 -27.99 30.24 -44.62
N SER A 1326 -29.00 29.37 -44.78
CA SER A 1326 -29.06 28.47 -45.92
C SER A 1326 -29.13 29.28 -47.23
N PRO A 1327 -28.45 28.83 -48.31
CA PRO A 1327 -28.53 29.52 -49.60
C PRO A 1327 -29.97 29.57 -50.14
N SER A 1328 -30.83 28.61 -49.80
CA SER A 1328 -32.25 28.64 -50.15
C SER A 1328 -33.01 29.84 -49.58
N LEU A 1329 -32.67 30.31 -48.38
CA LEU A 1329 -33.29 31.50 -47.80
C LEU A 1329 -32.77 32.79 -48.46
N GLN A 1330 -31.55 32.79 -49.00
CA GLN A 1330 -31.07 33.90 -49.82
C GLN A 1330 -31.77 33.97 -51.18
N GLU A 1331 -32.24 32.84 -51.73
CA GLU A 1331 -33.07 32.85 -52.94
C GLU A 1331 -34.52 33.26 -52.65
N GLU A 1332 -35.12 32.80 -51.55
CA GLU A 1332 -36.48 33.23 -51.19
C GLU A 1332 -36.55 34.72 -50.80
N LEU A 1333 -35.53 35.27 -50.15
CA LEU A 1333 -35.45 36.72 -49.88
C LEU A 1333 -35.21 37.56 -51.15
N LYS A 1334 -34.84 36.94 -52.27
CA LYS A 1334 -34.66 37.63 -53.56
C LYS A 1334 -35.89 37.61 -54.45
N HIS A 1335 -36.94 36.85 -54.13
CA HIS A 1335 -38.18 36.92 -54.90
C HIS A 1335 -39.11 38.05 -54.39
N PRO A 1336 -39.42 39.06 -55.22
CA PRO A 1336 -40.28 40.17 -54.83
C PRO A 1336 -41.70 39.66 -54.64
N ILE A 1337 -42.15 39.64 -53.39
CA ILE A 1337 -43.55 39.39 -53.04
C ILE A 1337 -44.39 40.49 -53.70
N SER A 1338 -45.29 40.08 -54.57
CA SER A 1338 -46.23 40.94 -55.28
C SER A 1338 -47.10 41.74 -54.29
N PRO A 1339 -47.45 43.00 -54.61
CA PRO A 1339 -48.07 43.92 -53.67
C PRO A 1339 -49.55 43.61 -53.51
N HIS A 1340 -49.90 42.69 -52.61
CA HIS A 1340 -51.27 42.61 -52.11
C HIS A 1340 -51.45 43.59 -50.94
N SER A 1341 -52.34 44.54 -51.20
CA SER A 1341 -52.89 45.54 -50.29
C SER A 1341 -53.26 44.98 -48.92
N GLY A 1342 -52.41 45.21 -47.93
CA GLY A 1342 -52.70 45.03 -46.51
C GLY A 1342 -52.03 46.15 -45.75
N LYS A 1343 -52.83 47.00 -45.10
CA LYS A 1343 -52.41 48.14 -44.27
C LYS A 1343 -51.27 47.71 -43.34
N ARG A 1344 -50.04 48.09 -43.67
CA ARG A 1344 -48.88 47.90 -42.79
C ARG A 1344 -48.89 49.07 -41.81
N GLU A 1345 -49.39 48.80 -40.61
CA GLU A 1345 -49.22 49.71 -39.47
C GLU A 1345 -47.73 50.05 -39.34
N ALA A 1346 -47.43 51.34 -39.35
CA ALA A 1346 -46.08 51.85 -39.22
C ALA A 1346 -45.51 51.36 -37.88
N ARG A 1347 -44.50 50.49 -37.94
CA ARG A 1347 -43.67 50.19 -36.78
C ARG A 1347 -43.10 51.50 -36.28
N THR A 1348 -43.47 51.85 -35.05
CA THR A 1348 -42.91 52.94 -34.27
C THR A 1348 -41.39 52.85 -34.32
N MET A 1349 -40.75 53.78 -35.04
CA MET A 1349 -39.32 53.97 -34.92
C MET A 1349 -39.06 54.42 -33.48
N PHE A 1350 -38.20 53.67 -32.80
CA PHE A 1350 -37.66 54.06 -31.51
C PHE A 1350 -36.82 55.33 -31.74
N GLU A 1351 -37.38 56.48 -31.38
CA GLU A 1351 -36.67 57.75 -31.39
C GLU A 1351 -35.84 57.81 -30.10
N GLU A 1352 -34.52 57.80 -30.27
CA GLU A 1352 -33.57 57.88 -29.18
C GLU A 1352 -33.75 59.24 -28.48
N PRO A 1353 -33.99 59.29 -27.15
CA PRO A 1353 -34.24 60.54 -26.46
C PRO A 1353 -33.02 61.46 -26.58
N ASP A 1354 -33.25 62.72 -26.95
CA ASP A 1354 -32.22 63.76 -27.07
C ASP A 1354 -31.40 63.83 -25.77
N PRO A 1355 -30.07 63.61 -25.81
CA PRO A 1355 -29.22 63.57 -24.62
C PRO A 1355 -29.27 64.85 -23.78
N ASN A 1356 -29.72 65.98 -24.35
CA ASN A 1356 -29.91 67.21 -23.58
C ASN A 1356 -31.08 67.13 -22.58
N SER A 1357 -32.05 66.23 -22.77
CA SER A 1357 -33.15 66.07 -21.82
C SER A 1357 -32.77 65.29 -20.56
N LEU A 1358 -31.62 64.59 -20.54
CA LEU A 1358 -31.17 63.86 -19.35
C LEU A 1358 -30.53 64.78 -18.29
N LEU A 1359 -30.04 65.95 -18.70
CA LEU A 1359 -29.37 66.89 -17.80
C LEU A 1359 -30.34 67.72 -16.95
N ASP A 1360 -31.60 67.88 -17.35
CA ASP A 1360 -32.61 68.59 -16.55
C ASP A 1360 -33.17 67.77 -15.37
N SER A 1361 -32.84 66.48 -15.29
CA SER A 1361 -33.26 65.59 -14.18
C SER A 1361 -32.34 65.64 -12.96
N PHE A 1362 -31.19 66.31 -13.05
CA PHE A 1362 -30.31 66.53 -11.91
C PHE A 1362 -30.58 67.91 -11.33
N GLY A 1363 -31.58 67.99 -10.44
CA GLY A 1363 -31.83 69.19 -9.65
C GLY A 1363 -30.60 69.55 -8.82
N PHE A 1364 -29.92 70.61 -9.22
CA PHE A 1364 -29.10 71.45 -8.34
C PHE A 1364 -29.99 72.44 -7.59
#